data_AF-A0A1V5GRX0-F1
#
_entry.id   AF-A0A1V5GRX0-F1
#
_cell.length_a   1.000
_cell.length_b   1.000
_cell.length_c   1.000
_cell.angle_alpha   90.00
_cell.angle_beta   90.00
_cell.angle_gamma   90.00
#
_symmetry.space_group_name_H-M   'P 1'
#
loop_
_entity.id
_entity.type
_entity.pdbx_description
1 polymer ?
#
loop_
_entity_poly.entity_id
_entity_poly.type
_entity_poly.pdbx_seq_one_letter_code
_entity_poly.pdbx_strand_id
1 'polypeptide(L)'
;MKNTMMKKRIASLAAAAVMTASCAAGTLSGTFSFLTGGAPITAFAAESAVKFISTVGYGEGMYAMWSSVSGASGYNVYVDGTQIDSMLIRQYSGYMRADAVGLKAGSHTLKVVPVVGGKEDASKAAETKATAYAHDRSGFGFVNGDSSGAYNKDGTLKTGATVVYVTNDNKDKVSVSLPDKNGTATTVTGVQNIITNLKSNSKAGPVCIRVIGNITDPSVLTKGDLMVDTVTCGLTIEGIGNDTVFNGFGLVLKNSSNVEVRNIGFMNCNSSEGDDCGLQQGNNHIWVHNCDFFYGDAGSDADQAKGDGALDTKTSTYVTHSYNHFWDNGKCNLQGMKSESTENYITYHHNWYDHSDSRHPRIRTCSVHCYNNYFDGNAKYGVGVTMGSSCFVENNYFRNCKYPMLSSMQGSDVGAGGIFSGEAGGIIKSYGNVMSGQKDYVTYQKDNTEFDAYEASSKTEKVPASVKTKSGGTSYNNFDTSSVMYSYTADKAEDVPTIVTAKAGRVDGGDFKWKFDNAVDDESYAVNTALKSALTSYKSSITAIGSGFKEDNAAAPSVTTNSPVVVTTAAPTSNTTVQTTVQNTTQAPAATTQTPAAPVTGSNVIYCSPTGSGSGKTMNDPADVRSAIKSVPAGGVIYLLEGTYKFSEPIIIEEANSGKSGSPKTISAYPGAKVVFDFSGESVSNTNRGFVLDGSYWHFYGFEVTKAGDNGMLLSGDNNKIEMMVFNNNQDTGLQISRYNTNYAKVSEWPSYNTILNCTSKNNCDDATMENADGFAAKLTCGEGNVFDGCMAYNNSDDGWDLYAKTETGPTGVVTIKNSIAFRNGFTEDGRGYGNCDGNGFKMGGGGVGTRHVVENCLAFENLNCGFTDNNNPEFGVLKNTTAYNNGVGGGGKANYFVYRCSASADIQNTVTYYNTSKVSSTKAAGIKLANDKFKGAVKNCLYYNSKYYYSAGSFNADGSQPKVGDVVTPSDSDFITLSVPAMGTDFHTKWRNSDGTLNTGGFAETTGTYKSLGYHFTSLTPSTPVTTQQGQPVVTTASQPTQTTSSQQPAQTTSSVQQQTPVAGNYVHDFTANGTSSSFYTIAGNLSTAKGTATYNGKTLTQCLKMETATSISFTAPSAGKLTLVFAEAAATAKVDGNKVTATNGIITVDLAQGAHTITKADACNLFYMEYAASGATTTQSSPNTSITSSEAATTTTTSSLPVVDGLAGDANGNGTVDMSDAVLIMQSLANPSKFKVVRNDLADVFEPGSGVTSMDALSIQKLLLGLITELPEK
;
A
#
# COMPACT_ATOMS: atom_id res chain seq x y z
N MET A 1 59.51 52.99 38.49
CA MET A 1 58.69 51.91 39.08
C MET A 1 57.92 51.25 37.94
N LYS A 2 58.47 50.15 37.40
CA LYS A 2 57.92 48.79 37.49
C LYS A 2 56.61 48.67 36.69
N ASN A 3 56.61 48.20 35.43
CA ASN A 3 56.83 46.79 35.03
C ASN A 3 55.99 45.87 35.95
N THR A 4 55.15 44.95 35.47
CA THR A 4 55.49 43.95 34.46
C THR A 4 54.25 43.12 34.10
N MET A 5 54.05 42.95 32.80
CA MET A 5 53.65 41.76 32.02
C MET A 5 53.08 40.47 32.66
N MET A 6 52.38 39.75 31.75
CA MET A 6 52.10 38.30 31.66
C MET A 6 50.74 37.87 32.23
N LYS A 7 49.77 37.32 31.48
CA LYS A 7 49.84 36.41 30.31
C LYS A 7 48.51 36.41 29.51
N LYS A 8 48.65 36.44 28.17
CA LYS A 8 47.92 35.66 27.14
C LYS A 8 46.40 35.81 26.88
N ARG A 9 46.11 36.23 25.62
CA ARG A 9 45.10 35.71 24.65
C ARG A 9 43.64 36.14 24.88
N ILE A 10 43.10 37.06 24.07
CA ILE A 10 42.53 36.93 22.69
C ILE A 10 41.17 36.22 22.67
N ALA A 11 40.19 36.95 22.11
CA ALA A 11 38.81 36.60 21.82
C ALA A 11 38.57 35.15 21.34
N SER A 12 37.62 34.47 21.99
CA SER A 12 36.65 33.51 21.41
C SER A 12 35.96 32.72 22.54
N LEU A 13 34.75 32.25 22.22
CA LEU A 13 33.93 31.23 22.84
C LEU A 13 32.72 31.63 23.70
N ALA A 14 31.61 31.11 23.19
CA ALA A 14 30.22 31.24 23.56
C ALA A 14 29.78 30.16 24.57
N ALA A 15 28.69 30.49 25.26
CA ALA A 15 27.57 29.64 25.66
C ALA A 15 27.86 28.29 26.34
N ALA A 16 27.89 28.29 27.67
CA ALA A 16 27.48 27.16 28.51
C ALA A 16 27.09 27.67 29.91
N ALA A 17 25.86 27.35 30.36
CA ALA A 17 25.50 26.97 31.73
C ALA A 17 24.01 27.22 32.03
N VAL A 18 23.19 26.17 32.00
CA VAL A 18 22.28 25.81 33.11
C VAL A 18 22.04 24.30 33.06
N MET A 19 22.34 23.60 34.16
CA MET A 19 21.94 22.22 34.44
C MET A 19 20.95 22.19 35.62
N THR A 20 19.90 21.38 35.44
CA THR A 20 19.13 20.56 36.40
C THR A 20 18.23 21.19 37.47
N ALA A 21 16.91 21.05 37.28
CA ALA A 21 15.96 20.39 38.20
C ALA A 21 14.62 20.10 37.46
N SER A 22 13.85 19.15 37.98
CA SER A 22 12.97 18.22 37.29
C SER A 22 11.46 18.56 37.31
N CYS A 23 10.72 17.85 36.43
CA CYS A 23 9.29 17.50 36.47
C CYS A 23 8.26 18.40 35.71
N ALA A 24 7.44 17.69 34.91
CA ALA A 24 6.11 18.00 34.38
C ALA A 24 5.97 18.68 32.99
N ALA A 25 5.47 17.84 32.06
CA ALA A 25 4.54 18.11 30.96
C ALA A 25 5.01 19.01 29.81
N GLY A 26 5.63 18.37 28.81
CA GLY A 26 5.56 18.81 27.43
C GLY A 26 4.36 18.20 26.71
N THR A 27 3.68 19.01 25.92
CA THR A 27 3.01 18.57 24.68
C THR A 27 3.31 19.61 23.62
N LEU A 28 4.25 19.30 22.73
CA LEU A 28 4.32 19.91 21.40
C LEU A 28 4.25 18.75 20.41
N SER A 29 3.04 18.58 19.89
CA SER A 29 2.64 17.68 18.83
C SER A 29 3.48 17.93 17.58
N GLY A 30 4.12 16.88 17.06
CA GLY A 30 4.75 16.84 15.75
C GLY A 30 3.81 16.22 14.72
N THR A 31 2.78 16.97 14.32
CA THR A 31 2.02 16.72 13.09
C THR A 31 2.93 16.97 11.88
N PHE A 32 3.23 15.94 11.09
CA PHE A 32 3.68 16.15 9.71
C PHE A 32 2.50 16.67 8.90
N SER A 33 2.45 17.98 8.76
CA SER A 33 1.72 18.63 7.67
C SER A 33 2.45 18.27 6.38
N PHE A 34 1.77 17.58 5.46
CA PHE A 34 2.08 17.78 4.06
C PHE A 34 1.83 19.26 3.76
N LEU A 35 2.79 19.89 3.08
CA LEU A 35 2.70 21.26 2.61
C LEU A 35 1.36 21.45 1.87
N THR A 36 0.41 22.09 2.55
CA THR A 36 -0.70 22.77 1.89
C THR A 36 -0.09 23.85 1.00
N GLY A 37 -0.48 23.87 -0.28
CA GLY A 37 -0.04 24.86 -1.24
C GLY A 37 -0.09 26.28 -0.68
N GLY A 38 1.01 27.01 -0.85
CA GLY A 38 1.08 28.45 -0.55
C GLY A 38 2.19 28.89 0.42
N ALA A 39 2.84 27.98 1.16
CA ALA A 39 3.97 28.38 1.99
C ALA A 39 5.25 28.53 1.13
N PRO A 40 5.90 29.71 1.08
CA PRO A 40 7.15 29.85 0.34
C PRO A 40 8.20 28.96 1.01
N ILE A 41 8.74 27.99 0.28
CA ILE A 41 9.98 27.31 0.65
C ILE A 41 11.01 28.42 0.79
N THR A 42 11.43 28.70 2.03
CA THR A 42 12.49 29.67 2.31
C THR A 42 13.72 29.24 1.52
N ALA A 43 14.26 30.13 0.69
CA ALA A 43 15.41 29.85 -0.16
C ALA A 43 16.53 29.16 0.65
N PHE A 44 16.88 27.93 0.27
CA PHE A 44 18.05 27.27 0.84
C PHE A 44 19.28 28.06 0.41
N ALA A 45 20.19 28.31 1.37
CA ALA A 45 21.48 28.90 1.05
C ALA A 45 22.23 27.96 0.09
N ALA A 46 22.99 28.53 -0.85
CA ALA A 46 23.79 27.74 -1.77
C ALA A 46 24.78 26.87 -0.98
N GLU A 47 24.76 25.56 -1.25
CA GLU A 47 25.60 24.56 -0.59
C GLU A 47 27.01 24.54 -1.23
N SER A 48 28.02 24.06 -0.51
CA SER A 48 29.38 23.96 -1.05
C SER A 48 29.55 22.84 -2.09
N ALA A 49 28.67 21.84 -2.07
CA ALA A 49 28.61 20.69 -2.97
C ALA A 49 27.16 20.21 -3.13
N VAL A 50 26.89 19.35 -4.11
CA VAL A 50 25.55 18.77 -4.32
C VAL A 50 25.12 18.02 -3.06
N LYS A 51 23.90 18.31 -2.60
CA LYS A 51 23.26 17.64 -1.47
C LYS A 51 21.82 17.33 -1.83
N PHE A 52 21.50 16.05 -1.88
CA PHE A 52 20.15 15.60 -2.20
C PHE A 52 19.18 15.94 -1.07
N ILE A 53 18.03 16.49 -1.45
CA ILE A 53 16.87 16.77 -0.60
C ILE A 53 15.94 15.56 -0.59
N SER A 54 15.70 14.99 -1.78
CA SER A 54 14.85 13.83 -1.99
C SER A 54 15.32 13.04 -3.20
N THR A 55 15.11 11.73 -3.16
CA THR A 55 15.35 10.82 -4.27
C THR A 55 14.24 9.77 -4.26
N VAL A 56 13.52 9.63 -5.36
CA VAL A 56 12.37 8.72 -5.47
C VAL A 56 12.42 8.00 -6.80
N GLY A 57 12.14 6.69 -6.77
CA GLY A 57 11.93 5.88 -7.96
C GLY A 57 10.43 5.72 -8.18
N TYR A 58 9.99 5.84 -9.43
CA TYR A 58 8.59 5.80 -9.80
C TYR A 58 8.48 5.27 -11.20
N GLY A 59 7.51 4.38 -11.47
CA GLY A 59 7.30 3.84 -12.81
C GLY A 59 8.64 3.48 -13.48
N GLU A 60 8.76 3.81 -14.75
CA GLU A 60 9.98 3.62 -15.54
C GLU A 60 10.91 4.83 -15.44
N GLY A 61 11.08 5.36 -14.21
CA GLY A 61 11.86 6.54 -13.95
C GLY A 61 12.32 6.70 -12.49
N MET A 62 13.12 7.74 -12.28
CA MET A 62 13.47 8.22 -10.95
C MET A 62 13.71 9.72 -11.00
N TYR A 63 13.55 10.39 -9.87
CA TYR A 63 13.97 11.78 -9.73
C TYR A 63 14.87 11.98 -8.52
N ALA A 64 15.63 13.05 -8.58
CA ALA A 64 16.37 13.58 -7.46
C ALA A 64 16.17 15.09 -7.36
N MET A 65 16.06 15.60 -6.14
CA MET A 65 16.02 17.01 -5.82
C MET A 65 17.27 17.40 -5.03
N TRP A 66 17.82 18.59 -5.25
CA TRP A 66 19.00 19.08 -4.51
C TRP A 66 18.99 20.60 -4.35
N SER A 67 19.69 21.10 -3.35
CA SER A 67 19.90 22.55 -3.18
C SER A 67 20.88 23.10 -4.21
N SER A 68 20.80 24.40 -4.51
CA SER A 68 21.79 25.04 -5.39
C SER A 68 23.21 24.94 -4.79
N VAL A 69 24.23 24.94 -5.66
CA VAL A 69 25.64 24.79 -5.28
C VAL A 69 26.35 26.10 -5.58
N SER A 70 27.13 26.60 -4.62
CA SER A 70 27.82 27.88 -4.76
C SER A 70 28.84 27.86 -5.91
N GLY A 71 28.76 28.88 -6.75
CA GLY A 71 29.48 29.08 -8.00
C GLY A 71 28.96 28.24 -9.17
N ALA A 72 27.90 27.44 -8.98
CA ALA A 72 27.35 26.62 -10.05
C ALA A 72 26.50 27.46 -11.01
N SER A 73 26.78 27.29 -12.29
CA SER A 73 26.05 27.86 -13.43
C SER A 73 25.09 26.85 -14.08
N GLY A 74 25.01 25.63 -13.55
CA GLY A 74 24.27 24.53 -14.14
C GLY A 74 24.63 23.20 -13.50
N TYR A 75 23.99 22.12 -13.98
CA TYR A 75 24.27 20.76 -13.55
C TYR A 75 24.23 19.82 -14.75
N ASN A 76 25.12 18.83 -14.73
CA ASN A 76 25.00 17.63 -15.54
C ASN A 76 24.53 16.49 -14.65
N VAL A 77 23.57 15.72 -15.14
CA VAL A 77 22.99 14.61 -14.40
C VAL A 77 23.21 13.33 -15.19
N TYR A 78 23.63 12.27 -14.51
CA TYR A 78 23.86 10.95 -15.09
C TYR A 78 22.99 9.93 -14.39
N VAL A 79 22.43 8.98 -15.13
CA VAL A 79 21.79 7.78 -14.61
C VAL A 79 22.54 6.56 -15.13
N ASP A 80 23.01 5.70 -14.22
CA ASP A 80 23.85 4.53 -14.53
C ASP A 80 25.04 4.86 -15.46
N GLY A 81 25.66 6.00 -15.21
CA GLY A 81 26.80 6.49 -16.01
C GLY A 81 26.43 7.13 -17.35
N THR A 82 25.16 7.15 -17.75
CA THR A 82 24.68 7.81 -18.96
C THR A 82 24.14 9.20 -18.63
N GLN A 83 24.65 10.24 -19.28
CA GLN A 83 24.15 11.59 -19.08
C GLN A 83 22.70 11.70 -19.58
N ILE A 84 21.81 12.23 -18.76
CA ILE A 84 20.44 12.54 -19.19
C ILE A 84 20.41 13.89 -19.90
N ASP A 85 19.39 14.10 -20.73
CA ASP A 85 19.19 15.38 -21.40
C ASP A 85 19.00 16.51 -20.39
N SER A 86 19.67 17.64 -20.62
CA SER A 86 19.58 18.79 -19.71
C SER A 86 18.14 19.31 -19.53
N MET A 87 17.26 19.13 -20.52
CA MET A 87 15.83 19.47 -20.44
C MET A 87 15.10 18.73 -19.31
N LEU A 88 15.63 17.59 -18.86
CA LEU A 88 15.09 16.86 -17.73
C LEU A 88 15.47 17.45 -16.37
N ILE A 89 16.26 18.53 -16.36
CA ILE A 89 16.70 19.28 -15.18
C ILE A 89 15.89 20.59 -15.08
N ARG A 90 15.34 20.87 -13.90
CA ARG A 90 14.49 22.02 -13.58
C ARG A 90 14.98 22.73 -12.33
N GLN A 91 14.86 24.06 -12.30
CA GLN A 91 15.03 24.89 -11.10
C GLN A 91 13.66 25.34 -10.60
N TYR A 92 13.53 25.36 -9.28
CA TYR A 92 12.40 25.87 -8.53
C TYR A 92 12.90 26.87 -7.48
N SER A 93 11.99 27.57 -6.82
CA SER A 93 12.33 28.39 -5.67
C SER A 93 12.95 27.52 -4.56
N GLY A 94 14.27 27.65 -4.39
CA GLY A 94 15.03 27.01 -3.32
C GLY A 94 15.64 25.64 -3.66
N TYR A 95 15.32 25.01 -4.79
CA TYR A 95 15.87 23.70 -5.15
C TYR A 95 15.93 23.44 -6.65
N MET A 96 16.64 22.39 -7.02
CA MET A 96 16.76 21.83 -8.35
C MET A 96 16.13 20.42 -8.37
N ARG A 97 15.63 19.98 -9.50
CA ARG A 97 15.09 18.62 -9.71
C ARG A 97 15.56 18.07 -11.06
N ALA A 98 15.88 16.78 -11.12
CA ALA A 98 16.08 16.06 -12.37
C ALA A 98 15.26 14.78 -12.37
N ASP A 99 14.63 14.48 -13.50
CA ASP A 99 13.84 13.26 -13.70
C ASP A 99 14.49 12.42 -14.80
N ALA A 100 15.09 11.29 -14.42
CA ALA A 100 15.57 10.29 -15.35
C ALA A 100 14.41 9.36 -15.72
N VAL A 101 14.01 9.37 -16.99
CA VAL A 101 12.82 8.64 -17.50
C VAL A 101 13.21 7.68 -18.62
N GLY A 102 12.44 6.61 -18.79
CA GLY A 102 12.73 5.54 -19.74
C GLY A 102 13.71 4.51 -19.19
N LEU A 103 13.63 4.24 -17.89
CA LEU A 103 14.47 3.30 -17.16
C LEU A 103 13.82 1.92 -17.12
N LYS A 104 14.65 0.89 -16.97
CA LYS A 104 14.13 -0.46 -16.68
C LYS A 104 13.58 -0.51 -15.25
N ALA A 105 12.73 -1.47 -14.95
CA ALA A 105 12.44 -1.75 -13.55
C ALA A 105 13.71 -2.25 -12.84
N GLY A 106 14.01 -1.71 -11.65
CA GLY A 106 15.23 -2.03 -10.92
C GLY A 106 15.86 -0.83 -10.23
N SER A 107 16.98 -1.07 -9.55
CA SER A 107 17.73 -0.02 -8.88
C SER A 107 18.63 0.73 -9.86
N HIS A 108 18.53 2.06 -9.86
CA HIS A 108 19.29 2.99 -10.70
C HIS A 108 20.10 3.96 -9.85
N THR A 109 21.28 4.35 -10.34
CA THR A 109 22.15 5.33 -9.68
C THR A 109 22.11 6.66 -10.42
N LEU A 110 21.67 7.73 -9.77
CA LEU A 110 21.66 9.09 -10.31
C LEU A 110 22.81 9.90 -9.70
N LYS A 111 23.65 10.46 -10.57
CA LYS A 111 24.76 11.36 -10.23
C LYS A 111 24.42 12.77 -10.67
N VAL A 112 24.64 13.75 -9.80
CA VAL A 112 24.55 15.17 -10.16
C VAL A 112 25.93 15.79 -10.02
N VAL A 113 26.38 16.50 -11.07
CA VAL A 113 27.67 17.18 -11.15
C VAL A 113 27.43 18.65 -11.44
N PRO A 114 27.82 19.58 -10.54
CA PRO A 114 27.65 21.01 -10.78
C PRO A 114 28.64 21.51 -11.83
N VAL A 115 28.23 22.50 -12.62
CA VAL A 115 29.05 23.16 -13.64
C VAL A 115 29.52 24.52 -13.10
N VAL A 116 30.80 24.63 -12.77
CA VAL A 116 31.42 25.85 -12.19
C VAL A 116 32.44 26.40 -13.19
N GLY A 117 32.33 27.68 -13.53
CA GLY A 117 33.22 28.30 -14.53
C GLY A 117 33.15 27.61 -15.91
N GLY A 118 31.98 27.08 -16.28
CA GLY A 118 31.74 26.38 -17.55
C GLY A 118 32.30 24.95 -17.63
N LYS A 119 32.77 24.37 -16.53
CA LYS A 119 33.27 22.98 -16.47
C LYS A 119 32.61 22.22 -15.33
N GLU A 120 32.47 20.91 -15.51
CA GLU A 120 32.08 20.03 -14.41
C GLU A 120 33.08 20.12 -13.27
N ASP A 121 32.57 20.33 -12.06
CA ASP A 121 33.34 20.24 -10.84
C ASP A 121 32.99 18.92 -10.14
N ALA A 122 33.67 17.85 -10.56
CA ALA A 122 33.48 16.52 -9.99
C ALA A 122 33.76 16.46 -8.48
N SER A 123 34.54 17.40 -7.93
CA SER A 123 34.80 17.48 -6.48
C SER A 123 33.57 17.90 -5.68
N LYS A 124 32.57 18.49 -6.35
CA LYS A 124 31.29 18.94 -5.77
C LYS A 124 30.11 18.05 -6.18
N ALA A 125 30.34 16.94 -6.88
CA ALA A 125 29.30 16.02 -7.32
C ALA A 125 28.78 15.13 -6.17
N ALA A 126 27.57 14.58 -6.34
CA ALA A 126 27.02 13.56 -5.44
C ALA A 126 26.22 12.51 -6.22
N GLU A 127 26.08 11.31 -5.65
CA GLU A 127 25.31 10.20 -6.20
C GLU A 127 24.22 9.74 -5.22
N THR A 128 23.12 9.25 -5.77
CA THR A 128 21.97 8.72 -5.03
C THR A 128 21.36 7.55 -5.80
N LYS A 129 20.55 6.73 -5.14
CA LYS A 129 19.91 5.56 -5.75
C LYS A 129 18.41 5.55 -5.48
N ALA A 130 17.65 5.10 -6.46
CA ALA A 130 16.25 4.77 -6.30
C ALA A 130 15.89 3.51 -7.10
N THR A 131 14.72 2.95 -6.85
CA THR A 131 14.22 1.78 -7.57
C THR A 131 13.02 2.17 -8.42
N ALA A 132 13.16 2.10 -9.74
CA ALA A 132 12.08 2.21 -10.70
C ALA A 132 11.25 0.91 -10.71
N TYR A 133 9.93 1.00 -10.94
CA TYR A 133 9.03 -0.15 -11.06
C TYR A 133 8.38 -0.20 -12.44
N ALA A 134 8.14 -1.39 -13.00
CA ALA A 134 7.52 -1.48 -14.32
C ALA A 134 6.10 -0.89 -14.30
N HIS A 135 5.73 -0.14 -15.35
CA HIS A 135 4.31 0.18 -15.55
C HIS A 135 3.53 -1.10 -15.87
N ASP A 136 2.31 -1.19 -15.34
CA ASP A 136 1.41 -2.32 -15.55
C ASP A 136 0.82 -2.28 -16.97
N ARG A 137 1.38 -3.10 -17.86
CA ARG A 137 0.94 -3.26 -19.26
C ARG A 137 -0.11 -4.36 -19.43
N SER A 138 -1.05 -4.47 -18.51
CA SER A 138 -2.24 -5.30 -18.67
C SER A 138 -3.39 -4.49 -19.30
N GLY A 139 -4.33 -5.19 -19.93
CA GLY A 139 -5.44 -4.54 -20.64
C GLY A 139 -5.53 -4.88 -22.13
N PHE A 140 -6.69 -4.57 -22.71
CA PHE A 140 -6.94 -4.83 -24.13
C PHE A 140 -6.03 -4.03 -25.06
N GLY A 141 -5.46 -2.91 -24.61
CA GLY A 141 -4.44 -2.17 -25.38
C GLY A 141 -3.22 -3.00 -25.80
N PHE A 142 -2.98 -4.15 -25.18
CA PHE A 142 -1.81 -5.00 -25.45
C PHE A 142 -2.17 -6.35 -26.09
N VAL A 143 -3.44 -6.53 -26.49
CA VAL A 143 -3.92 -7.76 -27.14
C VAL A 143 -3.79 -7.61 -28.65
N ASN A 144 -3.09 -8.53 -29.32
CA ASN A 144 -2.91 -8.52 -30.79
C ASN A 144 -2.26 -7.25 -31.36
N GLY A 145 -1.55 -6.50 -30.52
CA GLY A 145 -0.77 -5.32 -30.88
C GLY A 145 -0.04 -4.76 -29.66
N ASP A 146 0.37 -3.50 -29.73
CA ASP A 146 1.13 -2.84 -28.68
C ASP A 146 0.67 -1.39 -28.53
N SER A 147 0.44 -0.96 -27.29
CA SER A 147 0.10 0.42 -26.94
C SER A 147 1.27 1.17 -26.29
N SER A 148 2.47 0.58 -26.23
CA SER A 148 3.64 1.18 -25.54
C SER A 148 4.29 2.34 -26.31
N GLY A 149 3.67 2.84 -27.37
CA GLY A 149 4.14 4.02 -28.12
C GLY A 149 5.61 3.90 -28.55
N ALA A 150 6.41 4.86 -28.09
CA ALA A 150 7.86 4.96 -28.33
C ALA A 150 8.72 4.12 -27.37
N TYR A 151 8.13 3.40 -26.42
CA TYR A 151 8.80 2.59 -25.42
C TYR A 151 8.73 1.09 -25.69
N ASN A 152 9.75 0.37 -25.24
CA ASN A 152 9.77 -1.07 -25.13
C ASN A 152 8.96 -1.52 -23.90
N LYS A 153 8.61 -2.81 -23.85
CA LYS A 153 7.91 -3.41 -22.70
C LYS A 153 8.72 -3.39 -21.40
N ASP A 154 10.03 -3.21 -21.48
CA ASP A 154 10.90 -3.09 -20.31
C ASP A 154 11.05 -1.64 -19.81
N GLY A 155 10.37 -0.69 -20.44
CA GLY A 155 10.38 0.73 -20.08
C GLY A 155 11.46 1.59 -20.75
N THR A 156 12.36 0.99 -21.52
CA THR A 156 13.36 1.76 -22.29
C THR A 156 12.81 2.30 -23.60
N LEU A 157 13.36 3.41 -24.12
CA LEU A 157 12.99 3.90 -25.45
C LEU A 157 13.33 2.88 -26.55
N LYS A 158 12.47 2.75 -27.56
CA LYS A 158 12.71 1.95 -28.76
C LYS A 158 13.95 2.48 -29.51
N THR A 159 14.73 1.59 -30.11
CA THR A 159 15.87 1.97 -30.95
C THR A 159 15.42 2.93 -32.06
N GLY A 160 16.14 4.04 -32.23
CA GLY A 160 15.80 5.05 -33.23
C GLY A 160 14.60 5.93 -32.87
N ALA A 161 14.10 5.86 -31.64
CA ALA A 161 13.08 6.79 -31.16
C ALA A 161 13.60 8.23 -31.20
N THR A 162 12.77 9.14 -31.73
CA THR A 162 13.04 10.58 -31.71
C THR A 162 12.40 11.20 -30.47
N VAL A 163 13.19 11.86 -29.64
CA VAL A 163 12.70 12.56 -28.44
C VAL A 163 12.58 14.06 -28.73
N VAL A 164 11.41 14.63 -28.43
CA VAL A 164 11.08 16.06 -28.63
C VAL A 164 10.68 16.67 -27.29
N TYR A 165 11.38 17.71 -26.84
CA TYR A 165 11.09 18.41 -25.59
C TYR A 165 10.23 19.66 -25.82
N VAL A 166 9.06 19.69 -25.19
CA VAL A 166 8.07 20.77 -25.28
C VAL A 166 7.93 21.46 -23.94
N THR A 167 8.09 22.78 -23.94
CA THR A 167 7.84 23.68 -22.81
C THR A 167 6.87 24.77 -23.25
N ASN A 168 6.31 25.53 -22.31
CA ASN A 168 5.43 26.63 -22.67
C ASN A 168 6.10 27.67 -23.59
N ASP A 169 7.39 27.94 -23.35
CA ASP A 169 8.17 28.94 -24.10
C ASP A 169 8.50 28.50 -25.53
N ASN A 170 8.60 27.18 -25.76
CA ASN A 170 9.06 26.63 -27.02
C ASN A 170 7.98 25.90 -27.83
N LYS A 171 6.76 25.68 -27.31
CA LYS A 171 5.71 24.89 -27.98
C LYS A 171 5.45 25.26 -29.44
N ASP A 172 5.64 26.54 -29.80
CA ASP A 172 5.46 27.06 -31.17
C ASP A 172 6.75 27.13 -31.99
N LYS A 173 7.90 26.92 -31.36
CA LYS A 173 9.24 27.11 -31.94
C LYS A 173 10.10 25.84 -31.95
N VAL A 174 9.71 24.82 -31.17
CA VAL A 174 10.36 23.52 -31.12
C VAL A 174 10.46 22.95 -32.52
N SER A 175 11.66 22.54 -32.92
CA SER A 175 11.93 22.09 -34.28
C SER A 175 12.64 20.75 -34.28
N VAL A 176 12.23 19.86 -35.17
CA VAL A 176 12.77 18.50 -35.31
C VAL A 176 12.91 18.18 -36.80
N SER A 177 14.00 17.50 -37.18
CA SER A 177 14.14 16.96 -38.53
C SER A 177 13.64 15.51 -38.54
N LEU A 178 12.50 15.28 -39.21
CA LEU A 178 11.88 13.96 -39.35
C LEU A 178 11.67 13.63 -40.83
N PRO A 179 11.75 12.36 -41.24
CA PRO A 179 11.31 11.95 -42.57
C PRO A 179 9.86 12.38 -42.82
N ASP A 180 9.59 12.95 -43.98
CA ASP A 180 8.23 13.10 -44.49
C ASP A 180 7.68 11.74 -44.99
N LYS A 181 6.47 11.75 -45.57
CA LYS A 181 5.86 10.53 -46.15
C LYS A 181 6.67 9.92 -47.29
N ASN A 182 7.50 10.71 -47.96
CA ASN A 182 8.39 10.25 -49.02
C ASN A 182 9.71 9.69 -48.47
N GLY A 183 10.02 9.94 -47.20
CA GLY A 183 11.27 9.56 -46.55
C GLY A 183 12.32 10.66 -46.61
N THR A 184 11.96 11.85 -47.09
CA THR A 184 12.83 13.01 -47.16
C THR A 184 12.88 13.71 -45.80
N ALA A 185 14.08 13.86 -45.25
CA ALA A 185 14.28 14.58 -44.00
C ALA A 185 13.78 16.03 -44.13
N THR A 186 12.77 16.37 -43.34
CA THR A 186 12.12 17.69 -43.34
C THR A 186 12.16 18.25 -41.93
N THR A 187 12.57 19.52 -41.82
CA THR A 187 12.49 20.24 -40.54
C THR A 187 11.06 20.72 -40.33
N VAL A 188 10.47 20.34 -39.20
CA VAL A 188 9.11 20.70 -38.82
C VAL A 188 9.16 21.50 -37.52
N THR A 189 8.44 22.61 -37.46
CA THR A 189 8.46 23.56 -36.33
C THR A 189 7.08 23.72 -35.70
N GLY A 190 7.01 23.66 -34.37
CA GLY A 190 5.79 23.74 -33.56
C GLY A 190 5.21 22.36 -33.24
N VAL A 191 4.79 22.14 -31.99
CA VAL A 191 4.38 20.81 -31.48
C VAL A 191 3.25 20.19 -32.30
N GLN A 192 2.21 20.97 -32.65
CA GLN A 192 1.11 20.46 -33.47
C GLN A 192 1.58 20.10 -34.89
N ASN A 193 2.44 20.91 -35.51
CA ASN A 193 2.96 20.61 -36.84
C ASN A 193 3.81 19.35 -36.85
N ILE A 194 4.59 19.12 -35.79
CA ILE A 194 5.36 17.89 -35.60
C ILE A 194 4.43 16.68 -35.59
N ILE A 195 3.36 16.72 -34.78
CA ILE A 195 2.34 15.66 -34.74
C ILE A 195 1.66 15.49 -36.10
N THR A 196 1.32 16.60 -36.79
CA THR A 196 0.73 16.56 -38.13
C THR A 196 1.64 15.88 -39.16
N ASN A 197 2.97 16.01 -39.03
CA ASN A 197 3.92 15.30 -39.90
C ASN A 197 3.93 13.77 -39.68
N LEU A 198 3.47 13.29 -38.52
CA LEU A 198 3.37 11.85 -38.21
C LEU A 198 2.13 11.20 -38.84
N LYS A 199 1.15 12.01 -39.26
CA LYS A 199 -0.11 11.53 -39.86
C LYS A 199 0.16 10.64 -41.07
N SER A 200 -0.18 9.36 -40.99
CA SER A 200 0.05 8.35 -42.03
C SER A 200 1.51 8.22 -42.46
N ASN A 201 2.45 8.48 -41.55
CA ASN A 201 3.88 8.50 -41.84
C ASN A 201 4.63 7.43 -41.03
N SER A 202 4.63 6.20 -41.54
CA SER A 202 5.38 5.10 -40.92
C SER A 202 6.90 5.25 -41.01
N LYS A 203 7.40 6.17 -41.85
CA LYS A 203 8.85 6.41 -42.04
C LYS A 203 9.47 7.26 -40.94
N ALA A 204 8.65 7.95 -40.13
CA ALA A 204 9.14 8.77 -39.03
C ALA A 204 9.82 7.96 -37.92
N GLY A 205 9.50 6.66 -37.80
CA GLY A 205 9.91 5.83 -36.66
C GLY A 205 9.19 6.23 -35.36
N PRO A 206 9.55 5.61 -34.22
CA PRO A 206 8.96 5.95 -32.94
C PRO A 206 9.27 7.39 -32.51
N VAL A 207 8.30 8.08 -31.92
CA VAL A 207 8.43 9.48 -31.49
C VAL A 207 7.93 9.63 -30.06
N CYS A 208 8.76 10.22 -29.20
CA CYS A 208 8.41 10.54 -27.82
C CYS A 208 8.39 12.07 -27.63
N ILE A 209 7.22 12.64 -27.34
CA ILE A 209 7.04 14.05 -27.01
C ILE A 209 7.03 14.18 -25.49
N ARG A 210 8.11 14.74 -24.94
CA ARG A 210 8.30 15.02 -23.52
C ARG A 210 7.87 16.45 -23.21
N VAL A 211 6.80 16.58 -22.44
CA VAL A 211 6.22 17.86 -22.05
C VAL A 211 6.71 18.23 -20.65
N ILE A 212 7.06 19.51 -20.44
CA ILE A 212 7.59 20.00 -19.16
C ILE A 212 6.86 21.28 -18.74
N GLY A 213 6.24 21.24 -17.55
CA GLY A 213 5.63 22.38 -16.88
C GLY A 213 4.20 22.70 -17.35
N ASN A 214 3.75 23.92 -17.06
CA ASN A 214 2.40 24.40 -17.40
C ASN A 214 2.34 24.89 -18.85
N ILE A 215 1.76 24.09 -19.74
CA ILE A 215 1.59 24.43 -21.16
C ILE A 215 0.23 25.10 -21.33
N THR A 216 0.24 26.35 -21.79
CA THR A 216 -0.97 26.99 -22.32
C THR A 216 -1.11 26.74 -23.81
N ASP A 217 -2.22 27.16 -24.41
CA ASP A 217 -2.55 26.96 -25.83
C ASP A 217 -1.37 27.17 -26.79
N PRO A 218 -0.95 26.13 -27.52
CA PRO A 218 -0.14 26.29 -28.73
C PRO A 218 -0.84 27.19 -29.76
N SER A 219 -0.06 27.92 -30.55
CA SER A 219 -0.58 28.80 -31.62
C SER A 219 -1.31 28.05 -32.74
N VAL A 220 -1.01 26.76 -32.90
CA VAL A 220 -1.66 25.87 -33.86
C VAL A 220 -2.37 24.78 -33.07
N LEU A 221 -3.68 24.88 -32.99
CA LEU A 221 -4.58 23.87 -32.43
C LEU A 221 -5.71 23.61 -33.41
N THR A 222 -6.20 22.38 -33.45
CA THR A 222 -7.37 22.03 -34.25
C THR A 222 -8.58 22.14 -33.34
N LYS A 223 -9.41 23.18 -33.55
CA LYS A 223 -10.59 23.45 -32.72
C LYS A 223 -10.29 23.60 -31.21
N GLY A 224 -9.10 24.10 -30.87
CA GLY A 224 -8.67 24.22 -29.48
C GLY A 224 -8.04 22.95 -28.91
N ASP A 225 -7.82 21.89 -29.70
CA ASP A 225 -7.15 20.66 -29.26
C ASP A 225 -5.80 20.44 -29.94
N LEU A 226 -4.89 19.80 -29.20
CA LEU A 226 -3.73 19.15 -29.78
C LEU A 226 -4.21 17.86 -30.45
N MET A 227 -4.10 17.76 -31.77
CA MET A 227 -4.69 16.67 -32.55
C MET A 227 -3.65 15.67 -33.05
N VAL A 228 -3.83 14.42 -32.64
CA VAL A 228 -3.14 13.22 -33.13
C VAL A 228 -4.09 12.50 -34.09
N ASP A 229 -3.77 12.53 -35.40
CA ASP A 229 -4.64 11.92 -36.42
C ASP A 229 -3.85 10.97 -37.33
N THR A 230 -4.33 9.73 -37.44
CA THR A 230 -3.78 8.66 -38.27
C THR A 230 -2.30 8.38 -37.98
N VAL A 231 -1.89 8.46 -36.71
CA VAL A 231 -0.51 8.18 -36.28
C VAL A 231 -0.38 6.69 -35.96
N THR A 232 0.63 6.04 -36.53
CA THR A 232 0.89 4.59 -36.34
C THR A 232 2.37 4.26 -36.11
N CYS A 233 3.24 5.26 -36.08
CA CYS A 233 4.69 5.06 -36.01
C CYS A 233 5.20 4.69 -34.60
N GLY A 234 4.32 4.62 -33.60
CA GLY A 234 4.66 4.53 -32.19
C GLY A 234 4.87 5.92 -31.60
N LEU A 235 3.81 6.51 -31.04
CA LEU A 235 3.86 7.84 -30.44
C LEU A 235 3.68 7.73 -28.93
N THR A 236 4.56 8.35 -28.15
CA THR A 236 4.31 8.62 -26.73
C THR A 236 4.22 10.13 -26.52
N ILE A 237 3.21 10.58 -25.80
CA ILE A 237 3.12 11.94 -25.26
C ILE A 237 3.17 11.81 -23.74
N GLU A 238 4.30 12.21 -23.15
CA GLU A 238 4.55 12.05 -21.72
C GLU A 238 4.86 13.38 -21.03
N GLY A 239 4.27 13.61 -19.86
CA GLY A 239 4.69 14.68 -18.98
C GLY A 239 5.89 14.29 -18.13
N ILE A 240 6.72 15.28 -17.79
CA ILE A 240 7.91 15.11 -16.96
C ILE A 240 7.67 15.76 -15.59
N GLY A 241 8.05 15.06 -14.52
CA GLY A 241 7.86 15.53 -13.16
C GLY A 241 6.41 15.44 -12.69
N ASN A 242 6.10 16.14 -11.61
CA ASN A 242 4.77 16.19 -11.01
C ASN A 242 3.97 17.44 -11.44
N ASP A 243 4.53 18.30 -12.29
CA ASP A 243 4.04 19.65 -12.57
C ASP A 243 3.77 19.91 -14.06
N THR A 244 3.73 18.85 -14.87
CA THR A 244 3.30 18.95 -16.26
C THR A 244 1.78 19.03 -16.35
N VAL A 245 1.27 20.09 -16.98
CA VAL A 245 -0.17 20.27 -17.24
C VAL A 245 -0.43 20.82 -18.64
N PHE A 246 -1.52 20.37 -19.24
CA PHE A 246 -2.19 21.05 -20.36
C PHE A 246 -3.30 21.92 -19.77
N ASN A 247 -3.15 23.23 -19.94
CA ASN A 247 -3.98 24.22 -19.29
C ASN A 247 -4.61 25.16 -20.34
N GLY A 248 -5.89 24.95 -20.61
CA GLY A 248 -6.62 25.67 -21.65
C GLY A 248 -7.04 24.79 -22.83
N PHE A 249 -6.36 23.68 -23.11
CA PHE A 249 -6.60 22.88 -24.31
C PHE A 249 -6.63 21.37 -24.01
N GLY A 250 -7.30 20.62 -24.88
CA GLY A 250 -7.41 19.16 -24.80
C GLY A 250 -6.48 18.42 -25.76
N LEU A 251 -6.49 17.09 -25.67
CA LEU A 251 -5.77 16.17 -26.57
C LEU A 251 -6.78 15.27 -27.30
N VAL A 252 -6.77 15.31 -28.64
CA VAL A 252 -7.70 14.54 -29.46
C VAL A 252 -6.96 13.50 -30.29
N LEU A 253 -7.40 12.23 -30.20
CA LEU A 253 -6.89 11.11 -30.97
C LEU A 253 -7.93 10.64 -32.00
N LYS A 254 -7.51 10.53 -33.26
CA LYS A 254 -8.31 10.04 -34.38
C LYS A 254 -7.51 9.03 -35.21
N ASN A 255 -8.15 7.94 -35.62
CA ASN A 255 -7.64 6.94 -36.56
C ASN A 255 -6.23 6.40 -36.23
N SER A 256 -5.82 6.47 -34.96
CA SER A 256 -4.42 6.26 -34.56
C SER A 256 -4.22 4.91 -33.89
N SER A 257 -2.98 4.43 -33.88
CA SER A 257 -2.61 3.18 -33.24
C SER A 257 -1.19 3.18 -32.69
N ASN A 258 -0.97 2.40 -31.63
CA ASN A 258 0.27 2.35 -30.87
C ASN A 258 0.63 3.75 -30.35
N VAL A 259 -0.29 4.31 -29.55
CA VAL A 259 -0.14 5.62 -28.91
C VAL A 259 -0.25 5.49 -27.40
N GLU A 260 0.71 6.07 -26.69
CA GLU A 260 0.76 6.15 -25.23
C GLU A 260 0.63 7.62 -24.79
N VAL A 261 -0.23 7.89 -23.81
CA VAL A 261 -0.39 9.20 -23.18
C VAL A 261 -0.24 9.03 -21.69
N ARG A 262 0.72 9.74 -21.07
CA ARG A 262 0.99 9.53 -19.64
C ARG A 262 1.50 10.74 -18.88
N ASN A 263 1.25 10.73 -17.56
CA ASN A 263 1.81 11.70 -16.61
C ASN A 263 1.49 13.17 -16.94
N ILE A 264 0.26 13.45 -17.38
CA ILE A 264 -0.22 14.80 -17.74
C ILE A 264 -1.44 15.17 -16.89
N GLY A 265 -1.49 16.41 -16.43
CA GLY A 265 -2.69 16.99 -15.82
C GLY A 265 -3.45 17.81 -16.85
N PHE A 266 -4.71 17.50 -17.10
CA PHE A 266 -5.58 18.26 -17.99
C PHE A 266 -6.48 19.18 -17.16
N MET A 267 -6.44 20.49 -17.41
CA MET A 267 -7.22 21.46 -16.66
C MET A 267 -7.65 22.64 -17.53
N ASN A 268 -8.78 23.25 -17.15
CA ASN A 268 -9.37 24.39 -17.83
C ASN A 268 -9.50 24.18 -19.35
N CYS A 269 -9.75 22.94 -19.80
CA CYS A 269 -9.92 22.64 -21.22
C CYS A 269 -11.07 23.49 -21.78
N ASN A 270 -10.78 24.32 -22.78
CA ASN A 270 -11.74 25.20 -23.43
C ASN A 270 -11.98 24.82 -24.90
N SER A 271 -11.58 23.61 -25.30
CA SER A 271 -11.64 23.17 -26.68
C SER A 271 -13.07 23.02 -27.18
N SER A 272 -13.27 23.14 -28.50
CA SER A 272 -14.60 23.00 -29.08
C SER A 272 -15.06 21.55 -29.16
N GLU A 273 -14.16 20.57 -29.11
CA GLU A 273 -14.54 19.17 -28.94
C GLU A 273 -14.91 18.87 -27.47
N GLY A 274 -14.49 19.72 -26.53
CA GLY A 274 -14.91 19.74 -25.13
C GLY A 274 -14.26 18.71 -24.23
N ASP A 275 -13.61 17.69 -24.83
CA ASP A 275 -12.99 16.59 -24.10
C ASP A 275 -11.58 16.98 -23.62
N ASP A 276 -11.20 16.64 -22.37
CA ASP A 276 -9.81 16.85 -21.91
C ASP A 276 -8.84 15.96 -22.72
N CYS A 277 -9.16 14.68 -22.85
CA CYS A 277 -8.50 13.72 -23.72
C CYS A 277 -9.53 12.86 -24.47
N GLY A 278 -9.79 13.16 -25.74
CA GLY A 278 -10.83 12.52 -26.53
C GLY A 278 -10.30 11.54 -27.58
N LEU A 279 -10.59 10.24 -27.44
CA LEU A 279 -10.40 9.22 -28.48
C LEU A 279 -11.64 9.20 -29.39
N GLN A 280 -11.68 10.13 -30.34
CA GLN A 280 -12.90 10.47 -31.09
C GLN A 280 -13.37 9.38 -32.06
N GLN A 281 -12.47 8.70 -32.77
CA GLN A 281 -12.84 7.68 -33.76
C GLN A 281 -11.64 6.90 -34.29
N GLY A 282 -11.86 5.67 -34.73
CA GLY A 282 -10.92 4.83 -35.47
C GLY A 282 -9.65 4.45 -34.72
N ASN A 283 -9.57 4.66 -33.40
CA ASN A 283 -8.34 4.39 -32.67
C ASN A 283 -8.25 2.93 -32.24
N ASN A 284 -7.04 2.38 -32.23
CA ASN A 284 -6.78 1.06 -31.66
C ASN A 284 -5.38 0.89 -31.09
N HIS A 285 -5.23 0.12 -30.02
CA HIS A 285 -3.97 0.02 -29.27
C HIS A 285 -3.52 1.38 -28.75
N ILE A 286 -4.34 1.93 -27.86
CA ILE A 286 -4.08 3.18 -27.14
C ILE A 286 -3.98 2.91 -25.64
N TRP A 287 -3.03 3.56 -24.98
CA TRP A 287 -2.89 3.51 -23.53
C TRP A 287 -2.84 4.93 -22.95
N VAL A 288 -3.82 5.28 -22.12
CA VAL A 288 -3.83 6.54 -21.37
C VAL A 288 -3.71 6.20 -19.89
N HIS A 289 -2.62 6.62 -19.25
CA HIS A 289 -2.35 6.23 -17.87
C HIS A 289 -1.62 7.27 -17.03
N ASN A 290 -1.77 7.18 -15.71
CA ASN A 290 -1.10 8.10 -14.78
C ASN A 290 -1.37 9.58 -15.09
N CYS A 291 -2.57 9.90 -15.60
CA CYS A 291 -2.98 11.28 -15.88
C CYS A 291 -3.94 11.80 -14.81
N ASP A 292 -3.88 13.11 -14.55
CA ASP A 292 -4.89 13.82 -13.75
C ASP A 292 -5.87 14.52 -14.69
N PHE A 293 -7.17 14.37 -14.43
CA PHE A 293 -8.23 15.06 -15.14
C PHE A 293 -8.94 16.00 -14.16
N PHE A 294 -8.89 17.30 -14.42
CA PHE A 294 -9.52 18.35 -13.63
C PHE A 294 -10.70 18.95 -14.40
N TYR A 295 -11.29 20.03 -13.88
CA TYR A 295 -12.39 20.70 -14.57
C TYR A 295 -12.00 21.28 -15.93
N GLY A 296 -12.85 21.05 -16.92
CA GLY A 296 -12.90 21.85 -18.14
C GLY A 296 -13.63 23.18 -17.94
N ASP A 297 -13.77 23.94 -19.01
CA ASP A 297 -14.69 25.06 -19.07
C ASP A 297 -16.13 24.58 -19.28
N ALA A 298 -17.08 25.36 -18.77
CA ALA A 298 -18.48 24.98 -18.83
C ALA A 298 -18.94 24.88 -20.29
N GLY A 299 -19.50 23.73 -20.65
CA GLY A 299 -20.09 23.51 -21.97
C GLY A 299 -21.49 24.12 -22.12
N SER A 300 -22.16 23.83 -23.23
CA SER A 300 -23.51 24.34 -23.51
C SER A 300 -24.62 23.61 -22.75
N ASP A 301 -24.39 22.36 -22.35
CA ASP A 301 -25.38 21.55 -21.64
C ASP A 301 -25.24 21.71 -20.12
N ALA A 302 -26.36 21.62 -19.40
CA ALA A 302 -26.38 21.81 -17.95
C ALA A 302 -25.50 20.80 -17.18
N ASP A 303 -25.28 19.61 -17.73
CA ASP A 303 -24.40 18.58 -17.17
C ASP A 303 -22.93 18.73 -17.57
N GLN A 304 -22.58 19.82 -18.29
CA GLN A 304 -21.20 20.20 -18.66
C GLN A 304 -20.64 21.33 -17.80
N ALA A 305 -21.26 21.63 -16.65
CA ALA A 305 -20.83 22.72 -15.77
C ALA A 305 -19.37 22.56 -15.25
N LYS A 306 -18.86 21.32 -15.23
CA LYS A 306 -17.50 20.96 -14.81
C LYS A 306 -16.59 20.57 -15.99
N GLY A 307 -16.97 20.92 -17.23
CA GLY A 307 -16.37 20.40 -18.48
C GLY A 307 -17.26 19.36 -19.17
N ASP A 308 -16.95 19.03 -20.43
CA ASP A 308 -17.59 17.88 -21.11
C ASP A 308 -16.91 16.56 -20.71
N GLY A 309 -16.44 15.72 -21.64
CA GLY A 309 -15.86 14.41 -21.31
C GLY A 309 -14.38 14.50 -20.90
N ALA A 310 -14.02 14.05 -19.71
CA ALA A 310 -12.60 14.03 -19.31
C ALA A 310 -11.77 13.09 -20.20
N LEU A 311 -12.15 11.82 -20.29
CA LEU A 311 -11.46 10.81 -21.09
C LEU A 311 -12.47 9.97 -21.86
N ASP A 312 -13.05 10.60 -22.88
CA ASP A 312 -14.04 10.00 -23.77
C ASP A 312 -13.38 9.09 -24.81
N THR A 313 -13.88 7.85 -24.92
CA THR A 313 -13.45 6.86 -25.89
C THR A 313 -14.62 6.43 -26.76
N LYS A 314 -14.71 7.01 -27.94
CA LYS A 314 -15.85 6.86 -28.85
C LYS A 314 -15.59 5.65 -29.74
N THR A 315 -15.69 5.76 -31.07
CA THR A 315 -15.55 4.62 -31.99
C THR A 315 -14.11 4.08 -32.04
N SER A 316 -13.67 3.34 -31.01
CA SER A 316 -12.30 2.85 -30.81
C SER A 316 -12.31 1.45 -30.15
N THR A 317 -11.22 0.69 -30.26
CA THR A 317 -11.10 -0.68 -29.73
C THR A 317 -9.67 -1.01 -29.30
N TYR A 318 -9.43 -2.03 -28.48
CA TYR A 318 -8.12 -2.34 -27.90
C TYR A 318 -7.51 -1.12 -27.20
N VAL A 319 -8.21 -0.62 -26.19
CA VAL A 319 -7.78 0.55 -25.40
C VAL A 319 -7.64 0.15 -23.94
N THR A 320 -6.61 0.67 -23.27
CA THR A 320 -6.44 0.58 -21.83
C THR A 320 -6.39 1.98 -21.22
N HIS A 321 -7.21 2.22 -20.20
CA HIS A 321 -7.15 3.40 -19.35
C HIS A 321 -6.82 2.98 -17.94
N SER A 322 -5.66 3.38 -17.42
CA SER A 322 -5.22 2.90 -16.11
C SER A 322 -4.49 3.88 -15.23
N TYR A 323 -4.62 3.73 -13.91
CA TYR A 323 -3.96 4.62 -12.96
C TYR A 323 -4.23 6.12 -13.21
N ASN A 324 -5.39 6.49 -13.78
CA ASN A 324 -5.77 7.89 -13.95
C ASN A 324 -6.54 8.39 -12.72
N HIS A 325 -6.44 9.68 -12.43
CA HIS A 325 -7.19 10.33 -11.34
C HIS A 325 -8.14 11.37 -11.92
N PHE A 326 -9.43 11.19 -11.71
CA PHE A 326 -10.49 12.10 -12.11
C PHE A 326 -10.91 12.92 -10.89
N TRP A 327 -10.66 14.23 -10.94
CA TRP A 327 -10.91 15.17 -9.86
C TRP A 327 -12.26 15.85 -10.08
N ASP A 328 -13.30 15.30 -9.45
CA ASP A 328 -14.64 15.89 -9.38
C ASP A 328 -15.25 16.18 -10.77
N ASN A 329 -14.83 15.47 -11.83
CA ASN A 329 -15.35 15.69 -13.18
C ASN A 329 -16.87 15.41 -13.25
N GLY A 330 -17.59 16.22 -14.03
CA GLY A 330 -19.02 15.99 -14.29
C GLY A 330 -19.27 14.75 -15.17
N LYS A 331 -18.39 14.50 -16.13
CA LYS A 331 -18.47 13.37 -17.08
C LYS A 331 -17.06 12.81 -17.26
N CYS A 332 -16.77 11.66 -16.65
CA CYS A 332 -15.42 11.08 -16.74
C CYS A 332 -15.16 10.39 -18.07
N ASN A 333 -15.93 9.35 -18.41
CA ASN A 333 -15.64 8.49 -19.56
C ASN A 333 -16.91 8.07 -20.30
N LEU A 334 -17.14 8.58 -21.51
CA LEU A 334 -18.01 7.93 -22.48
C LEU A 334 -17.28 6.79 -23.18
N GLN A 335 -17.95 5.65 -23.35
CA GLN A 335 -17.45 4.51 -24.11
C GLN A 335 -18.41 4.11 -25.23
N GLY A 336 -17.98 4.26 -26.47
CA GLY A 336 -18.75 3.93 -27.67
C GLY A 336 -19.86 4.92 -28.03
N MET A 337 -20.26 4.90 -29.30
CA MET A 337 -21.32 5.70 -29.90
C MET A 337 -22.53 4.82 -30.26
N LYS A 338 -23.42 5.31 -31.13
CA LYS A 338 -24.70 4.64 -31.45
C LYS A 338 -24.65 3.76 -32.69
N SER A 339 -23.58 3.88 -33.49
CA SER A 339 -23.53 3.38 -34.87
C SER A 339 -22.50 2.26 -35.06
N GLU A 340 -21.77 1.90 -34.02
CA GLU A 340 -20.81 0.81 -34.04
C GLU A 340 -21.52 -0.52 -34.27
N SER A 341 -21.10 -1.23 -35.31
CA SER A 341 -21.59 -2.56 -35.65
C SER A 341 -20.57 -3.68 -35.39
N THR A 342 -19.38 -3.32 -34.89
CA THR A 342 -18.29 -4.25 -34.58
C THR A 342 -18.09 -4.35 -33.07
N GLU A 343 -17.69 -5.53 -32.60
CA GLU A 343 -17.32 -5.71 -31.20
C GLU A 343 -15.99 -5.00 -30.89
N ASN A 344 -15.99 -4.16 -29.86
CA ASN A 344 -14.85 -3.34 -29.46
C ASN A 344 -14.47 -3.65 -28.00
N TYR A 345 -13.17 -3.70 -27.69
CA TYR A 345 -12.65 -4.16 -26.39
C TYR A 345 -11.89 -3.09 -25.64
N ILE A 346 -12.23 -2.85 -24.38
CA ILE A 346 -11.69 -1.72 -23.61
C ILE A 346 -11.45 -2.14 -22.16
N THR A 347 -10.36 -1.66 -21.57
CA THR A 347 -10.03 -1.88 -20.16
C THR A 347 -10.01 -0.56 -19.40
N TYR A 348 -10.62 -0.55 -18.22
CA TYR A 348 -10.44 0.48 -17.19
C TYR A 348 -9.90 -0.20 -15.92
N HIS A 349 -8.69 0.16 -15.47
CA HIS A 349 -8.17 -0.41 -14.22
C HIS A 349 -7.36 0.55 -13.36
N HIS A 350 -7.48 0.41 -12.04
CA HIS A 350 -6.72 1.22 -11.08
C HIS A 350 -6.94 2.73 -11.22
N ASN A 351 -8.04 3.16 -11.82
CA ASN A 351 -8.39 4.57 -11.90
C ASN A 351 -9.05 5.02 -10.59
N TRP A 352 -8.82 6.28 -10.21
CA TRP A 352 -9.44 6.96 -9.07
C TRP A 352 -10.51 7.93 -9.58
N TYR A 353 -11.77 7.64 -9.28
CA TYR A 353 -12.91 8.51 -9.54
C TYR A 353 -13.26 9.26 -8.26
N ASP A 354 -12.58 10.38 -8.05
CA ASP A 354 -12.55 11.14 -6.78
C ASP A 354 -13.59 12.27 -6.81
N HIS A 355 -14.70 12.04 -6.12
CA HIS A 355 -15.86 12.94 -6.01
C HIS A 355 -16.50 13.34 -7.34
N SER A 356 -16.21 12.61 -8.42
CA SER A 356 -16.78 12.87 -9.75
C SER A 356 -18.25 12.44 -9.86
N ASP A 357 -18.99 13.09 -10.75
CA ASP A 357 -20.43 12.88 -10.85
C ASP A 357 -20.79 11.53 -11.48
N SER A 358 -20.30 11.28 -12.71
CA SER A 358 -20.89 10.28 -13.60
C SER A 358 -19.95 9.76 -14.70
N ARG A 359 -20.41 8.68 -15.37
CA ARG A 359 -19.74 8.03 -16.51
C ARG A 359 -18.41 7.39 -16.13
N HIS A 360 -18.43 6.37 -15.27
CA HIS A 360 -17.22 5.74 -14.76
C HIS A 360 -17.01 4.25 -15.18
N PRO A 361 -17.11 3.84 -16.46
CA PRO A 361 -17.54 4.58 -17.65
C PRO A 361 -19.06 4.51 -17.88
N ARG A 362 -19.56 5.34 -18.80
CA ARG A 362 -20.87 5.11 -19.48
C ARG A 362 -20.61 4.39 -20.81
N ILE A 363 -21.17 3.20 -20.97
CA ILE A 363 -20.89 2.31 -22.09
C ILE A 363 -22.12 2.18 -22.99
N ARG A 364 -21.95 2.41 -24.29
CA ARG A 364 -22.97 2.16 -25.32
C ARG A 364 -22.75 0.85 -26.05
N THR A 365 -21.67 0.74 -26.79
CA THR A 365 -21.48 -0.35 -27.76
C THR A 365 -20.07 -0.93 -27.62
N CYS A 366 -19.80 -1.74 -26.60
CA CYS A 366 -18.48 -2.34 -26.35
C CYS A 366 -18.57 -3.56 -25.40
N SER A 367 -17.50 -4.34 -25.42
CA SER A 367 -17.09 -5.29 -24.38
C SER A 367 -16.04 -4.61 -23.49
N VAL A 368 -16.38 -4.34 -22.23
CA VAL A 368 -15.54 -3.53 -21.34
C VAL A 368 -15.18 -4.31 -20.08
N HIS A 369 -13.90 -4.33 -19.73
CA HIS A 369 -13.43 -4.88 -18.47
C HIS A 369 -13.02 -3.75 -17.52
N CYS A 370 -13.72 -3.65 -16.39
CA CYS A 370 -13.51 -2.65 -15.34
C CYS A 370 -13.04 -3.36 -14.06
N TYR A 371 -11.77 -3.21 -13.68
CA TYR A 371 -11.26 -3.87 -12.46
C TYR A 371 -10.32 -3.03 -11.60
N ASN A 372 -10.35 -3.25 -10.30
CA ASN A 372 -9.53 -2.53 -9.31
C ASN A 372 -9.59 -0.99 -9.41
N ASN A 373 -10.68 -0.40 -9.87
CA ASN A 373 -10.89 1.05 -9.82
C ASN A 373 -11.47 1.45 -8.47
N TYR A 374 -11.11 2.67 -8.01
CA TYR A 374 -11.64 3.26 -6.79
C TYR A 374 -12.67 4.34 -7.13
N PHE A 375 -13.91 4.11 -6.71
CA PHE A 375 -15.06 5.00 -6.88
C PHE A 375 -15.34 5.65 -5.54
N ASP A 376 -15.01 6.94 -5.41
CA ASP A 376 -14.79 7.60 -4.13
C ASP A 376 -15.68 8.84 -4.02
N GLY A 377 -16.89 8.71 -3.47
CA GLY A 377 -17.81 9.83 -3.28
C GLY A 377 -18.53 10.29 -4.55
N ASN A 378 -18.96 9.37 -5.42
CA ASN A 378 -19.53 9.76 -6.71
C ASN A 378 -21.03 10.12 -6.63
N ALA A 379 -21.34 11.37 -7.00
CA ALA A 379 -22.63 12.01 -6.74
C ALA A 379 -23.81 11.48 -7.59
N LYS A 380 -23.58 10.89 -8.77
CA LYS A 380 -24.64 10.33 -9.63
C LYS A 380 -24.52 8.82 -9.78
N TYR A 381 -23.56 8.30 -10.54
CA TYR A 381 -23.44 6.85 -10.75
C TYR A 381 -22.03 6.42 -11.16
N GLY A 382 -21.67 5.18 -10.86
CA GLY A 382 -20.41 4.53 -11.24
C GLY A 382 -20.42 4.02 -12.69
N VAL A 383 -20.42 2.69 -12.84
CA VAL A 383 -20.44 2.02 -14.15
C VAL A 383 -21.86 2.04 -14.72
N GLY A 384 -22.06 2.59 -15.91
CA GLY A 384 -23.36 2.64 -16.57
C GLY A 384 -23.35 1.94 -17.92
N VAL A 385 -24.29 1.03 -18.20
CA VAL A 385 -24.38 0.29 -19.47
C VAL A 385 -25.67 0.56 -20.25
N THR A 386 -25.53 0.73 -21.55
CA THR A 386 -26.61 1.00 -22.52
C THR A 386 -26.36 0.18 -23.80
N MET A 387 -27.24 0.29 -24.79
CA MET A 387 -27.07 -0.11 -26.20
C MET A 387 -26.37 -1.45 -26.49
N GLY A 388 -26.75 -2.53 -25.82
CA GLY A 388 -26.22 -3.86 -26.13
C GLY A 388 -24.82 -4.15 -25.58
N SER A 389 -24.21 -3.22 -24.84
CA SER A 389 -22.88 -3.42 -24.26
C SER A 389 -22.83 -4.57 -23.26
N SER A 390 -21.65 -5.19 -23.14
CA SER A 390 -21.30 -6.14 -22.08
C SER A 390 -20.17 -5.57 -21.24
N CYS A 391 -20.34 -5.46 -19.92
CA CYS A 391 -19.28 -5.01 -19.02
C CYS A 391 -18.99 -6.04 -17.93
N PHE A 392 -17.73 -6.42 -17.79
CA PHE A 392 -17.26 -7.19 -16.65
C PHE A 392 -16.69 -6.24 -15.61
N VAL A 393 -17.34 -6.16 -14.45
CA VAL A 393 -16.93 -5.29 -13.34
C VAL A 393 -16.44 -6.18 -12.20
N GLU A 394 -15.13 -6.25 -11.97
CA GLU A 394 -14.55 -7.10 -10.93
C GLU A 394 -13.59 -6.39 -9.96
N ASN A 395 -13.64 -6.79 -8.69
CA ASN A 395 -12.69 -6.34 -7.66
C ASN A 395 -12.49 -4.81 -7.57
N ASN A 396 -13.53 -4.02 -7.82
CA ASN A 396 -13.50 -2.57 -7.63
C ASN A 396 -13.98 -2.20 -6.22
N TYR A 397 -13.66 -0.99 -5.76
CA TYR A 397 -14.13 -0.46 -4.49
C TYR A 397 -15.00 0.76 -4.72
N PHE A 398 -16.25 0.71 -4.25
CA PHE A 398 -17.23 1.80 -4.29
C PHE A 398 -17.49 2.33 -2.87
N ARG A 399 -16.97 3.53 -2.57
CA ARG A 399 -17.27 4.29 -1.35
C ARG A 399 -18.23 5.42 -1.70
N ASN A 400 -19.40 5.45 -1.09
CA ASN A 400 -20.40 6.51 -1.27
C ASN A 400 -20.68 6.84 -2.75
N CYS A 401 -20.54 5.86 -3.63
CA CYS A 401 -20.95 5.96 -5.02
C CYS A 401 -22.46 5.74 -5.06
N LYS A 402 -23.22 6.79 -5.38
CA LYS A 402 -24.68 6.79 -5.19
C LYS A 402 -25.39 5.62 -5.87
N TYR A 403 -25.02 5.33 -7.11
CA TYR A 403 -25.45 4.13 -7.84
C TYR A 403 -24.21 3.45 -8.45
N PRO A 404 -23.62 2.44 -7.80
CA PRO A 404 -22.34 1.82 -8.22
C PRO A 404 -22.38 1.29 -9.64
N MET A 405 -23.52 0.71 -10.02
CA MET A 405 -23.75 0.12 -11.33
C MET A 405 -25.17 0.45 -11.77
N LEU A 406 -25.34 0.83 -13.03
CA LEU A 406 -26.66 1.05 -13.63
C LEU A 406 -26.76 0.38 -15.00
N SER A 407 -27.89 -0.30 -15.21
CA SER A 407 -28.34 -0.71 -16.54
C SER A 407 -29.55 0.13 -16.95
N SER A 408 -29.47 0.74 -18.12
CA SER A 408 -30.47 1.70 -18.61
C SER A 408 -31.89 1.15 -18.59
N MET A 409 -32.84 1.95 -18.10
CA MET A 409 -34.28 1.68 -18.09
C MET A 409 -34.69 0.39 -17.33
N GLN A 410 -33.90 -0.04 -16.35
CA GLN A 410 -34.24 -1.13 -15.43
C GLN A 410 -33.51 -0.98 -14.09
N GLY A 411 -33.80 -1.86 -13.13
CA GLY A 411 -33.11 -1.89 -11.84
C GLY A 411 -33.18 -0.54 -11.12
N SER A 412 -32.04 -0.11 -10.58
CA SER A 412 -31.94 1.14 -9.82
C SER A 412 -32.15 2.39 -10.69
N ASP A 413 -31.98 2.32 -12.02
CA ASP A 413 -32.25 3.46 -12.91
C ASP A 413 -33.74 3.82 -12.90
N VAL A 414 -34.62 2.82 -13.00
CA VAL A 414 -36.07 3.02 -12.89
C VAL A 414 -36.45 3.44 -11.47
N GLY A 415 -35.87 2.81 -10.45
CA GLY A 415 -36.08 3.17 -9.05
C GLY A 415 -35.67 4.62 -8.72
N ALA A 416 -34.71 5.16 -9.46
CA ALA A 416 -34.26 6.55 -9.35
C ALA A 416 -35.11 7.55 -10.16
N GLY A 417 -36.07 7.09 -10.95
CA GLY A 417 -36.90 7.92 -11.83
C GLY A 417 -36.33 8.11 -13.25
N GLY A 418 -35.44 7.23 -13.71
CA GLY A 418 -34.86 7.23 -15.06
C GLY A 418 -33.76 8.28 -15.24
N ILE A 419 -32.87 8.42 -14.25
CA ILE A 419 -31.86 9.48 -14.19
C ILE A 419 -30.62 9.21 -15.05
N PHE A 420 -30.42 7.99 -15.54
CA PHE A 420 -29.21 7.62 -16.29
C PHE A 420 -29.35 7.83 -17.80
N SER A 421 -30.22 7.08 -18.47
CA SER A 421 -30.40 7.19 -19.92
C SER A 421 -31.73 6.57 -20.39
N GLY A 422 -32.31 7.15 -21.45
CA GLY A 422 -33.48 6.59 -22.15
C GLY A 422 -33.12 5.60 -23.27
N GLU A 423 -31.86 5.17 -23.35
CA GLU A 423 -31.39 4.17 -24.31
C GLU A 423 -31.70 2.75 -23.81
N ALA A 424 -31.75 1.77 -24.71
CA ALA A 424 -31.91 0.37 -24.31
C ALA A 424 -30.76 -0.05 -23.37
N GLY A 425 -31.04 -0.90 -22.38
CA GLY A 425 -30.07 -1.35 -21.38
C GLY A 425 -29.05 -2.35 -21.93
N GLY A 426 -27.77 -2.11 -21.61
CA GLY A 426 -26.70 -3.09 -21.72
C GLY A 426 -26.62 -3.96 -20.46
N ILE A 427 -25.70 -4.91 -20.39
CA ILE A 427 -25.64 -5.89 -19.30
C ILE A 427 -24.28 -5.90 -18.60
N ILE A 428 -24.32 -5.94 -17.27
CA ILE A 428 -23.15 -6.02 -16.39
C ILE A 428 -23.05 -7.42 -15.80
N LYS A 429 -21.86 -7.99 -15.84
CA LYS A 429 -21.42 -9.09 -14.97
C LYS A 429 -20.60 -8.49 -13.82
N SER A 430 -20.98 -8.76 -12.58
CA SER A 430 -20.31 -8.27 -11.37
C SER A 430 -19.64 -9.41 -10.61
N TYR A 431 -18.42 -9.21 -10.10
CA TYR A 431 -17.71 -10.20 -9.27
C TYR A 431 -16.75 -9.54 -8.27
N GLY A 432 -16.82 -9.89 -6.99
CA GLY A 432 -15.78 -9.51 -6.00
C GLY A 432 -15.64 -8.02 -5.71
N ASN A 433 -16.62 -7.19 -6.07
CA ASN A 433 -16.59 -5.74 -5.77
C ASN A 433 -16.97 -5.47 -4.30
N VAL A 434 -16.39 -4.41 -3.72
CA VAL A 434 -16.80 -3.88 -2.41
C VAL A 434 -17.64 -2.62 -2.63
N MET A 435 -18.80 -2.53 -1.96
CA MET A 435 -19.69 -1.37 -2.03
C MET A 435 -20.11 -0.93 -0.64
N SER A 436 -20.00 0.36 -0.36
CA SER A 436 -20.40 0.98 0.89
C SER A 436 -21.06 2.33 0.64
N GLY A 437 -22.14 2.64 1.37
CA GLY A 437 -22.83 3.94 1.31
C GLY A 437 -23.57 4.25 0.01
N GLN A 438 -23.74 3.27 -0.88
CA GLN A 438 -24.58 3.42 -2.06
C GLN A 438 -26.07 3.57 -1.69
N LYS A 439 -26.82 4.26 -2.56
CA LYS A 439 -28.27 4.43 -2.42
C LYS A 439 -29.04 3.20 -2.87
N ASP A 440 -28.67 2.61 -4.00
CA ASP A 440 -29.30 1.38 -4.51
C ASP A 440 -28.35 0.55 -5.37
N TYR A 441 -28.61 -0.75 -5.43
CA TYR A 441 -27.98 -1.74 -6.29
C TYR A 441 -28.85 -3.00 -6.30
N VAL A 442 -29.42 -3.32 -7.47
CA VAL A 442 -30.34 -4.44 -7.65
C VAL A 442 -29.65 -5.53 -8.49
N THR A 443 -29.48 -6.71 -7.91
CA THR A 443 -28.88 -7.85 -8.61
C THR A 443 -29.94 -8.67 -9.35
N TYR A 444 -29.54 -9.35 -10.43
CA TYR A 444 -30.40 -10.31 -11.15
C TYR A 444 -30.97 -11.39 -10.22
N GLN A 445 -30.19 -11.80 -9.22
CA GLN A 445 -30.57 -12.79 -8.22
C GLN A 445 -31.69 -12.28 -7.30
N LYS A 446 -31.73 -10.97 -7.05
CA LYS A 446 -32.78 -10.31 -6.26
C LYS A 446 -34.03 -10.06 -7.11
N ASP A 447 -33.85 -9.59 -8.34
CA ASP A 447 -34.92 -9.37 -9.31
C ASP A 447 -34.44 -9.75 -10.71
N ASN A 448 -35.00 -10.82 -11.27
CA ASN A 448 -34.59 -11.33 -12.57
C ASN A 448 -35.21 -10.57 -13.76
N THR A 449 -35.99 -9.53 -13.49
CA THR A 449 -36.69 -8.70 -14.47
C THR A 449 -36.18 -7.26 -14.44
N GLU A 450 -35.96 -6.67 -13.26
CA GLU A 450 -35.44 -5.29 -13.10
C GLU A 450 -34.16 -5.28 -12.27
N PHE A 451 -33.00 -5.34 -12.91
CA PHE A 451 -31.70 -5.42 -12.25
C PHE A 451 -30.63 -4.54 -12.90
N ASP A 452 -29.61 -4.18 -12.13
CA ASP A 452 -28.43 -3.45 -12.58
C ASP A 452 -27.33 -4.39 -13.10
N ALA A 453 -27.10 -5.51 -12.40
CA ALA A 453 -26.04 -6.46 -12.73
C ALA A 453 -26.41 -7.92 -12.43
N TYR A 454 -25.81 -8.84 -13.19
CA TYR A 454 -25.74 -10.25 -12.85
C TYR A 454 -24.53 -10.49 -11.96
N GLU A 455 -24.75 -10.86 -10.70
CA GLU A 455 -23.67 -11.13 -9.75
C GLU A 455 -23.18 -12.58 -9.90
N ALA A 456 -21.95 -12.74 -10.38
CA ALA A 456 -21.34 -14.03 -10.62
C ALA A 456 -20.77 -14.60 -9.31
N SER A 457 -20.89 -15.92 -9.12
CA SER A 457 -20.31 -16.65 -8.00
C SER A 457 -18.81 -16.88 -8.13
N SER A 458 -18.28 -16.80 -9.36
CA SER A 458 -16.86 -16.88 -9.66
C SER A 458 -16.53 -16.05 -10.88
N LYS A 459 -15.27 -15.60 -10.96
CA LYS A 459 -14.74 -14.89 -12.13
C LYS A 459 -14.99 -15.62 -13.45
N THR A 460 -14.89 -16.95 -13.46
CA THR A 460 -15.00 -17.77 -14.67
C THR A 460 -16.43 -18.22 -14.99
N GLU A 461 -17.42 -17.85 -14.15
CA GLU A 461 -18.81 -18.15 -14.42
C GLU A 461 -19.28 -17.47 -15.70
N LYS A 462 -19.93 -18.23 -16.59
CA LYS A 462 -20.58 -17.65 -17.76
C LYS A 462 -21.98 -17.18 -17.39
N VAL A 463 -22.33 -15.95 -17.77
CA VAL A 463 -23.71 -15.45 -17.66
C VAL A 463 -24.57 -16.23 -18.66
N PRO A 464 -25.65 -16.90 -18.22
CA PRO A 464 -26.52 -17.66 -19.11
C PRO A 464 -27.18 -16.78 -20.18
N ALA A 465 -27.34 -17.29 -21.40
CA ALA A 465 -28.01 -16.57 -22.50
C ALA A 465 -29.50 -16.23 -22.23
N SER A 466 -30.10 -16.87 -21.22
CA SER A 466 -31.46 -16.56 -20.74
C SER A 466 -31.51 -15.28 -19.91
N VAL A 467 -30.40 -14.82 -19.33
CA VAL A 467 -30.31 -13.55 -18.61
C VAL A 467 -30.32 -12.43 -19.64
N LYS A 468 -31.36 -11.61 -19.61
CA LYS A 468 -31.57 -10.52 -20.57
C LYS A 468 -32.03 -9.26 -19.86
N THR A 469 -31.56 -8.12 -20.36
CA THR A 469 -32.06 -6.82 -19.92
C THR A 469 -33.51 -6.63 -20.36
N LYS A 470 -34.33 -6.03 -19.51
CA LYS A 470 -35.74 -5.74 -19.77
C LYS A 470 -35.91 -4.81 -20.97
N SER A 471 -35.22 -3.67 -20.96
CA SER A 471 -35.16 -2.76 -22.10
C SER A 471 -34.00 -3.15 -23.01
N GLY A 472 -34.31 -3.62 -24.22
CA GLY A 472 -33.33 -4.03 -25.23
C GLY A 472 -33.13 -5.54 -25.40
N GLY A 473 -33.47 -6.36 -24.40
CA GLY A 473 -33.32 -7.82 -24.51
C GLY A 473 -31.86 -8.29 -24.62
N THR A 474 -30.92 -7.50 -24.10
CA THR A 474 -29.48 -7.71 -24.28
C THR A 474 -28.97 -8.86 -23.41
N SER A 475 -28.27 -9.80 -24.02
CA SER A 475 -27.54 -10.88 -23.33
C SER A 475 -26.05 -10.57 -23.21
N TYR A 476 -25.42 -11.05 -22.14
CA TYR A 476 -23.98 -10.85 -21.91
C TYR A 476 -23.17 -11.78 -22.82
N ASN A 477 -22.20 -11.25 -23.55
CA ASN A 477 -21.46 -11.98 -24.58
C ASN A 477 -20.34 -12.89 -24.03
N ASN A 478 -20.07 -12.84 -22.72
CA ASN A 478 -19.05 -13.66 -22.05
C ASN A 478 -17.62 -13.48 -22.59
N PHE A 479 -17.29 -12.28 -23.07
CA PHE A 479 -15.96 -11.97 -23.63
C PHE A 479 -14.81 -12.27 -22.65
N ASP A 480 -15.04 -12.07 -21.35
CA ASP A 480 -14.10 -12.26 -20.23
C ASP A 480 -13.72 -13.73 -19.97
N THR A 481 -14.46 -14.67 -20.57
CA THR A 481 -14.14 -16.11 -20.53
C THR A 481 -13.68 -16.67 -21.87
N SER A 482 -13.52 -15.79 -22.86
CA SER A 482 -13.07 -16.14 -24.21
C SER A 482 -11.56 -15.95 -24.36
N SER A 483 -11.01 -16.40 -25.49
CA SER A 483 -9.58 -16.26 -25.80
C SER A 483 -9.12 -14.82 -26.04
N VAL A 484 -10.04 -13.85 -26.14
CA VAL A 484 -9.66 -12.42 -26.28
C VAL A 484 -9.17 -11.84 -24.96
N MET A 485 -9.53 -12.44 -23.82
CA MET A 485 -9.17 -11.93 -22.50
C MET A 485 -7.67 -12.01 -22.27
N TYR A 486 -7.07 -10.89 -21.87
CA TYR A 486 -5.63 -10.79 -21.59
C TYR A 486 -5.29 -11.37 -20.21
N SER A 487 -3.99 -11.58 -19.97
CA SER A 487 -3.48 -12.02 -18.66
C SER A 487 -3.30 -10.82 -17.72
N TYR A 488 -3.76 -10.96 -16.48
CA TYR A 488 -3.63 -9.96 -15.41
C TYR A 488 -3.81 -10.64 -14.05
N THR A 489 -3.41 -9.93 -13.01
CA THR A 489 -3.71 -10.29 -11.62
C THR A 489 -4.49 -9.13 -11.03
N ALA A 490 -5.74 -9.38 -10.64
CA ALA A 490 -6.53 -8.39 -9.93
C ALA A 490 -6.13 -8.37 -8.46
N ASP A 491 -5.92 -7.19 -7.91
CA ASP A 491 -5.81 -6.96 -6.47
C ASP A 491 -7.15 -7.27 -5.79
N LYS A 492 -7.12 -7.44 -4.47
CA LYS A 492 -8.35 -7.53 -3.68
C LYS A 492 -9.04 -6.18 -3.67
N ALA A 493 -10.37 -6.17 -3.77
CA ALA A 493 -11.14 -4.93 -3.79
C ALA A 493 -10.85 -4.06 -2.57
N GLU A 494 -10.68 -4.65 -1.38
CA GLU A 494 -10.40 -3.94 -0.13
C GLU A 494 -9.06 -3.18 -0.13
N ASP A 495 -8.09 -3.64 -0.91
CA ASP A 495 -6.75 -3.01 -1.01
C ASP A 495 -6.74 -1.88 -2.04
N VAL A 496 -7.75 -1.83 -2.92
CA VAL A 496 -7.86 -0.86 -4.03
C VAL A 496 -7.74 0.59 -3.56
N PRO A 497 -8.42 1.06 -2.50
CA PRO A 497 -8.27 2.45 -2.06
C PRO A 497 -6.81 2.82 -1.77
N THR A 498 -6.08 1.97 -1.05
CA THR A 498 -4.66 2.21 -0.72
C THR A 498 -3.77 2.17 -1.96
N ILE A 499 -3.98 1.21 -2.85
CA ILE A 499 -3.15 1.02 -4.06
C ILE A 499 -3.37 2.16 -5.04
N VAL A 500 -4.64 2.49 -5.29
CA VAL A 500 -5.04 3.49 -6.29
C VAL A 500 -4.66 4.90 -5.83
N THR A 501 -4.95 5.28 -4.58
CA THR A 501 -4.56 6.62 -4.07
C THR A 501 -3.04 6.83 -4.02
N ALA A 502 -2.24 5.77 -3.95
CA ALA A 502 -0.79 5.85 -3.97
C ALA A 502 -0.18 5.99 -5.38
N LYS A 503 -0.90 5.58 -6.43
CA LYS A 503 -0.32 5.39 -7.78
C LYS A 503 -1.09 6.06 -8.91
N ALA A 504 -2.36 6.40 -8.71
CA ALA A 504 -3.16 7.06 -9.74
C ALA A 504 -2.78 8.54 -9.87
N GLY A 505 -2.99 9.08 -11.08
CA GLY A 505 -2.61 10.45 -11.41
C GLY A 505 -1.12 10.58 -11.75
N ARG A 506 -0.66 11.84 -11.81
CA ARG A 506 0.74 12.16 -12.08
C ARG A 506 1.66 11.68 -10.97
N VAL A 507 2.97 11.64 -11.26
CA VAL A 507 4.03 11.36 -10.28
C VAL A 507 3.82 12.18 -9.01
N ASP A 508 3.99 11.55 -7.84
CA ASP A 508 3.73 12.13 -6.51
C ASP A 508 2.29 12.64 -6.29
N GLY A 509 1.32 12.20 -7.10
CA GLY A 509 -0.06 12.70 -7.14
C GLY A 509 -0.16 14.13 -7.66
N GLY A 510 0.77 14.56 -8.51
CA GLY A 510 0.84 15.91 -9.06
C GLY A 510 1.28 16.99 -8.05
N ASP A 511 1.54 18.19 -8.56
CA ASP A 511 1.89 19.38 -7.78
C ASP A 511 0.67 20.18 -7.29
N PHE A 512 -0.46 20.06 -8.00
CA PHE A 512 -1.75 20.58 -7.57
C PHE A 512 -2.34 19.66 -6.50
N LYS A 513 -2.59 20.21 -5.30
CA LYS A 513 -3.14 19.46 -4.17
C LYS A 513 -4.49 20.03 -3.76
N TRP A 514 -5.49 19.15 -3.72
CA TRP A 514 -6.83 19.44 -3.27
C TRP A 514 -7.30 18.35 -2.31
N LYS A 515 -8.17 18.72 -1.37
CA LYS A 515 -8.78 17.78 -0.44
C LYS A 515 -10.28 18.08 -0.42
N PHE A 516 -11.06 17.11 -0.86
CA PHE A 516 -12.52 17.16 -0.75
C PHE A 516 -12.96 17.02 0.71
N ASP A 517 -14.08 17.67 1.04
CA ASP A 517 -14.79 17.46 2.28
C ASP A 517 -15.90 16.45 2.03
N ASN A 518 -15.63 15.17 2.33
CA ASN A 518 -16.56 14.08 2.04
C ASN A 518 -17.97 14.30 2.63
N ALA A 519 -18.11 15.07 3.72
CA ALA A 519 -19.44 15.35 4.28
C ALA A 519 -20.30 16.26 3.38
N VAL A 520 -19.67 17.01 2.49
CA VAL A 520 -20.30 17.96 1.56
C VAL A 520 -20.21 17.45 0.12
N ASP A 521 -19.03 16.98 -0.28
CA ASP A 521 -18.70 16.72 -1.68
C ASP A 521 -19.21 15.35 -2.17
N ASP A 522 -19.40 14.34 -1.29
CA ASP A 522 -19.80 12.97 -1.69
C ASP A 522 -21.12 12.92 -2.49
N GLU A 523 -22.08 13.78 -2.16
CA GLU A 523 -23.38 13.86 -2.85
C GLU A 523 -23.49 15.06 -3.80
N SER A 524 -22.48 15.93 -3.81
CA SER A 524 -22.50 17.18 -4.57
C SER A 524 -22.12 16.94 -6.02
N TYR A 525 -23.00 17.36 -6.92
CA TYR A 525 -22.68 17.50 -8.36
C TYR A 525 -22.65 18.98 -8.78
N ALA A 526 -22.66 19.89 -7.82
CA ALA A 526 -22.47 21.32 -8.07
C ALA A 526 -20.99 21.59 -8.35
N VAL A 527 -20.70 22.66 -9.10
CA VAL A 527 -19.32 23.12 -9.31
C VAL A 527 -18.73 23.55 -7.98
N ASN A 528 -17.65 22.88 -7.54
CA ASN A 528 -16.89 23.31 -6.38
C ASN A 528 -16.15 24.61 -6.75
N THR A 529 -16.69 25.75 -6.32
CA THR A 529 -16.22 27.08 -6.74
C THR A 529 -14.80 27.37 -6.24
N ALA A 530 -14.42 26.83 -5.09
CA ALA A 530 -13.08 26.97 -4.55
C ALA A 530 -12.07 26.14 -5.35
N LEU A 531 -12.43 24.91 -5.74
CA LEU A 531 -11.62 24.09 -6.65
C LEU A 531 -11.43 24.78 -8.01
N LYS A 532 -12.52 25.24 -8.67
CA LYS A 532 -12.41 25.96 -9.96
C LYS A 532 -11.55 27.22 -9.84
N SER A 533 -11.66 27.96 -8.73
CA SER A 533 -10.82 29.15 -8.47
C SER A 533 -9.34 28.79 -8.32
N ALA A 534 -9.03 27.67 -7.65
CA ALA A 534 -7.67 27.17 -7.52
C ALA A 534 -7.08 26.71 -8.86
N LEU A 535 -7.87 25.98 -9.67
CA LEU A 535 -7.47 25.52 -11.01
C LEU A 535 -7.22 26.68 -11.98
N THR A 536 -8.08 27.69 -12.00
CA THR A 536 -7.93 28.88 -12.85
C THR A 536 -6.76 29.78 -12.39
N SER A 537 -6.40 29.72 -11.10
CA SER A 537 -5.27 30.46 -10.54
C SER A 537 -3.95 29.71 -10.60
N TYR A 538 -3.93 28.46 -11.09
CA TYR A 538 -2.75 27.63 -11.13
C TYR A 538 -1.61 28.25 -11.96
N LYS A 539 -0.40 28.19 -11.42
CA LYS A 539 0.83 28.65 -12.08
C LYS A 539 1.95 27.64 -11.83
N SER A 540 2.79 27.47 -12.84
CA SER A 540 4.00 26.64 -12.67
C SER A 540 4.92 27.27 -11.63
N SER A 541 5.51 26.41 -10.81
CA SER A 541 6.55 26.78 -9.84
C SER A 541 7.97 26.67 -10.42
N ILE A 542 8.11 26.20 -11.66
CA ILE A 542 9.38 26.13 -12.38
C ILE A 542 9.89 27.55 -12.65
N THR A 543 11.14 27.82 -12.28
CA THR A 543 11.80 29.09 -12.57
C THR A 543 12.75 29.00 -13.77
N ALA A 544 13.29 27.82 -14.05
CA ALA A 544 14.13 27.56 -15.23
C ALA A 544 14.17 26.07 -15.60
N ILE A 545 14.46 25.77 -16.87
CA ILE A 545 14.58 24.42 -17.44
C ILE A 545 15.90 24.35 -18.20
N GLY A 546 16.62 23.23 -18.11
CA GLY A 546 17.81 22.98 -18.92
C GLY A 546 19.13 23.19 -18.16
N SER A 547 20.03 23.97 -18.75
CA SER A 547 21.33 24.35 -18.18
C SER A 547 21.45 25.88 -18.12
N GLY A 548 22.37 26.44 -17.32
CA GLY A 548 22.54 27.89 -17.22
C GLY A 548 21.83 28.57 -16.04
N PHE A 549 21.63 27.87 -14.92
CA PHE A 549 21.00 28.41 -13.71
C PHE A 549 21.84 29.54 -13.09
N LYS A 550 21.18 30.56 -12.53
CA LYS A 550 21.83 31.66 -11.81
C LYS A 550 21.56 31.56 -10.31
N GLU A 551 22.54 31.98 -9.50
CA GLU A 551 22.46 31.97 -8.03
C GLU A 551 21.40 32.95 -7.46
N ASP A 552 20.98 33.94 -8.24
CA ASP A 552 20.04 34.99 -7.85
C ASP A 552 18.56 34.61 -8.07
N ASN A 553 18.27 33.35 -8.46
CA ASN A 553 16.96 32.89 -8.92
C ASN A 553 16.38 33.70 -10.09
N ALA A 554 17.18 34.48 -10.81
CA ALA A 554 16.73 35.10 -12.05
C ALA A 554 16.55 34.03 -13.13
N ALA A 555 15.51 34.18 -13.96
CA ALA A 555 15.26 33.29 -15.08
C ALA A 555 16.52 33.14 -15.94
N ALA A 556 16.97 31.89 -16.13
CA ALA A 556 18.03 31.56 -17.07
C ALA A 556 17.54 31.78 -18.51
N PRO A 557 18.41 32.19 -19.45
CA PRO A 557 18.03 32.25 -20.85
C PRO A 557 17.61 30.87 -21.35
N SER A 558 16.51 30.81 -22.10
CA SER A 558 15.96 29.58 -22.68
C SER A 558 17.04 28.80 -23.43
N VAL A 559 17.38 27.59 -22.97
CA VAL A 559 18.29 26.72 -23.72
C VAL A 559 17.50 26.05 -24.84
N THR A 560 17.60 26.60 -26.05
CA THR A 560 17.28 25.88 -27.28
C THR A 560 18.42 24.91 -27.58
N THR A 561 18.37 23.67 -27.08
CA THR A 561 19.16 22.61 -27.72
C THR A 561 18.54 22.33 -29.08
N ASN A 562 19.07 22.97 -30.12
CA ASN A 562 18.64 22.90 -31.52
C ASN A 562 18.90 21.54 -32.21
N SER A 563 18.97 20.44 -31.47
CA SER A 563 19.10 19.11 -32.06
C SER A 563 18.33 18.07 -31.25
N PRO A 564 17.27 17.45 -31.81
CA PRO A 564 16.69 16.24 -31.21
C PRO A 564 17.78 15.17 -31.07
N VAL A 565 17.83 14.50 -29.92
CA VAL A 565 18.72 13.36 -29.70
C VAL A 565 18.09 12.15 -30.39
N VAL A 566 18.71 11.69 -31.47
CA VAL A 566 18.46 10.34 -31.98
C VAL A 566 19.25 9.41 -31.07
N VAL A 567 18.56 8.60 -30.27
CA VAL A 567 19.22 7.50 -29.55
C VAL A 567 19.56 6.42 -30.58
N THR A 568 20.76 6.51 -31.18
CA THR A 568 21.35 5.36 -31.86
C THR A 568 21.91 4.42 -30.79
N THR A 569 21.15 3.38 -30.44
CA THR A 569 21.73 2.23 -29.76
C THR A 569 22.71 1.57 -30.73
N ALA A 570 23.99 1.97 -30.70
CA ALA A 570 25.03 1.28 -31.44
C ALA A 570 25.19 -0.11 -30.82
N ALA A 571 25.05 -1.15 -31.65
CA ALA A 571 25.47 -2.49 -31.29
C ALA A 571 26.98 -2.46 -30.95
N PRO A 572 27.45 -3.18 -29.91
CA PRO A 572 28.88 -3.30 -29.65
C PRO A 572 29.52 -4.06 -30.82
N THR A 573 30.16 -3.32 -31.73
CA THR A 573 31.07 -3.89 -32.71
C THR A 573 32.37 -4.28 -32.02
N SER A 574 32.49 -5.56 -31.65
CA SER A 574 33.79 -6.20 -31.44
C SER A 574 34.18 -6.92 -32.72
N ASN A 575 35.13 -6.35 -33.44
CA ASN A 575 35.83 -7.03 -34.52
C ASN A 575 36.62 -8.21 -33.94
N THR A 576 36.18 -9.44 -34.19
CA THR A 576 37.08 -10.60 -34.15
C THR A 576 36.64 -11.64 -35.17
N THR A 577 37.58 -11.95 -36.05
CA THR A 577 37.51 -12.83 -37.21
C THR A 577 37.03 -14.23 -36.84
N VAL A 578 36.04 -14.74 -37.58
CA VAL A 578 35.53 -16.11 -37.48
C VAL A 578 36.55 -17.07 -38.11
N GLN A 579 37.18 -17.91 -37.28
CA GLN A 579 37.67 -19.21 -37.72
C GLN A 579 36.69 -20.28 -37.23
N THR A 580 36.07 -20.98 -38.18
CA THR A 580 35.21 -22.13 -37.97
C THR A 580 36.02 -23.35 -37.53
N THR A 581 35.75 -23.85 -36.33
CA THR A 581 35.97 -25.25 -35.96
C THR A 581 34.74 -25.77 -35.22
N VAL A 582 34.21 -26.88 -35.71
CA VAL A 582 33.10 -27.64 -35.13
C VAL A 582 33.70 -28.59 -34.10
N GLN A 583 33.24 -28.55 -32.83
CA GLN A 583 33.20 -29.74 -31.95
C GLN A 583 32.45 -29.50 -30.63
N ASN A 584 31.50 -30.42 -30.40
CA ASN A 584 31.05 -31.04 -29.15
C ASN A 584 30.59 -30.22 -27.93
N THR A 585 29.34 -30.50 -27.57
CA THR A 585 28.64 -30.29 -26.31
C THR A 585 29.49 -30.68 -25.08
N THR A 586 29.76 -29.73 -24.19
CA THR A 586 29.74 -29.83 -22.71
C THR A 586 30.24 -28.52 -22.08
N GLN A 587 29.73 -28.21 -20.88
CA GLN A 587 30.17 -27.21 -19.91
C GLN A 587 29.38 -25.88 -19.85
N ALA A 588 28.84 -25.64 -18.65
CA ALA A 588 28.05 -24.48 -18.24
C ALA A 588 28.85 -23.17 -18.34
N PRO A 589 28.19 -22.02 -18.62
CA PRO A 589 28.85 -20.72 -18.59
C PRO A 589 29.38 -20.41 -17.19
N ALA A 590 30.64 -20.01 -17.12
CA ALA A 590 31.30 -19.58 -15.89
C ALA A 590 30.61 -18.34 -15.31
N ALA A 591 30.42 -18.35 -13.98
CA ALA A 591 29.83 -17.27 -13.20
C ALA A 591 30.60 -15.95 -13.41
N THR A 592 29.93 -14.94 -13.94
CA THR A 592 30.35 -13.55 -13.86
C THR A 592 30.20 -13.10 -12.40
N THR A 593 31.33 -12.80 -11.77
CA THR A 593 31.41 -12.31 -10.39
C THR A 593 30.82 -10.89 -10.34
N GLN A 594 29.63 -10.71 -9.76
CA GLN A 594 29.15 -9.37 -9.41
C GLN A 594 30.05 -8.82 -8.29
N THR A 595 30.60 -7.64 -8.55
CA THR A 595 31.34 -6.85 -7.55
C THR A 595 30.32 -6.22 -6.59
N PRO A 596 30.53 -6.23 -5.27
CA PRO A 596 29.65 -5.54 -4.32
C PRO A 596 29.46 -4.07 -4.70
N ALA A 597 28.28 -3.51 -4.42
CA ALA A 597 28.05 -2.07 -4.58
C ALA A 597 29.16 -1.25 -3.89
N ALA A 598 29.64 -0.20 -4.54
CA ALA A 598 30.68 0.66 -3.98
C ALA A 598 30.24 1.17 -2.59
N PRO A 599 31.10 1.08 -1.55
CA PRO A 599 30.74 1.51 -0.22
C PRO A 599 30.46 3.02 -0.20
N VAL A 600 29.40 3.43 0.49
CA VAL A 600 29.05 4.85 0.62
C VAL A 600 30.14 5.58 1.40
N THR A 601 30.40 6.84 1.06
CA THR A 601 31.39 7.67 1.76
C THR A 601 30.73 8.98 2.20
N GLY A 602 31.24 9.64 3.24
CA GLY A 602 30.70 10.90 3.72
C GLY A 602 30.66 11.01 5.25
N SER A 603 30.12 12.12 5.75
CA SER A 603 30.11 12.45 7.19
C SER A 603 29.27 11.52 8.06
N ASN A 604 28.36 10.75 7.46
CA ASN A 604 27.47 9.81 8.15
C ASN A 604 28.03 8.38 8.14
N VAL A 605 29.28 8.19 7.72
CA VAL A 605 29.97 6.90 7.70
C VAL A 605 30.93 6.80 8.88
N ILE A 606 30.85 5.69 9.60
CA ILE A 606 31.75 5.36 10.71
C ILE A 606 32.45 4.04 10.41
N TYR A 607 33.76 4.08 10.16
CA TYR A 607 34.58 2.89 10.02
C TYR A 607 34.96 2.36 11.40
N CYS A 608 34.76 1.08 11.62
CA CYS A 608 35.13 0.38 12.84
C CYS A 608 36.14 -0.72 12.53
N SER A 609 37.00 -1.05 13.49
CA SER A 609 37.91 -2.19 13.40
C SER A 609 37.93 -2.94 14.75
N PRO A 610 38.41 -4.18 14.81
CA PRO A 610 38.51 -4.94 16.06
C PRO A 610 39.29 -4.23 17.19
N THR A 611 40.21 -3.34 16.83
CA THR A 611 41.06 -2.57 17.75
C THR A 611 40.82 -1.06 17.66
N GLY A 612 39.70 -0.66 17.06
CA GLY A 612 39.36 0.73 16.82
C GLY A 612 39.26 1.53 18.12
N SER A 613 39.92 2.67 18.15
CA SER A 613 39.89 3.64 19.26
C SER A 613 39.91 5.09 18.76
N GLY A 614 39.84 5.26 17.44
CA GLY A 614 39.90 6.53 16.73
C GLY A 614 38.53 7.18 16.54
N SER A 615 38.48 8.18 15.66
CA SER A 615 37.25 8.93 15.40
C SER A 615 36.23 8.21 14.50
N GLY A 616 36.66 7.15 13.79
CA GLY A 616 35.85 6.41 12.83
C GLY A 616 35.60 7.12 11.50
N LYS A 617 36.14 8.32 11.31
CA LYS A 617 35.91 9.11 10.08
C LYS A 617 36.64 8.57 8.85
N THR A 618 37.65 7.73 9.04
CA THR A 618 38.42 7.10 7.96
C THR A 618 38.79 5.67 8.35
N MET A 619 39.10 4.82 7.37
CA MET A 619 39.56 3.45 7.63
C MET A 619 40.90 3.38 8.38
N ASN A 620 41.72 4.44 8.27
CA ASN A 620 43.02 4.53 8.96
C ASN A 620 42.90 5.05 10.40
N ASP A 621 41.73 5.55 10.78
CA ASP A 621 41.40 6.03 12.12
C ASP A 621 40.06 5.43 12.59
N PRO A 622 39.93 4.09 12.64
CA PRO A 622 38.65 3.43 12.90
C PRO A 622 38.22 3.57 14.37
N ALA A 623 36.91 3.72 14.59
CA ALA A 623 36.30 3.80 15.90
C ALA A 623 36.05 2.40 16.51
N ASP A 624 35.79 2.39 17.82
CA ASP A 624 35.16 1.26 18.50
C ASP A 624 33.71 1.11 18.03
N VAL A 625 33.28 -0.13 17.78
CA VAL A 625 31.95 -0.41 17.22
C VAL A 625 30.81 -0.11 18.18
N ARG A 626 30.98 -0.29 19.50
CA ARG A 626 29.93 0.05 20.47
C ARG A 626 29.70 1.56 20.51
N SER A 627 30.77 2.32 20.42
CA SER A 627 30.72 3.78 20.31
C SER A 627 30.07 4.23 19.01
N ALA A 628 30.36 3.55 17.89
CA ALA A 628 29.72 3.81 16.60
C ALA A 628 28.21 3.54 16.62
N ILE A 629 27.78 2.39 17.16
CA ILE A 629 26.37 2.02 17.29
C ILE A 629 25.58 3.06 18.10
N LYS A 630 26.18 3.60 19.18
CA LYS A 630 25.54 4.63 20.01
C LYS A 630 25.43 5.99 19.32
N SER A 631 26.32 6.29 18.39
CA SER A 631 26.47 7.65 17.82
C SER A 631 26.00 7.78 16.37
N VAL A 632 25.81 6.67 15.65
CA VAL A 632 25.37 6.70 14.26
C VAL A 632 23.97 7.35 14.15
N PRO A 633 23.80 8.40 13.33
CA PRO A 633 22.49 9.02 13.12
C PRO A 633 21.61 8.14 12.22
N ALA A 634 20.30 8.39 12.20
CA ALA A 634 19.40 7.75 11.22
C ALA A 634 19.90 8.03 9.79
N GLY A 635 19.92 7.01 8.92
CA GLY A 635 20.55 7.07 7.59
C GLY A 635 22.08 6.94 7.59
N GLY A 636 22.71 6.79 8.76
CA GLY A 636 24.16 6.59 8.87
C GLY A 636 24.58 5.13 8.70
N VAL A 637 25.83 4.92 8.30
CA VAL A 637 26.41 3.61 8.00
C VAL A 637 27.65 3.35 8.84
N ILE A 638 27.66 2.24 9.55
CA ILE A 638 28.83 1.68 10.22
C ILE A 638 29.45 0.65 9.30
N TYR A 639 30.67 0.90 8.83
CA TYR A 639 31.46 -0.09 8.10
C TYR A 639 32.41 -0.82 9.02
N LEU A 640 32.24 -2.13 9.09
CA LEU A 640 33.08 -3.03 9.85
C LEU A 640 34.24 -3.47 8.95
N LEU A 641 35.45 -3.05 9.31
CA LEU A 641 36.67 -3.53 8.66
C LEU A 641 36.94 -4.99 9.04
N GLU A 642 37.67 -5.68 8.18
CA GLU A 642 37.99 -7.10 8.31
C GLU A 642 38.57 -7.46 9.69
N GLY A 643 38.09 -8.57 10.24
CA GLY A 643 38.63 -9.16 11.45
C GLY A 643 37.56 -9.66 12.43
N THR A 644 38.05 -10.12 13.58
CA THR A 644 37.23 -10.68 14.65
C THR A 644 37.09 -9.68 15.80
N TYR A 645 35.88 -9.20 16.01
CA TYR A 645 35.49 -8.29 17.09
C TYR A 645 35.11 -9.14 18.30
N LYS A 646 35.88 -9.02 19.39
CA LYS A 646 35.71 -9.87 20.58
C LYS A 646 34.90 -9.16 21.65
N PHE A 647 33.93 -9.86 22.21
CA PHE A 647 33.08 -9.35 23.27
C PHE A 647 32.98 -10.35 24.42
N SER A 648 32.84 -9.81 25.62
CA SER A 648 32.53 -10.57 26.84
C SER A 648 31.16 -10.23 27.41
N GLU A 649 30.39 -9.39 26.71
CA GLU A 649 29.09 -8.87 27.14
C GLU A 649 28.21 -8.60 25.91
N PRO A 650 26.87 -8.60 26.06
CA PRO A 650 25.94 -8.31 24.98
C PRO A 650 26.14 -6.94 24.33
N ILE A 651 25.83 -6.83 23.03
CA ILE A 651 25.62 -5.54 22.37
C ILE A 651 24.12 -5.23 22.37
N ILE A 652 23.72 -4.27 23.18
CA ILE A 652 22.32 -3.83 23.28
C ILE A 652 22.14 -2.55 22.46
N ILE A 653 21.23 -2.61 21.49
CA ILE A 653 20.73 -1.47 20.72
C ILE A 653 19.33 -1.18 21.26
N GLU A 654 19.26 -0.23 22.18
CA GLU A 654 18.02 0.15 22.88
C GLU A 654 16.94 0.66 21.90
N GLU A 655 15.67 0.52 22.28
CA GLU A 655 14.51 0.98 21.52
C GLU A 655 14.62 2.45 21.08
N ALA A 656 15.13 3.32 21.96
CA ALA A 656 15.36 4.73 21.66
C ALA A 656 16.44 4.97 20.58
N ASN A 657 17.32 3.99 20.34
CA ASN A 657 18.36 4.05 19.32
C ASN A 657 17.85 3.52 17.97
N SER A 658 16.74 4.06 17.48
CA SER A 658 16.10 3.66 16.23
C SER A 658 16.57 4.49 15.03
N GLY A 659 16.53 3.89 13.83
CA GLY A 659 16.53 4.60 12.56
C GLY A 659 15.16 5.22 12.26
N LYS A 660 14.87 5.49 10.98
CA LYS A 660 13.56 5.96 10.52
C LYS A 660 13.16 5.26 9.24
N SER A 661 11.86 5.22 8.94
CA SER A 661 11.37 4.84 7.62
C SER A 661 12.06 5.70 6.54
N GLY A 662 12.56 5.06 5.47
CA GLY A 662 13.36 5.71 4.44
C GLY A 662 14.78 6.15 4.86
N SER A 663 15.18 5.97 6.11
CA SER A 663 16.52 6.31 6.63
C SER A 663 16.96 5.35 7.74
N PRO A 664 17.14 4.06 7.43
CA PRO A 664 17.59 3.08 8.41
C PRO A 664 19.02 3.37 8.86
N LYS A 665 19.38 2.90 10.06
CA LYS A 665 20.78 2.86 10.51
C LYS A 665 21.40 1.57 10.01
N THR A 666 22.53 1.64 9.33
CA THR A 666 23.18 0.44 8.77
C THR A 666 24.43 0.07 9.56
N ILE A 667 24.60 -1.21 9.84
CA ILE A 667 25.87 -1.81 10.23
C ILE A 667 26.20 -2.91 9.22
N SER A 668 27.33 -2.77 8.54
CA SER A 668 27.68 -3.61 7.39
C SER A 668 29.14 -4.03 7.48
N ALA A 669 29.44 -5.27 7.11
CA ALA A 669 30.79 -5.60 6.69
C ALA A 669 31.22 -4.66 5.56
N TYR A 670 32.46 -4.18 5.62
CA TYR A 670 33.03 -3.45 4.50
C TYR A 670 33.11 -4.39 3.29
N PRO A 671 32.85 -3.92 2.05
CA PRO A 671 32.85 -4.79 0.88
C PRO A 671 34.09 -5.70 0.75
N GLY A 672 33.86 -7.01 0.69
CA GLY A 672 34.90 -8.03 0.60
C GLY A 672 35.55 -8.42 1.94
N ALA A 673 35.25 -7.72 3.03
CA ALA A 673 35.81 -8.01 4.34
C ALA A 673 35.14 -9.23 4.98
N LYS A 674 35.94 -10.10 5.60
CA LYS A 674 35.42 -11.15 6.49
C LYS A 674 35.33 -10.62 7.92
N VAL A 675 34.12 -10.44 8.41
CA VAL A 675 33.86 -9.88 9.74
C VAL A 675 33.15 -10.90 10.61
N VAL A 676 33.69 -11.10 11.82
CA VAL A 676 33.14 -12.00 12.84
C VAL A 676 32.99 -11.25 14.15
N PHE A 677 31.80 -11.28 14.73
CA PHE A 677 31.53 -10.89 16.10
C PHE A 677 31.60 -12.16 16.96
N ASP A 678 32.67 -12.28 17.73
CA ASP A 678 32.96 -13.44 18.59
C ASP A 678 32.67 -13.07 20.05
N PHE A 679 31.62 -13.69 20.59
CA PHE A 679 31.14 -13.48 21.95
C PHE A 679 31.66 -14.53 22.95
N SER A 680 32.70 -15.29 22.60
CA SER A 680 33.27 -16.33 23.48
C SER A 680 33.80 -15.85 24.83
N GLY A 681 33.86 -14.54 25.08
CA GLY A 681 34.12 -13.99 26.41
C GLY A 681 32.90 -14.01 27.34
N GLU A 682 31.69 -14.22 26.81
CA GLU A 682 30.46 -14.32 27.59
C GLU A 682 30.37 -15.69 28.29
N SER A 683 29.85 -15.70 29.52
CA SER A 683 29.39 -16.94 30.16
C SER A 683 28.04 -17.37 29.60
N VAL A 684 27.72 -18.66 29.67
CA VAL A 684 26.38 -19.16 29.32
C VAL A 684 25.33 -18.62 30.31
N SER A 685 24.35 -17.86 29.84
CA SER A 685 23.29 -17.25 30.65
C SER A 685 22.18 -16.71 29.75
N ASN A 686 20.91 -16.80 30.15
CA ASN A 686 19.74 -16.31 29.40
C ASN A 686 19.65 -14.77 29.21
N THR A 687 20.69 -14.05 29.59
CA THR A 687 20.88 -12.61 29.38
C THR A 687 22.05 -12.30 28.45
N ASN A 688 22.93 -13.26 28.20
CA ASN A 688 24.18 -13.08 27.49
C ASN A 688 24.00 -13.37 26.00
N ARG A 689 23.14 -12.56 25.38
CA ARG A 689 22.85 -12.59 23.95
C ARG A 689 23.90 -11.80 23.20
N GLY A 690 24.32 -12.26 22.03
CA GLY A 690 25.33 -11.54 21.24
C GLY A 690 24.85 -10.13 20.91
N PHE A 691 23.71 -10.05 20.21
CA PHE A 691 22.99 -8.80 20.00
C PHE A 691 21.60 -8.82 20.63
N VAL A 692 21.21 -7.71 21.23
CA VAL A 692 19.81 -7.36 21.48
C VAL A 692 19.49 -6.14 20.63
N LEU A 693 18.69 -6.33 19.58
CA LEU A 693 18.24 -5.27 18.69
C LEU A 693 16.79 -4.89 19.04
N ASP A 694 16.65 -4.00 20.02
CA ASP A 694 15.37 -3.44 20.47
C ASP A 694 14.99 -2.18 19.68
N GLY A 695 15.97 -1.50 19.11
CA GLY A 695 15.77 -0.41 18.15
C GLY A 695 15.12 -0.86 16.84
N SER A 696 14.37 0.06 16.21
CA SER A 696 13.68 -0.13 14.94
C SER A 696 14.45 0.49 13.76
N TYR A 697 14.14 0.08 12.53
CA TYR A 697 14.75 0.59 11.30
C TYR A 697 16.29 0.48 11.26
N TRP A 698 16.82 -0.67 11.65
CA TRP A 698 18.22 -1.05 11.46
C TRP A 698 18.39 -1.97 10.26
N HIS A 699 19.55 -1.86 9.61
CA HIS A 699 20.00 -2.78 8.58
C HIS A 699 21.33 -3.40 8.97
N PHE A 700 21.32 -4.71 9.22
CA PHE A 700 22.52 -5.51 9.49
C PHE A 700 22.90 -6.25 8.22
N TYR A 701 24.15 -6.13 7.77
CA TYR A 701 24.58 -6.69 6.49
C TYR A 701 25.94 -7.40 6.52
N GLY A 702 25.96 -8.69 6.17
CA GLY A 702 27.14 -9.35 5.62
C GLY A 702 28.24 -9.77 6.61
N PHE A 703 27.92 -10.01 7.89
CA PHE A 703 28.90 -10.49 8.88
C PHE A 703 28.39 -11.67 9.72
N GLU A 704 29.31 -12.34 10.42
CA GLU A 704 29.03 -13.48 11.29
C GLU A 704 28.88 -13.07 12.77
N VAL A 705 27.94 -13.67 13.48
CA VAL A 705 27.79 -13.64 14.94
C VAL A 705 27.98 -15.05 15.48
N THR A 706 28.93 -15.22 16.41
CA THR A 706 29.29 -16.53 16.92
C THR A 706 29.58 -16.54 18.42
N LYS A 707 29.33 -17.69 19.06
CA LYS A 707 29.67 -18.01 20.44
C LYS A 707 29.06 -17.07 21.48
N ALA A 708 27.87 -16.54 21.22
CA ALA A 708 27.09 -15.89 22.27
C ALA A 708 26.76 -16.87 23.40
N GLY A 709 26.68 -16.37 24.63
CA GLY A 709 26.30 -17.15 25.82
C GLY A 709 24.82 -17.56 25.87
N ASP A 710 24.03 -17.09 24.91
CA ASP A 710 22.61 -17.32 24.65
C ASP A 710 22.39 -17.17 23.12
N ASN A 711 21.25 -16.63 22.70
CA ASN A 711 20.95 -16.37 21.29
C ASN A 711 22.04 -15.50 20.64
N GLY A 712 22.37 -15.78 19.38
CA GLY A 712 23.26 -14.91 18.60
C GLY A 712 22.67 -13.50 18.44
N MET A 713 21.38 -13.42 18.14
CA MET A 713 20.62 -12.18 18.14
C MET A 713 19.21 -12.40 18.72
N LEU A 714 18.82 -11.55 19.67
CA LEU A 714 17.42 -11.29 19.97
C LEU A 714 16.99 -10.02 19.22
N LEU A 715 16.08 -10.19 18.25
CA LEU A 715 15.47 -9.12 17.48
C LEU A 715 14.13 -8.74 18.12
N SER A 716 14.07 -7.54 18.68
CA SER A 716 12.95 -7.07 19.51
C SER A 716 12.31 -5.77 19.02
N GLY A 717 12.99 -5.01 18.15
CA GLY A 717 12.42 -3.85 17.49
C GLY A 717 11.70 -4.17 16.17
N ASP A 718 11.16 -3.14 15.54
CA ASP A 718 10.33 -3.23 14.34
C ASP A 718 11.06 -2.77 13.07
N ASN A 719 10.56 -3.21 11.91
CA ASN A 719 10.99 -2.70 10.60
C ASN A 719 12.51 -2.83 10.36
N ASN A 720 13.16 -3.82 10.97
CA ASN A 720 14.59 -4.07 10.76
C ASN A 720 14.82 -5.00 9.57
N LYS A 721 15.97 -4.84 8.92
CA LYS A 721 16.46 -5.72 7.86
C LYS A 721 17.73 -6.42 8.33
N ILE A 722 17.69 -7.74 8.43
CA ILE A 722 18.85 -8.58 8.74
C ILE A 722 19.20 -9.33 7.46
N GLU A 723 20.34 -9.01 6.85
CA GLU A 723 20.63 -9.45 5.49
C GLU A 723 22.03 -10.05 5.37
N MET A 724 22.16 -11.18 4.67
CA MET A 724 23.45 -11.83 4.42
C MET A 724 24.26 -12.13 5.71
N MET A 725 23.57 -12.25 6.85
CA MET A 725 24.19 -12.55 8.14
C MET A 725 24.40 -14.05 8.33
N VAL A 726 25.44 -14.42 9.09
CA VAL A 726 25.68 -15.79 9.55
C VAL A 726 25.57 -15.85 11.07
N PHE A 727 24.71 -16.71 11.61
CA PHE A 727 24.62 -17.00 13.03
C PHE A 727 25.18 -18.41 13.26
N ASN A 728 26.29 -18.52 13.97
CA ASN A 728 27.05 -19.75 14.03
C ASN A 728 27.47 -20.09 15.46
N ASN A 729 27.22 -21.31 15.92
CA ASN A 729 27.81 -21.82 17.16
C ASN A 729 27.53 -20.94 18.39
N ASN A 730 26.29 -20.45 18.54
CA ASN A 730 25.80 -19.77 19.74
C ASN A 730 25.21 -20.78 20.73
N GLN A 731 25.17 -20.43 22.02
CA GLN A 731 24.71 -21.30 23.11
C GLN A 731 23.17 -21.35 23.26
N ASP A 732 22.45 -20.77 22.31
CA ASP A 732 21.01 -20.89 22.08
C ASP A 732 20.76 -20.50 20.59
N THR A 733 19.51 -20.29 20.21
CA THR A 733 19.04 -19.99 18.85
C THR A 733 19.90 -18.92 18.15
N GLY A 734 20.24 -19.15 16.88
CA GLY A 734 21.04 -18.19 16.11
C GLY A 734 20.44 -16.78 16.06
N LEU A 735 19.19 -16.67 15.60
CA LEU A 735 18.40 -15.43 15.68
C LEU A 735 16.99 -15.73 16.16
N GLN A 736 16.56 -15.06 17.22
CA GLN A 736 15.21 -15.12 17.77
C GLN A 736 14.49 -13.77 17.63
N ILE A 737 13.27 -13.78 17.09
CA ILE A 737 12.35 -12.64 17.11
C ILE A 737 11.39 -12.81 18.29
N SER A 738 11.55 -11.96 19.30
CA SER A 738 10.74 -11.92 20.52
C SER A 738 10.89 -10.55 21.18
N ARG A 739 9.86 -10.07 21.91
CA ARG A 739 9.98 -8.86 22.73
C ARG A 739 11.17 -8.97 23.71
N TYR A 740 11.91 -7.87 23.88
CA TYR A 740 12.87 -7.71 24.96
C TYR A 740 12.22 -7.03 26.16
N ASN A 741 11.39 -6.00 25.91
CA ASN A 741 10.61 -5.32 26.93
C ASN A 741 9.48 -6.23 27.44
N THR A 742 9.65 -6.77 28.65
CA THR A 742 8.70 -7.71 29.26
C THR A 742 7.37 -7.08 29.67
N ASN A 743 7.28 -5.74 29.64
CA ASN A 743 6.01 -5.03 29.86
C ASN A 743 5.07 -5.09 28.65
N TYR A 744 5.58 -5.39 27.44
CA TYR A 744 4.80 -5.45 26.19
C TYR A 744 3.92 -6.70 26.15
N ALA A 745 2.68 -6.60 26.59
CA ALA A 745 1.82 -7.74 26.83
C ALA A 745 0.98 -8.15 25.60
N LYS A 746 0.96 -7.34 24.54
CA LYS A 746 0.09 -7.55 23.36
C LYS A 746 0.91 -7.78 22.09
N VAL A 747 0.35 -8.57 21.17
CA VAL A 747 0.94 -8.85 19.84
C VAL A 747 1.31 -7.58 19.08
N SER A 748 0.53 -6.51 19.20
CA SER A 748 0.80 -5.22 18.55
C SER A 748 2.02 -4.46 19.09
N GLU A 749 2.53 -4.87 20.25
CA GLU A 749 3.71 -4.29 20.91
C GLU A 749 4.94 -5.20 20.73
N TRP A 750 4.78 -6.33 20.05
CA TRP A 750 5.86 -7.29 19.82
C TRP A 750 6.57 -6.97 18.49
N PRO A 751 7.85 -7.35 18.34
CA PRO A 751 8.64 -7.09 17.14
C PRO A 751 7.90 -7.50 15.87
N SER A 752 7.69 -6.54 14.98
CA SER A 752 6.88 -6.65 13.78
C SER A 752 7.60 -6.12 12.54
N TYR A 753 7.19 -6.61 11.38
CA TYR A 753 7.65 -6.14 10.07
C TYR A 753 9.16 -6.23 9.84
N ASN A 754 9.83 -7.18 10.49
CA ASN A 754 11.24 -7.43 10.26
C ASN A 754 11.44 -8.34 9.04
N THR A 755 12.48 -8.05 8.26
CA THR A 755 12.88 -8.85 7.10
C THR A 755 14.23 -9.52 7.37
N ILE A 756 14.23 -10.85 7.41
CA ILE A 756 15.44 -11.67 7.52
C ILE A 756 15.69 -12.25 6.12
N LEU A 757 16.70 -11.72 5.44
CA LEU A 757 16.94 -11.96 4.02
C LEU A 757 18.30 -12.60 3.78
N ASN A 758 18.32 -13.74 3.10
CA ASN A 758 19.56 -14.41 2.72
C ASN A 758 20.49 -14.71 3.91
N CYS A 759 19.94 -14.93 5.10
CA CYS A 759 20.70 -15.28 6.30
C CYS A 759 20.98 -16.78 6.37
N THR A 760 22.02 -17.15 7.11
CA THR A 760 22.36 -18.53 7.41
C THR A 760 22.50 -18.71 8.91
N SER A 761 21.89 -19.75 9.47
CA SER A 761 22.02 -20.11 10.88
C SER A 761 22.45 -21.56 11.04
N LYS A 762 23.54 -21.81 11.75
CA LYS A 762 24.12 -23.15 11.85
C LYS A 762 24.85 -23.43 13.16
N ASN A 763 24.95 -24.72 13.50
CA ASN A 763 25.74 -25.21 14.63
C ASN A 763 25.38 -24.59 15.98
N ASN A 764 24.24 -23.91 16.10
CA ASN A 764 23.79 -23.38 17.38
C ASN A 764 23.36 -24.54 18.28
N CYS A 765 23.78 -24.51 19.53
CA CYS A 765 23.61 -25.62 20.44
C CYS A 765 23.63 -25.13 21.88
N ASP A 766 22.54 -25.31 22.62
CA ASP A 766 22.53 -25.12 24.05
C ASP A 766 23.11 -26.37 24.72
N ASP A 767 24.40 -26.34 25.09
CA ASP A 767 25.08 -27.55 25.60
C ASP A 767 24.41 -28.15 26.85
N ALA A 768 23.57 -27.38 27.55
CA ALA A 768 22.87 -27.81 28.76
C ALA A 768 21.76 -28.85 28.49
N THR A 769 20.97 -28.66 27.42
CA THR A 769 19.86 -29.57 27.10
C THR A 769 19.91 -30.08 25.67
N MET A 770 20.45 -29.28 24.75
CA MET A 770 20.47 -29.51 23.30
C MET A 770 19.06 -29.57 22.69
N GLU A 771 18.07 -28.98 23.38
CA GLU A 771 16.64 -28.99 23.02
C GLU A 771 16.07 -27.58 22.77
N ASN A 772 16.88 -26.51 22.84
CA ASN A 772 16.38 -25.14 22.70
C ASN A 772 17.01 -24.35 21.55
N ALA A 773 18.22 -24.72 21.13
CA ALA A 773 18.95 -23.94 20.13
C ALA A 773 18.50 -24.24 18.70
N ASP A 774 17.65 -23.36 18.19
CA ASP A 774 17.19 -23.38 16.80
C ASP A 774 18.18 -22.68 15.86
N GLY A 775 17.97 -22.86 14.56
CA GLY A 775 18.55 -21.97 13.56
C GLY A 775 17.95 -20.57 13.68
N PHE A 776 16.65 -20.49 13.41
CA PHE A 776 15.86 -19.27 13.50
C PHE A 776 14.62 -19.51 14.35
N ALA A 777 14.25 -18.52 15.15
CA ALA A 777 12.99 -18.57 15.88
C ALA A 777 12.22 -17.26 15.75
N ALA A 778 10.91 -17.36 15.57
CA ALA A 778 9.98 -16.23 15.64
C ALA A 778 8.81 -16.68 16.52
N LYS A 779 9.08 -16.72 17.82
CA LYS A 779 8.32 -17.50 18.81
C LYS A 779 7.93 -16.66 20.02
N LEU A 780 7.05 -17.20 20.85
CA LEU A 780 6.56 -16.62 22.11
C LEU A 780 5.82 -15.29 21.93
N THR A 781 6.58 -14.21 21.75
CA THR A 781 6.08 -12.83 21.73
C THR A 781 6.62 -12.13 20.50
N CYS A 782 6.20 -12.65 19.35
CA CYS A 782 6.54 -12.20 18.01
C CYS A 782 5.30 -11.54 17.37
N GLY A 783 5.47 -10.33 16.86
CA GLY A 783 4.40 -9.54 16.25
C GLY A 783 4.16 -9.89 14.78
N GLU A 784 3.40 -9.05 14.10
CA GLU A 784 2.91 -9.30 12.73
C GLU A 784 3.96 -9.03 11.65
N GLY A 785 3.81 -9.68 10.49
CA GLY A 785 4.51 -9.28 9.27
C GLY A 785 6.01 -9.58 9.23
N ASN A 786 6.51 -10.45 10.11
CA ASN A 786 7.90 -10.89 10.07
C ASN A 786 8.12 -11.90 8.91
N VAL A 787 9.18 -11.69 8.13
CA VAL A 787 9.48 -12.47 6.91
C VAL A 787 10.89 -13.04 6.94
N PHE A 788 11.01 -14.33 6.68
CA PHE A 788 12.27 -15.01 6.34
C PHE A 788 12.26 -15.35 4.85
N ASP A 789 13.24 -14.86 4.10
CA ASP A 789 13.35 -15.07 2.65
C ASP A 789 14.79 -15.46 2.27
N GLY A 790 14.97 -16.49 1.44
CA GLY A 790 16.31 -16.91 0.98
C GLY A 790 17.22 -17.49 2.07
N CYS A 791 16.66 -17.93 3.20
CA CYS A 791 17.42 -18.30 4.39
C CYS A 791 17.79 -19.79 4.45
N MET A 792 18.87 -20.12 5.15
CA MET A 792 19.29 -21.51 5.41
C MET A 792 19.49 -21.76 6.90
N ALA A 793 18.85 -22.80 7.43
CA ALA A 793 19.07 -23.27 8.80
C ALA A 793 19.54 -24.73 8.79
N TYR A 794 20.75 -24.98 9.29
CA TYR A 794 21.29 -26.33 9.26
C TYR A 794 22.19 -26.68 10.43
N ASN A 795 22.17 -27.95 10.81
CA ASN A 795 22.99 -28.47 11.89
C ASN A 795 22.83 -27.70 13.21
N ASN A 796 21.64 -27.22 13.53
CA ASN A 796 21.32 -26.71 14.86
C ASN A 796 20.88 -27.87 15.76
N SER A 797 21.09 -27.78 17.08
CA SER A 797 20.85 -28.92 17.98
C SER A 797 19.36 -29.26 18.14
N ASP A 798 18.47 -28.26 18.01
CA ASP A 798 17.01 -28.50 17.99
C ASP A 798 16.43 -28.38 16.57
N ASP A 799 15.77 -27.28 16.20
CA ASP A 799 15.16 -27.15 14.87
C ASP A 799 15.90 -26.21 13.90
N GLY A 800 15.53 -26.28 12.62
CA GLY A 800 15.87 -25.24 11.67
C GLY A 800 15.09 -23.95 11.94
N TRP A 801 13.77 -24.06 12.04
CA TRP A 801 12.85 -22.98 12.40
C TRP A 801 11.93 -23.39 13.54
N ASP A 802 11.75 -22.52 14.53
CA ASP A 802 10.74 -22.65 15.60
C ASP A 802 9.82 -21.42 15.69
N LEU A 803 8.52 -21.65 15.48
CA LEU A 803 7.46 -20.64 15.60
C LEU A 803 6.57 -20.85 16.85
N TYR A 804 7.07 -21.53 17.89
CA TYR A 804 6.34 -21.90 19.10
C TYR A 804 5.53 -20.74 19.71
N ALA A 805 4.28 -21.00 20.11
CA ALA A 805 3.38 -20.02 20.71
C ALA A 805 2.76 -20.64 21.97
N LYS A 806 2.99 -20.04 23.13
CA LYS A 806 2.53 -20.60 24.41
C LYS A 806 1.20 -19.99 24.86
N THR A 807 0.41 -20.80 25.56
CA THR A 807 -0.94 -20.42 26.03
C THR A 807 -0.94 -19.14 26.86
N GLU A 808 0.10 -18.90 27.65
CA GLU A 808 0.18 -17.74 28.54
C GLU A 808 0.28 -16.40 27.80
N THR A 809 0.92 -16.40 26.62
CA THR A 809 1.04 -15.20 25.79
C THR A 809 0.00 -15.17 24.68
N GLY A 810 -0.61 -16.31 24.34
CA GLY A 810 -1.58 -16.42 23.26
C GLY A 810 -0.90 -16.46 21.89
N PRO A 811 -1.68 -16.28 20.81
CA PRO A 811 -1.18 -16.34 19.43
C PRO A 811 -0.06 -15.32 19.18
N THR A 812 0.93 -15.73 18.38
CA THR A 812 1.90 -14.81 17.77
C THR A 812 1.31 -14.19 16.50
N GLY A 813 1.95 -13.15 15.99
CA GLY A 813 1.65 -12.64 14.66
C GLY A 813 2.03 -13.63 13.55
N VAL A 814 1.46 -13.43 12.36
CA VAL A 814 1.73 -14.27 11.20
C VAL A 814 3.17 -14.08 10.74
N VAL A 815 3.83 -15.22 10.52
CA VAL A 815 5.22 -15.31 10.03
C VAL A 815 5.18 -15.93 8.64
N THR A 816 5.89 -15.31 7.71
CA THR A 816 6.10 -15.85 6.36
C THR A 816 7.52 -16.38 6.22
N ILE A 817 7.66 -17.66 5.90
CA ILE A 817 8.94 -18.27 5.55
C ILE A 817 8.88 -18.65 4.08
N LYS A 818 9.80 -18.13 3.26
CA LYS A 818 9.84 -18.48 1.86
C LYS A 818 11.22 -18.58 1.27
N ASN A 819 11.29 -19.25 0.12
CA ASN A 819 12.53 -19.47 -0.61
C ASN A 819 13.68 -20.00 0.28
N SER A 820 13.37 -20.86 1.25
CA SER A 820 14.29 -21.18 2.37
C SER A 820 14.55 -22.68 2.50
N ILE A 821 15.65 -23.04 3.16
CA ILE A 821 16.10 -24.44 3.29
C ILE A 821 16.41 -24.79 4.75
N ALA A 822 15.82 -25.87 5.26
CA ALA A 822 16.12 -26.41 6.59
C ALA A 822 16.68 -27.84 6.48
N PHE A 823 17.88 -28.10 6.97
CA PHE A 823 18.46 -29.43 6.84
C PHE A 823 19.41 -29.86 7.94
N ARG A 824 19.46 -31.17 8.20
CA ARG A 824 20.35 -31.77 9.20
C ARG A 824 20.26 -31.14 10.59
N ASN A 825 19.11 -30.56 10.95
CA ASN A 825 18.87 -30.07 12.31
C ASN A 825 18.54 -31.24 13.25
N GLY A 826 18.72 -31.02 14.56
CA GLY A 826 18.73 -32.03 15.62
C GLY A 826 20.13 -32.44 16.09
N PHE A 827 21.18 -31.90 15.44
CA PHE A 827 22.58 -32.15 15.77
C PHE A 827 23.51 -31.18 15.02
N THR A 828 24.64 -30.86 15.64
CA THR A 828 25.67 -30.00 15.07
C THR A 828 26.68 -30.77 14.22
N GLU A 829 27.45 -30.06 13.39
CA GLU A 829 28.49 -30.67 12.55
C GLU A 829 29.61 -31.33 13.37
N ASP A 830 29.90 -30.83 14.57
CA ASP A 830 30.88 -31.42 15.51
C ASP A 830 30.31 -32.59 16.32
N GLY A 831 29.01 -32.90 16.14
CA GLY A 831 28.36 -34.07 16.69
C GLY A 831 27.77 -33.91 18.09
N ARG A 832 27.52 -32.66 18.52
CA ARG A 832 26.61 -32.36 19.65
C ARG A 832 25.15 -32.46 19.19
N GLY A 833 24.23 -32.58 20.14
CA GLY A 833 22.82 -32.91 19.88
C GLY A 833 22.56 -34.42 19.89
N TYR A 834 21.52 -34.83 19.15
CA TYR A 834 20.88 -36.16 19.25
C TYR A 834 20.09 -36.39 20.56
N GLY A 835 19.14 -37.33 20.56
CA GLY A 835 18.39 -37.71 21.77
C GLY A 835 16.95 -37.20 21.79
N ASN A 836 16.60 -36.40 22.80
CA ASN A 836 15.24 -35.94 23.10
C ASN A 836 14.85 -34.61 22.39
N CYS A 837 15.76 -34.02 21.60
CA CYS A 837 15.44 -32.82 20.82
C CYS A 837 14.35 -33.09 19.77
N ASP A 838 13.68 -32.02 19.38
CA ASP A 838 12.57 -32.05 18.44
C ASP A 838 13.05 -32.20 17.00
N GLY A 839 14.21 -31.64 16.64
CA GLY A 839 14.98 -32.07 15.46
C GLY A 839 14.29 -31.85 14.11
N ASN A 840 13.46 -30.83 13.97
CA ASN A 840 12.64 -30.58 12.77
C ASN A 840 13.31 -29.60 11.81
N GLY A 841 12.94 -29.66 10.53
CA GLY A 841 13.28 -28.62 9.57
C GLY A 841 12.50 -27.34 9.87
N PHE A 842 11.19 -27.39 9.70
CA PHE A 842 10.27 -26.28 9.95
C PHE A 842 9.22 -26.66 10.99
N LYS A 843 9.36 -26.14 12.22
CA LYS A 843 8.38 -26.25 13.32
C LYS A 843 7.43 -25.04 13.29
N MET A 844 6.25 -25.23 12.70
CA MET A 844 5.34 -24.14 12.30
C MET A 844 4.32 -23.78 13.40
N GLY A 845 4.78 -23.75 14.65
CA GLY A 845 4.05 -23.30 15.84
C GLY A 845 3.58 -24.43 16.75
N GLY A 846 3.44 -24.18 18.05
CA GLY A 846 3.08 -25.24 19.00
C GLY A 846 2.89 -24.75 20.42
N GLY A 847 2.08 -25.48 21.19
CA GLY A 847 1.51 -25.05 22.48
C GLY A 847 -0.03 -25.18 22.52
N GLY A 848 -0.65 -25.63 21.43
CA GLY A 848 -2.11 -25.65 21.29
C GLY A 848 -2.69 -24.28 20.94
N VAL A 849 -1.85 -23.33 20.55
CA VAL A 849 -2.20 -21.94 20.24
C VAL A 849 -2.11 -21.71 18.74
N GLY A 850 -3.20 -21.22 18.16
CA GLY A 850 -3.39 -21.13 16.71
C GLY A 850 -2.86 -19.84 16.11
N THR A 851 -1.93 -19.93 15.15
CA THR A 851 -1.49 -18.81 14.30
C THR A 851 -1.34 -19.26 12.84
N ARG A 852 -1.87 -18.48 11.90
CA ARG A 852 -1.96 -18.83 10.47
C ARG A 852 -0.67 -18.56 9.67
N HIS A 853 0.44 -19.18 10.06
CA HIS A 853 1.73 -19.01 9.38
C HIS A 853 1.72 -19.45 7.90
N VAL A 854 2.67 -18.93 7.14
CA VAL A 854 2.82 -19.17 5.70
C VAL A 854 4.22 -19.73 5.42
N VAL A 855 4.28 -20.90 4.77
CA VAL A 855 5.54 -21.53 4.33
C VAL A 855 5.46 -21.84 2.84
N GLU A 856 6.28 -21.15 2.03
CA GLU A 856 6.21 -21.22 0.57
C GLU A 856 7.55 -21.42 -0.10
N ASN A 857 7.62 -22.29 -1.10
CA ASN A 857 8.83 -22.51 -1.89
C ASN A 857 10.02 -22.92 -1.00
N CYS A 858 9.83 -23.89 -0.12
CA CYS A 858 10.84 -24.31 0.88
C CYS A 858 11.29 -25.76 0.69
N LEU A 859 12.54 -26.03 1.05
CA LEU A 859 13.16 -27.36 1.00
C LEU A 859 13.55 -27.82 2.40
N ALA A 860 13.13 -29.03 2.80
CA ALA A 860 13.57 -29.67 4.03
C ALA A 860 14.25 -31.01 3.76
N PHE A 861 15.45 -31.25 4.28
CA PHE A 861 16.09 -32.56 4.10
C PHE A 861 16.97 -33.02 5.25
N GLU A 862 17.03 -34.34 5.46
CA GLU A 862 17.91 -34.99 6.44
C GLU A 862 17.84 -34.45 7.87
N ASN A 863 16.75 -33.77 8.25
CA ASN A 863 16.53 -33.38 9.65
C ASN A 863 16.28 -34.63 10.51
N LEU A 864 16.69 -34.58 11.78
CA LEU A 864 16.61 -35.72 12.70
C LEU A 864 15.19 -36.31 12.77
N ASN A 865 14.18 -35.45 12.78
CA ASN A 865 12.76 -35.79 12.84
C ASN A 865 11.99 -35.28 11.62
N CYS A 866 11.11 -34.29 11.75
CA CYS A 866 10.21 -33.92 10.65
C CYS A 866 10.90 -33.00 9.63
N GLY A 867 10.49 -33.05 8.36
CA GLY A 867 10.80 -31.96 7.42
C GLY A 867 9.96 -30.73 7.76
N PHE A 868 8.64 -30.90 7.71
CA PHE A 868 7.63 -29.88 8.05
C PHE A 868 6.68 -30.45 9.11
N THR A 869 6.45 -29.71 10.19
CA THR A 869 5.53 -30.09 11.26
C THR A 869 4.70 -28.89 11.69
N ASP A 870 3.40 -29.09 11.86
CA ASP A 870 2.50 -28.08 12.44
C ASP A 870 2.68 -27.93 13.95
N ASN A 871 3.46 -28.80 14.58
CA ASN A 871 3.77 -28.87 15.99
C ASN A 871 2.65 -28.52 17.01
N ASN A 872 1.40 -28.95 16.76
CA ASN A 872 0.22 -28.61 17.59
C ASN A 872 -0.22 -27.14 17.48
N ASN A 873 0.04 -26.46 16.38
CA ASN A 873 -0.65 -25.24 15.97
C ASN A 873 -2.04 -25.62 15.41
N PRO A 874 -3.15 -25.36 16.12
CA PRO A 874 -4.48 -25.70 15.65
C PRO A 874 -4.93 -24.88 14.44
N GLU A 875 -4.26 -23.78 14.09
CA GLU A 875 -4.69 -22.87 13.00
C GLU A 875 -3.58 -22.62 11.98
N PHE A 876 -2.78 -23.63 11.65
CA PHE A 876 -1.77 -23.50 10.59
C PHE A 876 -2.38 -23.05 9.24
N GLY A 877 -1.71 -22.13 8.55
CA GLY A 877 -2.25 -21.41 7.39
C GLY A 877 -1.94 -22.08 6.04
N VAL A 878 -0.73 -21.87 5.53
CA VAL A 878 -0.35 -22.22 4.15
C VAL A 878 0.94 -23.02 4.10
N LEU A 879 0.94 -24.13 3.36
CA LEU A 879 2.13 -24.89 2.97
C LEU A 879 2.13 -25.11 1.46
N LYS A 880 2.99 -24.40 0.73
CA LYS A 880 2.92 -24.38 -0.74
C LYS A 880 4.28 -24.55 -1.40
N ASN A 881 4.33 -25.31 -2.48
CA ASN A 881 5.54 -25.51 -3.29
C ASN A 881 6.71 -26.01 -2.42
N THR A 882 6.50 -27.02 -1.58
CA THR A 882 7.54 -27.51 -0.68
C THR A 882 8.06 -28.86 -1.12
N THR A 883 9.35 -29.10 -0.93
CA THR A 883 9.94 -30.45 -1.08
C THR A 883 10.52 -30.90 0.25
N ALA A 884 10.26 -32.15 0.60
CA ALA A 884 10.85 -32.83 1.74
C ALA A 884 11.57 -34.10 1.29
N TYR A 885 12.87 -34.19 1.57
CA TYR A 885 13.73 -35.29 1.13
C TYR A 885 14.46 -35.93 2.32
N ASN A 886 14.29 -37.24 2.53
CA ASN A 886 15.08 -37.99 3.52
C ASN A 886 15.07 -37.43 4.96
N ASN A 887 14.00 -36.79 5.43
CA ASN A 887 13.90 -36.41 6.84
C ASN A 887 13.60 -37.64 7.72
N GLY A 888 13.76 -37.51 9.04
CA GLY A 888 13.51 -38.58 9.99
C GLY A 888 14.73 -39.47 10.21
N VAL A 889 15.94 -38.92 10.03
CA VAL A 889 17.21 -39.66 10.13
C VAL A 889 17.51 -40.16 11.55
N GLY A 890 16.76 -39.72 12.56
CA GLY A 890 16.84 -40.21 13.94
C GLY A 890 16.18 -41.57 14.16
N GLY A 891 15.47 -42.13 13.18
CA GLY A 891 14.91 -43.49 13.25
C GLY A 891 13.64 -43.62 14.10
N GLY A 892 13.12 -42.51 14.64
CA GLY A 892 11.91 -42.47 15.48
C GLY A 892 10.58 -42.69 14.75
N GLY A 893 10.59 -42.80 13.43
CA GLY A 893 9.37 -42.91 12.62
C GLY A 893 8.60 -41.60 12.47
N LYS A 894 9.33 -40.49 12.38
CA LYS A 894 8.82 -39.17 11.98
C LYS A 894 8.89 -39.05 10.45
N ALA A 895 7.92 -38.38 9.85
CA ALA A 895 7.79 -38.30 8.39
C ALA A 895 8.33 -36.97 7.85
N ASN A 896 8.42 -36.90 6.53
CA ASN A 896 8.71 -35.67 5.80
C ASN A 896 7.68 -34.57 6.11
N TYR A 897 6.38 -34.91 6.08
CA TYR A 897 5.28 -34.01 6.45
C TYR A 897 4.45 -34.53 7.63
N PHE A 898 4.35 -33.72 8.68
CA PHE A 898 3.60 -34.00 9.91
C PHE A 898 2.65 -32.83 10.24
N VAL A 899 1.73 -32.53 9.31
CA VAL A 899 0.85 -31.35 9.30
C VAL A 899 -0.61 -31.79 9.45
N TYR A 900 -0.97 -32.39 10.58
CA TYR A 900 -2.25 -33.10 10.78
C TYR A 900 -3.02 -32.74 12.07
N ARG A 901 -2.44 -31.88 12.89
CA ARG A 901 -2.94 -31.41 14.20
C ARG A 901 -3.51 -29.98 14.11
N CYS A 902 -3.53 -29.40 12.92
CA CYS A 902 -4.19 -28.15 12.59
C CYS A 902 -5.69 -28.32 12.25
N SER A 903 -6.39 -27.23 11.96
CA SER A 903 -7.78 -27.20 11.52
C SER A 903 -7.90 -27.58 10.04
N ALA A 904 -9.12 -27.82 9.56
CA ALA A 904 -9.35 -28.14 8.15
C ALA A 904 -9.14 -26.93 7.21
N SER A 905 -8.81 -25.76 7.75
CA SER A 905 -8.55 -24.52 7.00
C SER A 905 -7.14 -24.38 6.44
N ALA A 906 -6.23 -25.32 6.76
CA ALA A 906 -4.89 -25.34 6.21
C ALA A 906 -4.94 -25.57 4.69
N ASP A 907 -4.22 -24.74 3.94
CA ASP A 907 -4.11 -24.81 2.49
C ASP A 907 -2.75 -25.40 2.10
N ILE A 908 -2.76 -26.63 1.61
CA ILE A 908 -1.57 -27.43 1.35
C ILE A 908 -1.51 -27.72 -0.15
N GLN A 909 -0.49 -27.19 -0.84
CA GLN A 909 -0.43 -27.26 -2.30
C GLN A 909 0.96 -27.59 -2.82
N ASN A 910 1.03 -28.36 -3.90
CA ASN A 910 2.27 -28.58 -4.66
C ASN A 910 3.40 -29.16 -3.80
N THR A 911 3.09 -30.08 -2.88
CA THR A 911 4.07 -30.67 -1.97
C THR A 911 4.71 -31.92 -2.57
N VAL A 912 6.01 -32.10 -2.37
CA VAL A 912 6.77 -33.28 -2.79
C VAL A 912 7.43 -33.93 -1.59
N THR A 913 7.27 -35.24 -1.48
CA THR A 913 8.00 -36.11 -0.56
C THR A 913 8.88 -37.05 -1.37
N TYR A 914 10.10 -37.32 -0.89
CA TYR A 914 10.92 -38.39 -1.46
C TYR A 914 11.86 -39.00 -0.42
N TYR A 915 11.97 -40.33 -0.45
CA TYR A 915 12.90 -41.12 0.34
C TYR A 915 13.81 -41.92 -0.58
N ASN A 916 15.11 -41.66 -0.45
CA ASN A 916 16.17 -42.52 -0.95
C ASN A 916 17.16 -42.78 0.20
N THR A 917 16.88 -43.80 1.00
CA THR A 917 17.64 -44.11 2.22
C THR A 917 19.08 -44.56 1.93
N SER A 918 19.41 -44.88 0.68
CA SER A 918 20.78 -45.20 0.26
C SER A 918 21.64 -43.94 0.03
N LYS A 919 21.00 -42.77 -0.11
CA LYS A 919 21.64 -41.47 -0.36
C LYS A 919 21.43 -40.49 0.80
N VAL A 920 21.42 -41.01 2.02
CA VAL A 920 21.47 -40.19 3.24
C VAL A 920 22.93 -39.85 3.52
N SER A 921 23.20 -38.58 3.80
CA SER A 921 24.53 -38.11 4.20
C SER A 921 25.01 -38.89 5.43
N SER A 922 26.31 -39.14 5.48
CA SER A 922 26.90 -39.80 6.64
C SER A 922 26.72 -38.92 7.87
N THR A 923 25.88 -39.38 8.80
CA THR A 923 25.61 -38.76 10.09
C THR A 923 25.80 -39.82 11.18
N LYS A 924 25.87 -39.41 12.45
CA LYS A 924 25.84 -40.34 13.58
C LYS A 924 24.40 -40.73 13.98
N ALA A 925 23.39 -40.31 13.20
CA ALA A 925 21.99 -40.62 13.47
C ALA A 925 21.66 -42.09 13.16
N ALA A 926 20.56 -42.60 13.73
CA ALA A 926 20.19 -44.01 13.61
C ALA A 926 19.77 -44.46 12.19
N GLY A 927 19.57 -43.52 11.27
CA GLY A 927 19.05 -43.75 9.94
C GLY A 927 17.54 -43.58 9.85
N ILE A 928 16.99 -43.62 8.63
CA ILE A 928 15.57 -43.33 8.39
C ILE A 928 14.72 -44.57 8.65
N LYS A 929 13.77 -44.43 9.58
CA LYS A 929 12.61 -45.33 9.68
C LYS A 929 11.45 -44.69 8.93
N LEU A 930 11.11 -45.23 7.76
CA LEU A 930 10.04 -44.69 6.91
C LEU A 930 8.73 -44.57 7.68
N ALA A 931 8.08 -43.41 7.53
CA ALA A 931 6.82 -43.07 8.17
C ALA A 931 5.90 -42.38 7.18
N ASN A 932 4.60 -42.48 7.43
CA ASN A 932 3.59 -41.91 6.54
C ASN A 932 3.52 -40.40 6.72
N ASP A 933 3.51 -39.68 5.60
CA ASP A 933 3.14 -38.27 5.58
C ASP A 933 1.71 -38.12 6.09
N LYS A 934 1.49 -37.06 6.86
CA LYS A 934 0.19 -36.75 7.45
C LYS A 934 -0.18 -35.32 7.15
N PHE A 935 -1.43 -35.14 6.74
CA PHE A 935 -2.02 -33.86 6.40
C PHE A 935 -3.39 -33.72 7.07
N LYS A 936 -3.80 -32.47 7.31
CA LYS A 936 -5.16 -32.07 7.64
C LYS A 936 -5.44 -30.73 6.95
N GLY A 937 -6.61 -30.59 6.35
CA GLY A 937 -6.98 -29.46 5.51
C GLY A 937 -7.08 -29.80 4.02
N ALA A 938 -7.15 -28.78 3.19
CA ALA A 938 -7.27 -28.93 1.74
C ALA A 938 -5.89 -29.21 1.14
N VAL A 939 -5.72 -30.40 0.56
CA VAL A 939 -4.48 -30.82 -0.10
C VAL A 939 -4.68 -30.81 -1.61
N LYS A 940 -3.80 -30.15 -2.36
CA LYS A 940 -3.84 -30.07 -3.83
C LYS A 940 -2.48 -30.37 -4.42
N ASN A 941 -2.47 -31.10 -5.53
CA ASN A 941 -1.30 -31.40 -6.35
C ASN A 941 -0.13 -31.88 -5.49
N CYS A 942 -0.21 -33.06 -4.90
CA CYS A 942 0.84 -33.54 -4.00
C CYS A 942 1.40 -34.90 -4.43
N LEU A 943 2.70 -35.07 -4.19
CA LEU A 943 3.38 -36.35 -4.15
C LEU A 943 3.71 -36.67 -2.69
N TYR A 944 3.06 -37.66 -2.09
CA TYR A 944 3.20 -38.00 -0.68
C TYR A 944 3.37 -39.52 -0.44
N TYR A 945 3.90 -39.89 0.72
CA TYR A 945 4.27 -41.27 1.05
C TYR A 945 3.32 -41.80 2.12
N ASN A 946 2.68 -42.93 1.83
CA ASN A 946 1.79 -43.58 2.76
C ASN A 946 1.80 -45.10 2.55
N SER A 947 1.93 -45.85 3.65
CA SER A 947 1.74 -47.31 3.68
C SER A 947 2.58 -48.06 2.64
N LYS A 948 3.86 -47.67 2.51
CA LYS A 948 4.86 -48.22 1.55
C LYS A 948 4.73 -47.76 0.10
N TYR A 949 3.77 -46.92 -0.23
CA TYR A 949 3.55 -46.41 -1.58
C TYR A 949 3.71 -44.89 -1.63
N TYR A 950 4.05 -44.38 -2.82
CA TYR A 950 3.88 -42.97 -3.14
C TYR A 950 2.54 -42.77 -3.85
N TYR A 951 1.88 -41.68 -3.53
CA TYR A 951 0.62 -41.28 -4.14
C TYR A 951 0.79 -39.93 -4.81
N SER A 952 0.36 -39.83 -6.07
CA SER A 952 0.20 -38.58 -6.79
C SER A 952 -1.28 -38.22 -6.80
N ALA A 953 -1.64 -37.09 -6.18
CA ALA A 953 -3.03 -36.68 -6.03
C ALA A 953 -3.25 -35.25 -6.52
N GLY A 954 -4.32 -35.04 -7.31
CA GLY A 954 -4.72 -33.72 -7.79
C GLY A 954 -5.37 -32.86 -6.71
N SER A 955 -6.34 -33.40 -5.95
CA SER A 955 -6.86 -32.75 -4.75
C SER A 955 -7.61 -33.70 -3.84
N PHE A 956 -7.58 -33.45 -2.53
CA PHE A 956 -8.41 -34.11 -1.52
C PHE A 956 -8.44 -33.31 -0.23
N ASN A 957 -9.45 -33.54 0.60
CA ASN A 957 -9.48 -33.01 1.96
C ASN A 957 -8.94 -34.07 2.93
N ALA A 958 -7.87 -33.73 3.62
CA ALA A 958 -7.29 -34.57 4.65
C ALA A 958 -7.92 -34.22 6.01
N ASP A 959 -8.29 -35.22 6.79
CA ASP A 959 -8.91 -35.08 8.12
C ASP A 959 -7.92 -35.31 9.27
N GLY A 960 -6.64 -35.48 8.95
CA GLY A 960 -5.59 -35.89 9.89
C GLY A 960 -5.35 -37.41 9.93
N SER A 961 -6.16 -38.20 9.21
CA SER A 961 -5.91 -39.63 9.00
C SER A 961 -4.78 -39.85 7.97
N GLN A 962 -4.54 -41.11 7.58
CA GLN A 962 -3.58 -41.49 6.54
C GLN A 962 -4.33 -41.80 5.24
N PRO A 963 -4.87 -40.79 4.52
CA PRO A 963 -5.65 -41.02 3.31
C PRO A 963 -4.78 -41.69 2.24
N LYS A 964 -5.36 -42.66 1.53
CA LYS A 964 -4.75 -43.34 0.38
C LYS A 964 -5.45 -42.87 -0.89
N VAL A 965 -5.26 -41.59 -1.20
CA VAL A 965 -5.95 -40.88 -2.28
C VAL A 965 -4.97 -40.52 -3.39
N GLY A 966 -5.38 -40.72 -4.64
CA GLY A 966 -4.57 -40.50 -5.83
C GLY A 966 -4.01 -41.79 -6.43
N ASP A 967 -3.24 -41.65 -7.50
CA ASP A 967 -2.62 -42.77 -8.20
C ASP A 967 -1.38 -43.23 -7.46
N VAL A 968 -1.23 -44.56 -7.32
CA VAL A 968 0.01 -45.14 -6.81
C VAL A 968 1.08 -44.97 -7.88
N VAL A 969 2.16 -44.27 -7.51
CA VAL A 969 3.29 -43.97 -8.39
C VAL A 969 4.61 -44.46 -7.79
N THR A 970 5.64 -44.53 -8.62
CA THR A 970 6.99 -44.96 -8.22
C THR A 970 8.00 -43.89 -8.61
N PRO A 971 8.04 -42.75 -7.89
CA PRO A 971 9.04 -41.72 -8.14
C PRO A 971 10.45 -42.29 -7.94
N SER A 972 11.39 -41.76 -8.69
CA SER A 972 12.76 -42.24 -8.81
C SER A 972 13.75 -41.08 -8.81
N ASP A 973 15.04 -41.38 -8.65
CA ASP A 973 16.09 -40.35 -8.71
C ASP A 973 16.06 -39.52 -10.01
N SER A 974 15.62 -40.10 -11.14
CA SER A 974 15.52 -39.40 -12.42
C SER A 974 14.37 -38.39 -12.51
N ASP A 975 13.45 -38.42 -11.54
CA ASP A 975 12.38 -37.42 -11.41
C ASP A 975 12.85 -36.13 -10.73
N PHE A 976 14.14 -36.04 -10.38
CA PHE A 976 14.77 -34.87 -9.79
C PHE A 976 15.95 -34.41 -10.65
N ILE A 977 16.24 -33.11 -10.67
CA ILE A 977 17.39 -32.55 -11.39
C ILE A 977 18.70 -33.14 -10.85
N THR A 978 18.84 -33.18 -9.52
CA THR A 978 19.93 -33.87 -8.84
C THR A 978 19.52 -34.23 -7.41
N LEU A 979 20.01 -35.34 -6.89
CA LEU A 979 19.92 -35.72 -5.47
C LEU A 979 21.30 -35.81 -4.82
N SER A 980 22.32 -35.23 -5.47
CA SER A 980 23.65 -35.11 -4.91
C SER A 980 23.73 -33.85 -4.07
N VAL A 981 23.90 -34.03 -2.76
CA VAL A 981 24.11 -32.94 -1.80
C VAL A 981 25.58 -32.87 -1.36
N PRO A 982 26.16 -31.69 -1.15
CA PRO A 982 27.47 -31.57 -0.52
C PRO A 982 27.52 -32.20 0.87
N ALA A 983 28.70 -32.69 1.25
CA ALA A 983 28.93 -33.32 2.55
C ALA A 983 28.73 -32.33 3.72
N MET A 984 28.48 -32.87 4.92
CA MET A 984 28.48 -32.11 6.18
C MET A 984 29.86 -31.43 6.39
N GLY A 985 29.89 -30.21 6.92
CA GLY A 985 31.09 -29.36 6.99
C GLY A 985 31.34 -28.49 5.76
N THR A 986 30.48 -28.57 4.73
CA THR A 986 30.50 -27.61 3.61
C THR A 986 30.04 -26.24 4.11
N ASP A 987 30.73 -25.18 3.69
CA ASP A 987 30.23 -23.83 3.88
C ASP A 987 29.09 -23.53 2.89
N PHE A 988 27.87 -23.89 3.28
CA PHE A 988 26.69 -23.71 2.44
C PHE A 988 26.35 -22.24 2.20
N HIS A 989 26.72 -21.34 3.11
CA HIS A 989 26.50 -19.90 2.94
C HIS A 989 27.18 -19.37 1.68
N THR A 990 28.40 -19.84 1.39
CA THR A 990 29.12 -19.47 0.17
C THR A 990 28.80 -20.41 -1.00
N LYS A 991 28.55 -21.70 -0.74
CA LYS A 991 28.35 -22.70 -1.80
C LYS A 991 27.01 -22.61 -2.52
N TRP A 992 25.94 -22.26 -1.81
CA TRP A 992 24.56 -22.28 -2.31
C TRP A 992 23.94 -20.89 -2.44
N ARG A 993 24.77 -19.86 -2.60
CA ARG A 993 24.31 -18.52 -2.94
C ARG A 993 24.81 -18.11 -4.32
N ASN A 994 23.93 -17.46 -5.08
CA ASN A 994 24.31 -16.65 -6.23
C ASN A 994 25.03 -15.39 -5.75
N SER A 995 25.59 -14.61 -6.69
CA SER A 995 26.30 -13.38 -6.34
C SER A 995 25.40 -12.28 -5.74
N ASP A 996 24.09 -12.35 -5.99
CA ASP A 996 23.08 -11.46 -5.39
C ASP A 996 22.60 -11.96 -4.00
N GLY A 997 23.17 -13.06 -3.50
CA GLY A 997 22.83 -13.68 -2.21
C GLY A 997 21.67 -14.66 -2.27
N THR A 998 20.90 -14.72 -3.36
CA THR A 998 19.77 -15.66 -3.51
C THR A 998 20.24 -17.12 -3.54
N LEU A 999 19.36 -18.06 -3.18
CA LEU A 999 19.73 -19.47 -3.12
C LEU A 999 19.88 -20.11 -4.49
N ASN A 1000 20.93 -20.93 -4.64
CA ASN A 1000 21.16 -21.76 -5.80
C ASN A 1000 21.72 -23.11 -5.37
N THR A 1001 20.85 -24.10 -5.33
CA THR A 1001 21.19 -25.48 -4.96
C THR A 1001 21.67 -26.31 -6.15
N GLY A 1002 21.67 -25.74 -7.37
CA GLY A 1002 21.86 -26.50 -8.61
C GLY A 1002 20.71 -27.48 -8.90
N GLY A 1003 19.51 -27.23 -8.35
CA GLY A 1003 18.33 -28.09 -8.50
C GLY A 1003 18.29 -29.30 -7.56
N PHE A 1004 18.98 -29.26 -6.42
CA PHE A 1004 19.02 -30.39 -5.48
C PHE A 1004 17.63 -30.73 -4.91
N ALA A 1005 17.09 -31.91 -5.21
CA ALA A 1005 15.72 -32.31 -4.89
C ALA A 1005 14.63 -31.42 -5.53
N GLU A 1006 14.98 -30.65 -6.56
CA GLU A 1006 14.00 -29.99 -7.43
C GLU A 1006 13.49 -31.00 -8.46
N THR A 1007 12.17 -31.05 -8.68
CA THR A 1007 11.54 -32.05 -9.55
C THR A 1007 11.76 -31.72 -11.03
N THR A 1008 11.74 -32.75 -11.87
CA THR A 1008 11.77 -32.65 -13.33
C THR A 1008 10.79 -33.64 -13.95
N GLY A 1009 10.70 -33.64 -15.29
CA GLY A 1009 9.87 -34.59 -16.03
C GLY A 1009 8.39 -34.52 -15.63
N THR A 1010 7.84 -35.65 -15.20
CA THR A 1010 6.41 -35.81 -14.85
C THR A 1010 5.99 -34.90 -13.69
N TYR A 1011 6.87 -34.68 -12.71
CA TYR A 1011 6.54 -33.93 -11.50
C TYR A 1011 7.07 -32.50 -11.49
N LYS A 1012 7.60 -32.00 -12.61
CA LYS A 1012 8.28 -30.68 -12.76
C LYS A 1012 7.50 -29.45 -12.26
N SER A 1013 6.22 -29.59 -11.96
CA SER A 1013 5.35 -28.51 -11.47
C SER A 1013 5.07 -28.62 -9.96
N LEU A 1014 5.66 -29.62 -9.29
CA LEU A 1014 5.46 -29.91 -7.87
C LEU A 1014 6.75 -29.64 -7.10
N GLY A 1015 6.60 -29.19 -5.85
CA GLY A 1015 7.71 -28.95 -4.95
C GLY A 1015 8.28 -27.54 -5.09
N TYR A 1016 9.44 -27.34 -4.49
CA TYR A 1016 10.14 -26.07 -4.56
C TYR A 1016 10.85 -25.90 -5.92
N HIS A 1017 10.98 -24.65 -6.37
CA HIS A 1017 11.77 -24.27 -7.54
C HIS A 1017 12.48 -22.94 -7.27
N PHE A 1018 13.81 -22.96 -7.10
CA PHE A 1018 14.59 -21.72 -6.93
C PHE A 1018 15.06 -21.13 -8.27
N THR A 1019 15.15 -21.95 -9.33
CA THR A 1019 15.76 -21.56 -10.62
C THR A 1019 14.78 -20.95 -11.64
N SER A 1020 13.47 -21.02 -11.38
CA SER A 1020 12.40 -20.39 -12.19
C SER A 1020 12.02 -18.98 -11.70
N LEU A 1021 12.75 -18.45 -10.73
CA LEU A 1021 12.57 -17.10 -10.19
C LEU A 1021 13.44 -16.11 -10.98
N THR A 1022 12.81 -15.16 -11.65
CA THR A 1022 13.46 -13.85 -11.90
C THR A 1022 13.79 -13.25 -10.52
N PRO A 1023 14.93 -12.56 -10.33
CA PRO A 1023 15.33 -12.05 -9.02
C PRO A 1023 14.17 -11.28 -8.38
N SER A 1024 13.68 -11.78 -7.25
CA SER A 1024 12.54 -11.22 -6.53
C SER A 1024 12.89 -9.83 -6.01
N THR A 1025 12.08 -8.84 -6.38
CA THR A 1025 11.95 -7.57 -5.66
C THR A 1025 11.71 -7.83 -4.15
N PRO A 1026 12.15 -6.92 -3.26
CA PRO A 1026 11.82 -7.00 -1.84
C PRO A 1026 10.30 -7.06 -1.65
N VAL A 1027 9.89 -7.99 -0.80
CA VAL A 1027 8.52 -8.35 -0.49
C VAL A 1027 7.87 -7.20 0.28
N THR A 1028 6.85 -6.59 -0.30
CA THR A 1028 5.87 -5.83 0.48
C THR A 1028 4.94 -6.85 1.15
N THR A 1029 4.88 -6.84 2.48
CA THR A 1029 4.02 -7.71 3.29
C THR A 1029 2.55 -7.37 3.05
N GLN A 1030 1.78 -8.30 2.45
CA GLN A 1030 0.32 -8.26 2.52
C GLN A 1030 -0.13 -8.73 3.90
N GLN A 1031 -0.98 -7.94 4.56
CA GLN A 1031 -1.71 -8.34 5.77
C GLN A 1031 -2.68 -9.50 5.43
N GLY A 1032 -2.63 -10.56 6.25
CA GLY A 1032 -3.56 -11.67 6.16
C GLY A 1032 -4.96 -11.29 6.68
N GLN A 1033 -5.99 -11.56 5.89
CA GLN A 1033 -7.36 -11.68 6.40
C GLN A 1033 -7.55 -13.06 7.08
N PRO A 1034 -8.28 -13.15 8.22
CA PRO A 1034 -8.54 -14.40 8.92
C PRO A 1034 -9.56 -15.29 8.18
N VAL A 1035 -9.27 -16.58 8.06
CA VAL A 1035 -10.18 -17.60 7.52
C VAL A 1035 -11.03 -18.18 8.65
N VAL A 1036 -12.35 -18.07 8.51
CA VAL A 1036 -13.35 -18.81 9.29
C VAL A 1036 -13.61 -20.15 8.60
N THR A 1037 -13.41 -21.28 9.29
CA THR A 1037 -13.96 -22.59 8.88
C THR A 1037 -14.91 -23.14 9.93
N THR A 1038 -16.16 -23.26 9.53
CA THR A 1038 -17.26 -23.98 10.18
C THR A 1038 -17.02 -25.50 10.18
N ALA A 1039 -17.21 -26.16 11.33
CA ALA A 1039 -17.23 -27.62 11.45
C ALA A 1039 -18.68 -28.15 11.46
N SER A 1040 -18.94 -29.16 10.63
CA SER A 1040 -20.18 -29.94 10.57
C SER A 1040 -20.13 -31.17 11.48
N GLN A 1041 -21.25 -31.50 12.14
CA GLN A 1041 -21.52 -32.79 12.80
C GLN A 1041 -22.94 -33.29 12.43
N PRO A 1042 -23.24 -34.60 12.55
CA PRO A 1042 -24.04 -35.38 11.59
C PRO A 1042 -25.54 -35.53 11.92
N THR A 1043 -26.25 -36.01 10.91
CA THR A 1043 -27.71 -36.20 10.77
C THR A 1043 -28.33 -37.22 11.75
N GLN A 1044 -29.46 -36.85 12.36
CA GLN A 1044 -30.50 -37.80 12.77
C GLN A 1044 -31.90 -37.23 12.44
N THR A 1045 -32.75 -38.08 11.89
CA THR A 1045 -34.05 -37.80 11.26
C THR A 1045 -35.21 -37.77 12.27
N THR A 1046 -36.13 -36.80 12.16
CA THR A 1046 -37.56 -36.96 11.78
C THR A 1046 -38.49 -35.79 12.19
N SER A 1047 -39.40 -35.47 11.26
CA SER A 1047 -40.74 -34.84 11.34
C SER A 1047 -40.96 -33.40 11.83
N SER A 1048 -41.19 -32.52 10.84
CA SER A 1048 -42.29 -31.55 10.66
C SER A 1048 -42.83 -30.71 11.84
N GLN A 1049 -42.68 -29.38 11.75
CA GLN A 1049 -43.79 -28.41 11.53
C GLN A 1049 -43.23 -26.98 11.33
N GLN A 1050 -43.78 -26.27 10.34
CA GLN A 1050 -43.52 -24.84 10.04
C GLN A 1050 -44.40 -23.96 10.96
N PRO A 1051 -43.95 -22.76 11.36
CA PRO A 1051 -44.44 -21.53 10.71
C PRO A 1051 -43.36 -20.44 10.52
N ALA A 1052 -43.76 -19.37 9.84
CA ALA A 1052 -42.94 -18.39 9.12
C ALA A 1052 -42.29 -17.25 9.94
N GLN A 1053 -41.33 -16.59 9.25
CA GLN A 1053 -41.09 -15.14 9.14
C GLN A 1053 -39.91 -14.50 9.92
N THR A 1054 -39.26 -13.57 9.20
CA THR A 1054 -38.47 -12.37 9.60
C THR A 1054 -36.94 -12.38 9.51
N THR A 1055 -36.47 -11.42 8.70
CA THR A 1055 -35.12 -10.91 8.43
C THR A 1055 -34.54 -10.10 9.59
N SER A 1056 -33.22 -10.10 9.80
CA SER A 1056 -32.42 -8.95 10.29
C SER A 1056 -30.91 -9.27 10.23
N SER A 1057 -30.17 -8.62 9.32
CA SER A 1057 -28.70 -8.56 9.28
C SER A 1057 -28.26 -7.15 9.66
N VAL A 1058 -27.43 -7.01 10.69
CA VAL A 1058 -26.97 -5.70 11.18
C VAL A 1058 -25.57 -5.40 10.66
N GLN A 1059 -25.42 -4.23 10.03
CA GLN A 1059 -24.18 -3.61 9.56
C GLN A 1059 -23.39 -3.00 10.73
N GLN A 1060 -22.05 -2.98 10.62
CA GLN A 1060 -21.15 -2.31 11.55
C GLN A 1060 -20.45 -1.14 10.82
N GLN A 1061 -20.81 0.10 11.20
CA GLN A 1061 -20.14 1.36 10.82
C GLN A 1061 -18.89 1.60 11.70
N THR A 1062 -18.05 2.58 11.34
CA THR A 1062 -16.85 3.04 12.08
C THR A 1062 -17.10 4.47 12.62
N PRO A 1063 -16.77 4.85 13.87
CA PRO A 1063 -17.11 6.18 14.41
C PRO A 1063 -15.95 7.21 14.47
N VAL A 1064 -16.35 8.47 14.26
CA VAL A 1064 -15.63 9.76 14.26
C VAL A 1064 -15.61 10.38 15.68
N ALA A 1065 -14.73 11.36 15.96
CA ALA A 1065 -14.61 12.02 17.27
C ALA A 1065 -15.91 12.68 17.77
N GLY A 1066 -16.48 12.16 18.86
CA GLY A 1066 -17.70 12.61 19.54
C GLY A 1066 -17.99 11.73 20.77
N ASN A 1067 -19.02 12.06 21.57
CA ASN A 1067 -19.47 11.16 22.64
C ASN A 1067 -19.90 9.82 22.02
N TYR A 1068 -19.34 8.72 22.51
CA TYR A 1068 -19.64 7.39 21.99
C TYR A 1068 -20.92 6.89 22.65
N VAL A 1069 -22.03 6.97 21.92
CA VAL A 1069 -23.37 6.68 22.43
C VAL A 1069 -23.87 5.34 21.89
N HIS A 1070 -24.55 4.57 22.74
CA HIS A 1070 -25.25 3.35 22.34
C HIS A 1070 -26.64 3.28 23.00
N ASP A 1071 -27.66 3.28 22.15
CA ASP A 1071 -29.08 3.17 22.52
C ASP A 1071 -29.57 1.77 22.15
N PHE A 1072 -29.89 0.94 23.15
CA PHE A 1072 -30.32 -0.43 22.90
C PHE A 1072 -31.67 -0.52 22.19
N THR A 1073 -32.50 0.53 22.25
CA THR A 1073 -33.77 0.62 21.52
C THR A 1073 -33.56 0.76 20.02
N ALA A 1074 -32.58 1.58 19.62
CA ALA A 1074 -32.29 1.84 18.22
C ALA A 1074 -31.28 0.84 17.63
N ASN A 1075 -30.32 0.39 18.43
CA ASN A 1075 -29.11 -0.27 17.94
C ASN A 1075 -29.01 -1.75 18.34
N GLY A 1076 -29.85 -2.24 19.26
CA GLY A 1076 -29.73 -3.60 19.80
C GLY A 1076 -28.32 -3.84 20.35
N THR A 1077 -27.64 -4.91 19.95
CA THR A 1077 -26.24 -5.19 20.33
C THR A 1077 -25.22 -4.71 19.30
N SER A 1078 -25.65 -4.08 18.19
CA SER A 1078 -24.71 -3.64 17.15
C SER A 1078 -24.15 -2.27 17.49
N SER A 1079 -22.83 -2.20 17.66
CA SER A 1079 -22.13 -0.96 17.93
C SER A 1079 -20.82 -0.90 17.16
N SER A 1080 -20.47 0.32 16.76
CA SER A 1080 -19.21 0.68 16.11
C SER A 1080 -18.08 0.96 17.11
N PHE A 1081 -18.42 1.11 18.40
CA PHE A 1081 -17.48 1.46 19.47
C PHE A 1081 -17.45 0.44 20.61
N TYR A 1082 -18.62 -0.11 20.99
CA TYR A 1082 -18.72 -1.08 22.08
C TYR A 1082 -18.80 -2.52 21.53
N THR A 1083 -18.07 -3.44 22.12
CA THR A 1083 -18.29 -4.88 21.89
C THR A 1083 -19.30 -5.35 22.93
N ILE A 1084 -20.50 -5.75 22.50
CA ILE A 1084 -21.61 -6.10 23.40
C ILE A 1084 -22.01 -7.57 23.19
N ALA A 1085 -21.91 -8.36 24.26
CA ALA A 1085 -22.39 -9.73 24.32
C ALA A 1085 -23.46 -9.86 25.42
N GLY A 1086 -24.68 -10.26 25.04
CA GLY A 1086 -25.77 -10.48 25.98
C GLY A 1086 -27.13 -10.54 25.30
N ASN A 1087 -28.17 -10.79 26.08
CA ASN A 1087 -29.53 -11.00 25.57
C ASN A 1087 -30.35 -9.70 25.66
N LEU A 1088 -30.97 -9.28 24.55
CA LEU A 1088 -31.88 -8.13 24.53
C LEU A 1088 -33.29 -8.50 25.04
N SER A 1089 -34.05 -7.51 25.49
CA SER A 1089 -35.46 -7.66 25.83
C SER A 1089 -36.25 -6.37 25.66
N THR A 1090 -37.46 -6.47 25.12
CA THR A 1090 -38.47 -5.38 25.08
C THR A 1090 -39.53 -5.53 26.17
N ALA A 1091 -39.46 -6.60 26.98
CA ALA A 1091 -40.45 -6.94 28.00
C ALA A 1091 -40.02 -6.54 29.44
N LYS A 1092 -38.96 -5.75 29.57
CA LYS A 1092 -38.34 -5.40 30.87
C LYS A 1092 -38.50 -3.93 31.24
N GLY A 1093 -39.59 -3.31 30.77
CA GLY A 1093 -39.94 -1.92 31.07
C GLY A 1093 -39.34 -0.92 30.08
N THR A 1094 -39.44 0.37 30.42
CA THR A 1094 -38.93 1.48 29.62
C THR A 1094 -38.16 2.46 30.52
N ALA A 1095 -37.16 3.15 29.98
CA ALA A 1095 -36.42 4.20 30.67
C ALA A 1095 -36.48 5.52 29.88
N THR A 1096 -36.47 6.68 30.57
CA THR A 1096 -36.47 8.00 29.92
C THR A 1096 -35.15 8.71 30.20
N TYR A 1097 -34.41 9.09 29.16
CA TYR A 1097 -33.12 9.78 29.27
C TYR A 1097 -32.90 10.72 28.07
N ASN A 1098 -32.43 11.95 28.32
CA ASN A 1098 -32.27 13.02 27.30
C ASN A 1098 -33.51 13.21 26.39
N GLY A 1099 -34.72 13.17 26.97
CA GLY A 1099 -35.98 13.37 26.24
C GLY A 1099 -36.41 12.19 25.36
N LYS A 1100 -35.68 11.07 25.36
CA LYS A 1100 -36.01 9.84 24.62
C LYS A 1100 -36.67 8.82 25.54
N THR A 1101 -37.68 8.11 25.03
CA THR A 1101 -38.26 6.93 25.69
C THR A 1101 -37.60 5.68 25.11
N LEU A 1102 -36.87 4.96 25.96
CA LEU A 1102 -36.08 3.77 25.60
C LEU A 1102 -36.92 2.52 25.92
N THR A 1103 -37.13 1.65 24.93
CA THR A 1103 -38.09 0.53 25.00
C THR A 1103 -37.46 -0.85 24.81
N GLN A 1104 -36.15 -0.94 24.56
CA GLN A 1104 -35.40 -2.20 24.53
C GLN A 1104 -34.14 -2.08 25.39
N CYS A 1105 -33.85 -3.11 26.17
CA CYS A 1105 -32.67 -3.16 27.03
C CYS A 1105 -31.80 -4.38 26.76
N LEU A 1106 -30.53 -4.30 27.16
CA LEU A 1106 -29.67 -5.44 27.39
C LEU A 1106 -29.90 -5.98 28.80
N LYS A 1107 -30.22 -7.28 28.92
CA LYS A 1107 -30.31 -7.95 30.21
C LYS A 1107 -28.90 -8.16 30.75
N MET A 1108 -28.58 -7.59 31.91
CA MET A 1108 -27.29 -7.81 32.58
C MET A 1108 -27.34 -9.13 33.35
N GLU A 1109 -27.08 -10.22 32.62
CA GLU A 1109 -27.04 -11.61 33.10
C GLU A 1109 -25.58 -12.08 33.29
N THR A 1110 -25.36 -13.26 33.87
CA THR A 1110 -24.01 -13.72 34.21
C THR A 1110 -23.11 -13.86 32.97
N ALA A 1111 -23.69 -14.13 31.82
CA ALA A 1111 -22.98 -14.22 30.54
C ALA A 1111 -22.87 -12.86 29.82
N THR A 1112 -23.44 -11.79 30.36
CA THR A 1112 -23.44 -10.47 29.71
C THR A 1112 -22.11 -9.76 29.96
N SER A 1113 -21.45 -9.35 28.89
CA SER A 1113 -20.23 -8.56 28.92
C SER A 1113 -20.26 -7.46 27.86
N ILE A 1114 -19.72 -6.31 28.23
CA ILE A 1114 -19.49 -5.18 27.33
C ILE A 1114 -18.03 -4.79 27.47
N SER A 1115 -17.33 -4.55 26.37
CA SER A 1115 -15.98 -4.02 26.38
C SER A 1115 -15.81 -2.91 25.34
N PHE A 1116 -14.92 -1.95 25.63
CA PHE A 1116 -14.57 -0.87 24.71
C PHE A 1116 -13.20 -0.29 25.08
N THR A 1117 -12.60 0.49 24.17
CA THR A 1117 -11.36 1.21 24.42
C THR A 1117 -11.64 2.71 24.44
N ALA A 1118 -11.54 3.32 25.62
CA ALA A 1118 -11.60 4.76 25.82
C ALA A 1118 -10.39 5.45 25.14
N PRO A 1119 -10.59 6.31 24.12
CA PRO A 1119 -9.49 6.94 23.38
C PRO A 1119 -8.75 8.03 24.16
N SER A 1120 -9.35 8.56 25.21
CA SER A 1120 -8.74 9.44 26.22
C SER A 1120 -9.43 9.19 27.56
N ALA A 1121 -8.91 9.72 28.67
CA ALA A 1121 -9.65 9.69 29.95
C ALA A 1121 -10.99 10.42 29.79
N GLY A 1122 -12.06 10.02 30.45
CA GLY A 1122 -13.41 10.49 30.15
C GLY A 1122 -14.47 9.90 31.08
N LYS A 1123 -15.74 10.12 30.80
CA LYS A 1123 -16.86 9.77 31.68
C LYS A 1123 -17.81 8.80 30.99
N LEU A 1124 -18.00 7.64 31.59
CA LEU A 1124 -18.99 6.64 31.19
C LEU A 1124 -20.31 6.88 31.94
N THR A 1125 -21.43 6.91 31.21
CA THR A 1125 -22.79 6.96 31.75
C THR A 1125 -23.56 5.73 31.31
N LEU A 1126 -24.24 5.06 32.24
CA LEU A 1126 -25.10 3.89 32.00
C LEU A 1126 -26.50 4.15 32.56
N VAL A 1127 -27.54 3.83 31.82
CA VAL A 1127 -28.94 4.10 32.18
C VAL A 1127 -29.73 2.80 32.26
N PHE A 1128 -30.36 2.57 33.40
CA PHE A 1128 -31.14 1.38 33.75
C PHE A 1128 -32.60 1.75 34.06
N ALA A 1129 -33.50 0.78 33.97
CA ALA A 1129 -34.88 0.96 34.46
C ALA A 1129 -34.96 0.90 36.00
N GLU A 1130 -34.07 0.12 36.65
CA GLU A 1130 -34.07 -0.02 38.10
C GLU A 1130 -33.32 1.14 38.77
N ALA A 1131 -34.01 1.86 39.67
CA ALA A 1131 -33.46 3.06 40.32
C ALA A 1131 -32.12 2.82 41.06
N ALA A 1132 -31.89 1.60 41.55
CA ALA A 1132 -30.69 1.17 42.27
C ALA A 1132 -29.96 -0.01 41.58
N ALA A 1133 -29.98 -0.05 40.24
CA ALA A 1133 -29.25 -1.06 39.46
C ALA A 1133 -27.76 -1.11 39.84
N THR A 1134 -27.13 -2.29 39.76
CA THR A 1134 -25.70 -2.42 40.01
C THR A 1134 -24.99 -3.08 38.84
N ALA A 1135 -23.84 -2.54 38.45
CA ALA A 1135 -22.98 -3.08 37.40
C ALA A 1135 -21.52 -3.07 37.87
N LYS A 1136 -20.69 -3.95 37.32
CA LYS A 1136 -19.24 -3.91 37.53
C LYS A 1136 -18.60 -3.17 36.38
N VAL A 1137 -17.90 -2.07 36.66
CA VAL A 1137 -17.05 -1.37 35.68
C VAL A 1137 -15.61 -1.67 36.06
N ASP A 1138 -14.87 -2.33 35.17
CA ASP A 1138 -13.52 -2.87 35.40
C ASP A 1138 -13.42 -3.72 36.67
N GLY A 1139 -14.42 -4.57 36.88
CA GLY A 1139 -14.53 -5.45 38.04
C GLY A 1139 -15.06 -4.79 39.32
N ASN A 1140 -15.10 -3.45 39.39
CA ASN A 1140 -15.58 -2.71 40.56
C ASN A 1140 -17.10 -2.57 40.53
N LYS A 1141 -17.80 -3.02 41.58
CA LYS A 1141 -19.26 -2.88 41.69
C LYS A 1141 -19.64 -1.42 41.93
N VAL A 1142 -20.43 -0.86 41.02
CA VAL A 1142 -20.99 0.51 41.08
C VAL A 1142 -22.52 0.40 41.13
N THR A 1143 -23.16 1.28 41.90
CA THR A 1143 -24.62 1.31 42.10
C THR A 1143 -25.21 2.58 41.51
N ALA A 1144 -26.30 2.44 40.77
CA ALA A 1144 -27.02 3.52 40.13
C ALA A 1144 -27.73 4.41 41.16
N THR A 1145 -27.81 5.70 40.86
CA THR A 1145 -28.71 6.64 41.55
C THR A 1145 -29.79 7.06 40.56
N ASN A 1146 -31.06 6.79 40.88
CA ASN A 1146 -32.20 7.01 39.99
C ASN A 1146 -32.01 6.36 38.60
N GLY A 1147 -31.43 5.17 38.58
CA GLY A 1147 -31.21 4.39 37.35
C GLY A 1147 -30.00 4.82 36.53
N ILE A 1148 -29.18 5.77 37.01
CA ILE A 1148 -28.00 6.22 36.28
C ILE A 1148 -26.72 5.88 37.06
N ILE A 1149 -25.77 5.24 36.39
CA ILE A 1149 -24.38 5.10 36.84
C ILE A 1149 -23.52 6.06 36.03
N THR A 1150 -22.66 6.82 36.69
CA THR A 1150 -21.66 7.67 36.05
C THR A 1150 -20.29 7.40 36.66
N VAL A 1151 -19.30 7.05 35.84
CA VAL A 1151 -17.95 6.65 36.28
C VAL A 1151 -16.91 7.35 35.42
N ASP A 1152 -15.90 7.95 36.05
CA ASP A 1152 -14.73 8.47 35.36
C ASP A 1152 -13.78 7.32 35.02
N LEU A 1153 -13.34 7.26 33.78
CA LEU A 1153 -12.46 6.24 33.23
C LEU A 1153 -11.18 6.88 32.70
N ALA A 1154 -10.06 6.17 32.84
CA ALA A 1154 -8.81 6.56 32.21
C ALA A 1154 -8.86 6.29 30.70
N GLN A 1155 -7.84 6.72 29.97
CA GLN A 1155 -7.63 6.24 28.61
C GLN A 1155 -7.26 4.75 28.66
N GLY A 1156 -7.85 3.92 27.81
CA GLY A 1156 -7.53 2.50 27.73
C GLY A 1156 -8.75 1.58 27.63
N ALA A 1157 -8.53 0.28 27.79
CA ALA A 1157 -9.58 -0.72 27.67
C ALA A 1157 -10.41 -0.80 28.96
N HIS A 1158 -11.74 -0.85 28.80
CA HIS A 1158 -12.70 -0.94 29.88
C HIS A 1158 -13.72 -2.05 29.64
N THR A 1159 -14.25 -2.59 30.73
CA THR A 1159 -15.27 -3.66 30.73
C THR A 1159 -16.44 -3.32 31.63
N ILE A 1160 -17.64 -3.67 31.19
CA ILE A 1160 -18.87 -3.60 31.99
C ILE A 1160 -19.46 -5.01 32.06
N THR A 1161 -19.66 -5.51 33.27
CA THR A 1161 -20.22 -6.84 33.51
C THR A 1161 -21.27 -6.79 34.62
N LYS A 1162 -22.03 -7.86 34.78
CA LYS A 1162 -23.06 -7.94 35.82
C LYS A 1162 -22.46 -7.85 37.23
N ALA A 1163 -23.04 -6.98 38.05
CA ALA A 1163 -22.98 -7.13 39.51
C ALA A 1163 -24.22 -7.89 40.00
N ASP A 1164 -25.39 -7.25 39.95
CA ASP A 1164 -26.70 -7.87 40.19
C ASP A 1164 -27.54 -7.83 38.90
N ALA A 1165 -28.62 -8.61 38.84
CA ALA A 1165 -29.48 -8.63 37.64
C ALA A 1165 -30.19 -7.29 37.48
N CYS A 1166 -29.97 -6.62 36.35
CA CYS A 1166 -30.57 -5.33 35.99
C CYS A 1166 -30.70 -5.22 34.46
N ASN A 1167 -31.37 -4.17 33.99
CA ASN A 1167 -31.68 -4.00 32.57
C ASN A 1167 -31.12 -2.66 32.06
N LEU A 1168 -30.09 -2.72 31.20
CA LEU A 1168 -29.37 -1.56 30.66
C LEU A 1168 -30.01 -1.08 29.36
N PHE A 1169 -30.46 0.18 29.31
CA PHE A 1169 -31.18 0.76 28.17
C PHE A 1169 -30.34 1.70 27.32
N TYR A 1170 -29.34 2.37 27.92
CA TYR A 1170 -28.49 3.34 27.22
C TYR A 1170 -27.12 3.42 27.86
N MET A 1171 -26.11 3.69 27.04
CA MET A 1171 -24.75 3.93 27.51
C MET A 1171 -24.02 4.96 26.66
N GLU A 1172 -23.15 5.74 27.32
CA GLU A 1172 -22.42 6.83 26.67
C GLU A 1172 -21.05 6.99 27.30
N TYR A 1173 -20.01 7.10 26.46
CA TYR A 1173 -18.65 7.43 26.88
C TYR A 1173 -18.23 8.79 26.31
N ALA A 1174 -17.94 9.75 27.18
CA ALA A 1174 -17.54 11.11 26.81
C ALA A 1174 -16.07 11.37 27.18
N ALA A 1175 -15.21 11.59 26.18
CA ALA A 1175 -13.79 11.90 26.35
C ALA A 1175 -13.55 13.24 27.10
N SER A 1176 -12.54 13.30 27.98
CA SER A 1176 -12.14 14.51 28.71
C SER A 1176 -11.52 15.51 27.75
N GLY A 1177 -12.06 16.73 27.75
CA GLY A 1177 -11.78 17.75 26.72
C GLY A 1177 -12.89 17.87 25.68
N ALA A 1178 -13.85 16.93 25.64
CA ALA A 1178 -15.14 17.17 25.01
C ALA A 1178 -15.94 18.13 25.90
N THR A 1179 -16.34 19.28 25.36
CA THR A 1179 -17.29 20.18 26.04
C THR A 1179 -18.62 19.45 26.20
N THR A 1180 -18.89 18.99 27.41
CA THR A 1180 -20.19 18.47 27.82
C THR A 1180 -21.08 19.66 28.20
N THR A 1181 -22.12 19.92 27.41
CA THR A 1181 -23.31 20.61 27.92
C THR A 1181 -24.07 19.63 28.80
N GLN A 1182 -23.80 19.65 30.11
CA GLN A 1182 -24.73 19.07 31.08
C GLN A 1182 -26.01 19.91 31.11
N SER A 1183 -27.15 19.29 30.77
CA SER A 1183 -28.43 19.61 31.40
C SER A 1183 -28.89 18.40 32.20
N SER A 1184 -29.14 18.60 33.49
CA SER A 1184 -29.52 17.57 34.46
C SER A 1184 -30.77 16.76 34.04
N PRO A 1185 -30.87 15.48 34.45
CA PRO A 1185 -31.94 14.59 34.04
C PRO A 1185 -33.25 14.94 34.77
N ASN A 1186 -34.31 15.22 34.01
CA ASN A 1186 -35.68 15.18 34.52
C ASN A 1186 -36.25 13.78 34.23
N THR A 1187 -36.39 12.97 35.28
CA THR A 1187 -36.88 11.59 35.21
C THR A 1187 -38.41 11.60 35.27
N SER A 1188 -39.08 11.15 34.20
CA SER A 1188 -40.51 10.82 34.25
C SER A 1188 -40.85 9.72 33.24
N ILE A 1189 -41.47 8.64 33.74
CA ILE A 1189 -41.94 7.47 33.00
C ILE A 1189 -43.46 7.57 32.85
N THR A 1190 -44.00 7.58 31.62
CA THR A 1190 -45.30 6.96 31.25
C THR A 1190 -45.61 7.05 29.74
N SER A 1191 -46.61 6.26 29.31
CA SER A 1191 -46.86 5.60 28.03
C SER A 1191 -47.73 6.32 26.96
N SER A 1192 -47.52 5.89 25.70
CA SER A 1192 -48.46 5.69 24.56
C SER A 1192 -49.09 6.84 23.73
N GLU A 1193 -49.02 6.60 22.40
CA GLU A 1193 -50.02 6.86 21.33
C GLU A 1193 -49.89 8.09 20.39
N ALA A 1194 -50.50 7.94 19.20
CA ALA A 1194 -50.09 8.37 17.86
C ALA A 1194 -50.59 9.75 17.35
N ALA A 1195 -50.05 10.21 16.20
CA ALA A 1195 -50.76 10.74 15.00
C ALA A 1195 -50.11 11.96 14.28
N THR A 1196 -49.90 11.78 12.97
CA THR A 1196 -50.05 12.66 11.76
C THR A 1196 -49.83 14.20 11.73
N THR A 1197 -49.36 14.62 10.53
CA THR A 1197 -49.73 15.78 9.66
C THR A 1197 -48.80 16.99 9.43
N THR A 1198 -48.73 17.34 8.14
CA THR A 1198 -48.04 18.38 7.34
C THR A 1198 -48.59 19.80 7.53
N THR A 1199 -47.80 20.87 7.31
CA THR A 1199 -48.07 22.04 6.39
C THR A 1199 -47.08 23.22 6.53
N THR A 1200 -46.97 23.98 5.44
CA THR A 1200 -46.14 25.17 5.11
C THR A 1200 -46.85 26.51 5.39
N SER A 1201 -46.13 27.61 5.74
CA SER A 1201 -46.22 28.99 5.13
C SER A 1201 -45.62 30.16 5.97
N SER A 1202 -44.82 31.02 5.30
CA SER A 1202 -44.61 32.50 5.36
C SER A 1202 -44.62 33.32 6.67
N LEU A 1203 -43.62 34.22 6.84
CA LEU A 1203 -43.44 35.19 7.94
C LEU A 1203 -44.19 36.54 7.78
N PRO A 1204 -44.55 37.23 8.90
CA PRO A 1204 -45.16 38.56 8.94
C PRO A 1204 -44.17 39.74 9.16
N VAL A 1205 -44.60 40.96 8.81
CA VAL A 1205 -43.87 42.26 8.92
C VAL A 1205 -43.73 42.73 10.38
N VAL A 1206 -42.54 43.18 10.80
CA VAL A 1206 -42.26 43.62 12.17
C VAL A 1206 -41.60 45.02 12.22
N ASP A 1207 -41.96 45.83 13.23
CA ASP A 1207 -41.61 47.25 13.38
C ASP A 1207 -40.27 47.42 14.14
N GLY A 1208 -39.21 47.94 13.48
CA GLY A 1208 -37.88 48.15 14.06
C GLY A 1208 -36.74 48.22 13.02
N LEU A 1209 -35.50 48.49 13.48
CA LEU A 1209 -34.32 48.60 12.60
C LEU A 1209 -33.72 47.21 12.32
N ALA A 1210 -33.76 46.75 11.07
CA ALA A 1210 -33.21 45.46 10.67
C ALA A 1210 -31.72 45.38 10.99
N GLY A 1211 -31.34 44.36 11.76
CA GLY A 1211 -30.00 44.12 12.30
C GLY A 1211 -29.87 44.44 13.79
N ASP A 1212 -30.83 45.12 14.42
CA ASP A 1212 -30.80 45.49 15.85
C ASP A 1212 -31.23 44.30 16.72
N ALA A 1213 -30.35 43.31 16.81
CA ALA A 1213 -30.59 42.06 17.51
C ALA A 1213 -30.74 42.23 19.02
N ASN A 1214 -30.10 43.25 19.60
CA ASN A 1214 -30.16 43.53 21.04
C ASN A 1214 -31.31 44.51 21.42
N GLY A 1215 -31.96 45.13 20.44
CA GLY A 1215 -33.12 46.01 20.61
C GLY A 1215 -32.79 47.38 21.21
N ASN A 1216 -31.55 47.87 21.06
CA ASN A 1216 -31.08 49.14 21.63
C ASN A 1216 -31.35 50.37 20.72
N GLY A 1217 -31.89 50.15 19.52
CA GLY A 1217 -32.22 51.18 18.53
C GLY A 1217 -31.06 51.53 17.57
N THR A 1218 -29.96 50.79 17.60
CA THR A 1218 -28.79 50.96 16.71
C THR A 1218 -28.30 49.61 16.19
N VAL A 1219 -27.70 49.60 15.00
CA VAL A 1219 -27.04 48.38 14.44
C VAL A 1219 -25.54 48.57 14.56
N ASP A 1220 -24.91 47.80 15.43
CA ASP A 1220 -23.47 47.83 15.62
C ASP A 1220 -22.88 46.42 15.86
N MET A 1221 -21.58 46.36 16.16
CA MET A 1221 -20.90 45.08 16.33
C MET A 1221 -21.48 44.26 17.49
N SER A 1222 -22.10 44.90 18.49
CA SER A 1222 -22.72 44.21 19.61
C SER A 1222 -23.94 43.39 19.18
N ASP A 1223 -24.63 43.76 18.10
CA ASP A 1223 -25.74 42.97 17.54
C ASP A 1223 -25.24 41.69 16.86
N ALA A 1224 -24.21 41.83 16.01
CA ALA A 1224 -23.56 40.68 15.39
C ALA A 1224 -22.96 39.74 16.44
N VAL A 1225 -22.32 40.31 17.48
CA VAL A 1225 -21.77 39.54 18.60
C VAL A 1225 -22.88 38.90 19.42
N LEU A 1226 -24.00 39.57 19.67
CA LEU A 1226 -25.12 38.98 20.40
C LEU A 1226 -25.76 37.83 19.61
N ILE A 1227 -25.92 37.96 18.28
CA ILE A 1227 -26.38 36.87 17.42
C ILE A 1227 -25.40 35.69 17.55
N MET A 1228 -24.10 35.90 17.33
CA MET A 1228 -23.09 34.85 17.44
C MET A 1228 -23.07 34.20 18.84
N GLN A 1229 -23.18 34.99 19.90
CA GLN A 1229 -23.23 34.50 21.28
C GLN A 1229 -24.52 33.75 21.59
N SER A 1230 -25.65 34.18 21.04
CA SER A 1230 -26.94 33.50 21.20
C SER A 1230 -26.99 32.18 20.44
N LEU A 1231 -26.29 32.06 19.31
CA LEU A 1231 -26.18 30.80 18.57
C LEU A 1231 -25.18 29.85 19.23
N ALA A 1232 -24.07 30.38 19.75
CA ALA A 1232 -23.08 29.59 20.48
C ALA A 1232 -23.55 29.17 21.87
N ASN A 1233 -24.40 29.98 22.52
CA ASN A 1233 -24.91 29.72 23.86
C ASN A 1233 -26.32 30.33 24.09
N PRO A 1234 -27.37 29.75 23.47
CA PRO A 1234 -28.74 30.27 23.54
C PRO A 1234 -29.35 30.21 24.94
N SER A 1235 -28.74 29.42 25.84
CA SER A 1235 -29.16 29.33 27.25
C SER A 1235 -28.76 30.56 28.07
N LYS A 1236 -27.69 31.27 27.66
CA LYS A 1236 -27.13 32.42 28.39
C LYS A 1236 -27.36 33.75 27.68
N PHE A 1237 -27.27 33.76 26.35
CA PHE A 1237 -27.47 34.94 25.54
C PHE A 1237 -28.67 34.71 24.65
N LYS A 1238 -29.60 35.67 24.66
CA LYS A 1238 -30.79 35.62 23.81
C LYS A 1238 -30.82 36.89 22.99
N VAL A 1239 -30.96 36.74 21.69
CA VAL A 1239 -31.33 37.85 20.81
C VAL A 1239 -32.66 38.40 21.32
N VAL A 1240 -32.70 39.71 21.52
CA VAL A 1240 -33.83 40.42 22.12
C VAL A 1240 -34.93 40.61 21.08
N ARG A 1241 -34.54 40.87 19.83
CA ARG A 1241 -35.44 41.08 18.69
C ARG A 1241 -35.12 40.10 17.56
N ASN A 1242 -35.57 38.85 17.71
CA ASN A 1242 -35.38 37.81 16.69
C ASN A 1242 -35.98 38.20 15.33
N ASP A 1243 -37.06 38.98 15.36
CA ASP A 1243 -37.73 39.57 14.22
C ASP A 1243 -36.89 40.59 13.45
N LEU A 1244 -35.93 41.24 14.10
CA LEU A 1244 -35.02 42.19 13.48
C LEU A 1244 -33.64 41.60 13.22
N ALA A 1245 -33.33 40.44 13.82
CA ALA A 1245 -32.03 39.78 13.70
C ALA A 1245 -31.94 38.80 12.52
N ASP A 1246 -33.07 38.34 11.96
CA ASP A 1246 -33.12 37.53 10.72
C ASP A 1246 -33.07 38.46 9.49
N VAL A 1247 -31.85 38.83 9.11
CA VAL A 1247 -31.51 39.80 8.06
C VAL A 1247 -30.79 39.19 6.86
N PHE A 1248 -30.53 37.88 6.87
CA PHE A 1248 -29.97 37.10 5.77
C PHE A 1248 -30.97 36.01 5.38
N GLU A 1249 -31.50 36.10 4.16
CA GLU A 1249 -32.63 35.26 3.71
C GLU A 1249 -33.84 35.29 4.68
N PRO A 1250 -34.49 36.45 4.89
CA PRO A 1250 -35.54 36.62 5.90
C PRO A 1250 -36.65 35.56 5.78
N GLY A 1251 -36.88 34.80 6.85
CA GLY A 1251 -37.62 33.54 6.73
C GLY A 1251 -36.85 32.34 7.25
N SER A 1252 -35.52 32.42 7.22
CA SER A 1252 -34.61 31.34 7.60
C SER A 1252 -34.45 31.20 9.13
N GLY A 1253 -34.87 32.21 9.89
CA GLY A 1253 -34.61 32.34 11.31
C GLY A 1253 -33.23 32.95 11.58
N VAL A 1254 -32.93 33.29 12.83
CA VAL A 1254 -31.64 33.91 13.17
C VAL A 1254 -30.52 32.87 13.07
N THR A 1255 -29.55 33.10 12.18
CA THR A 1255 -28.38 32.27 11.88
C THR A 1255 -27.07 33.05 12.00
N SER A 1256 -25.93 32.37 11.83
CA SER A 1256 -24.63 33.06 11.83
C SER A 1256 -24.42 33.95 10.62
N MET A 1257 -25.18 33.73 9.54
CA MET A 1257 -25.12 34.56 8.34
C MET A 1257 -25.71 35.94 8.57
N ASP A 1258 -26.69 36.06 9.46
CA ASP A 1258 -27.25 37.33 9.88
C ASP A 1258 -26.23 38.23 10.60
N ALA A 1259 -25.42 37.62 11.48
CA ALA A 1259 -24.30 38.31 12.12
C ALA A 1259 -23.26 38.78 11.09
N LEU A 1260 -23.04 37.99 10.03
CA LEU A 1260 -22.14 38.35 8.95
C LEU A 1260 -22.72 39.50 8.10
N SER A 1261 -24.02 39.50 7.81
CA SER A 1261 -24.69 40.59 7.08
C SER A 1261 -24.60 41.91 7.85
N ILE A 1262 -24.77 41.88 9.18
CA ILE A 1262 -24.52 43.06 10.04
C ILE A 1262 -23.06 43.51 9.94
N GLN A 1263 -22.09 42.59 10.00
CA GLN A 1263 -20.67 42.94 9.85
C GLN A 1263 -20.34 43.53 8.47
N LYS A 1264 -20.92 43.00 7.40
CA LYS A 1264 -20.78 43.54 6.04
C LYS A 1264 -21.36 44.96 5.94
N LEU A 1265 -22.51 45.22 6.56
CA LEU A 1265 -23.11 46.56 6.61
C LEU A 1265 -22.17 47.53 7.33
N LEU A 1266 -21.61 47.13 8.48
CA LEU A 1266 -20.68 47.96 9.26
C LEU A 1266 -19.34 48.22 8.54
N LEU A 1267 -18.93 47.30 7.66
CA LEU A 1267 -17.75 47.44 6.80
C LEU A 1267 -18.04 48.17 5.48
N GLY A 1268 -19.30 48.56 5.22
CA GLY A 1268 -19.72 49.22 3.98
C GLY A 1268 -19.71 48.33 2.73
N LEU A 1269 -19.67 47.00 2.92
CA LEU A 1269 -19.69 46.02 1.83
C LEU A 1269 -21.10 45.78 1.28
N ILE A 1270 -22.13 46.07 2.09
CA ILE A 1270 -23.53 46.15 1.68
C ILE A 1270 -24.12 47.46 2.19
N THR A 1271 -25.24 47.90 1.62
CA THR A 1271 -25.79 49.25 1.86
C THR A 1271 -27.06 49.28 2.72
N GLU A 1272 -27.74 48.14 2.91
CA GLU A 1272 -28.95 48.03 3.73
C GLU A 1272 -29.13 46.60 4.26
N LEU A 1273 -29.95 46.45 5.31
CA LEU A 1273 -30.47 45.18 5.81
C LEU A 1273 -32.01 45.16 5.73
N PRO A 1274 -32.66 44.01 5.51
CA PRO A 1274 -32.06 42.69 5.22
C PRO A 1274 -31.22 42.66 3.94
N GLU A 1275 -30.18 41.82 3.91
CA GLU A 1275 -29.29 41.62 2.75
C GLU A 1275 -30.13 41.00 1.62
N LYS A 1276 -30.34 41.78 0.55
CA LYS A 1276 -31.15 41.41 -0.63
C LYS A 1276 -30.40 40.56 -1.65
#